data_AF-A0A257X9G5-F1
#
_entry.id   AF-A0A257X9G5-F1
#
_cell.length_a   1.000
_cell.length_b   1.000
_cell.length_c   1.000
_cell.angle_alpha   90.00
_cell.angle_beta   90.00
_cell.angle_gamma   90.00
#
_symmetry.space_group_name_H-M   'P 1'
#
loop_
_entity.id
_entity.type
_entity.pdbx_description
1 polymer ?
#
loop_
_entity_poly.entity_id
_entity_poly.type
_entity_poly.pdbx_seq_one_letter_code
_entity_poly.pdbx_strand_id
1 'polypeptide(L)'
;MPSPSIQDIQWGPWAPRHVSWVEMAFYFGGALLVAALGTWWIVKRGGRIGLDEPDSRRKLHEKAIPRLGGAPIFLAVALASLVAGSIGGLGWTRWLPLAVCNALMFSVGFVDDLKALGAKVKLIGQIGTALILYSLGVSIDMLSNPFGDGALALGWWSLPLTLIWLVSIPNIVNLIDGMDGLAGGFGMFLCLTLAFLGYYGNQPDVLVVSLAMAGALAGFLIFNLPPAKIFLGDGGAYLIGFFIASVSLFTSNKGSVIGALLVVIIALGVPILDTLFAIIRRAIRGVSIFNADAEHIHHRLILLGYSKGRALAAMYAVCLALSLVGLSILMIKGSALPIVGALLFLLALTTARYLGYVRSWSQVRTQINEAMERRRQREFFRAYSRVLDFEVERCGDLHSFSILFQHGLERMGLSMRSHPGSKAEILKLAAGRSFTLYRPMDDTEPGEWHLRLDVLVPALDEPDPFEEPAQKLPLLAGEEAEDVESLPQRDDVQEDDLEDDGTSIQTRHYEVPGPAWQGYAFAAVPMAAILFGAGRETWSKALITTLLALVLIFFAPKRKLPQLALFGLLGAMLVPLLSFLPAAWLFQTPAWQTTLTQDWEVALSKTLTPQAAVTLEAWLFFAVCCTWLWWCLTRGFSDLQRRAMIQTLACGGILISLLSILEASKWITIPWWPRNPPEWGIGFGPFANRNHASSLAAMTCVLCAAATYDAQRRKSRSWLLFLLGFIPPLICIFVNTSRAGLLLLFLGMTTWLGTIAMRRGFFQKLAVSSSLIFVIASLLVLSGGNVSKRLSEKGIADFATDQGRSGVFFETLKMTLDSPWIGIGLGNFEAVFPQFSTMSAPRYRHLHPESDLLWLLAEGGLLTLLPALLLLFWIFLSTGPWFGKKKKRKSGMQDRRLRNAMGLLAGVAIRPRRLPDASAMPQRIAFRLGGIMLLLLGGLWAAIALGHPVLPGTSAAGALRQRAGKLADSGSPAGALPLMDRAIQMMPMDFRFYYERACLRLRLGQPKADALMDFSRARALDPAYAPTCYTEGVFWLDYDPQYAVIGWRELLRRDPAGAPGDYGYYRQMLNYSYPHPELRAPLWSLATTTDLKFEFLRTVQARDEFERCLRSLLTQQPELKSLDPTQRETLFTLWYQHGNQEALISALETNRKWRDDGWRILAEHYARNSDFQRACQTALPYLPSVIRTSPGTSTDVPTLERTFLYNPTDARRAIELFQAQKSQGDLDGAVRTLEKAVTIPGAPAYIRQELATLYMLKQDFRRAWENFREAMQKR
;
A
#
# COMPACT_ATOMS: atom_id res chain seq x y z
N MET A 1 28.44 -21.78 -40.55
CA MET A 1 28.88 -21.17 -39.28
C MET A 1 27.90 -20.07 -38.94
N PRO A 2 27.18 -20.13 -37.80
CA PRO A 2 26.39 -18.99 -37.35
C PRO A 2 27.34 -17.92 -36.80
N SER A 3 27.13 -16.67 -37.20
CA SER A 3 27.78 -15.51 -36.62
C SER A 3 27.53 -15.46 -35.11
N PRO A 4 28.54 -15.16 -34.27
CA PRO A 4 28.37 -15.12 -32.82
C PRO A 4 27.29 -14.10 -32.46
N SER A 5 26.36 -14.51 -31.60
CA SER A 5 25.35 -13.62 -31.05
C SER A 5 26.01 -12.70 -30.01
N ILE A 6 25.47 -11.51 -29.76
CA ILE A 6 26.01 -10.58 -28.74
C ILE A 6 25.98 -11.17 -27.32
N GLN A 7 25.25 -12.28 -27.12
CA GLN A 7 25.26 -13.07 -25.90
C GLN A 7 26.54 -13.92 -25.73
N ASP A 8 27.27 -14.22 -26.81
CA ASP A 8 28.52 -15.02 -26.80
C ASP A 8 29.77 -14.17 -26.52
N ILE A 9 29.63 -12.84 -26.45
CA ILE A 9 30.69 -11.95 -25.97
C ILE A 9 30.68 -12.05 -24.43
N GLN A 10 31.64 -12.80 -23.87
CA GLN A 10 31.88 -12.80 -22.43
C GLN A 10 32.30 -11.40 -21.97
N TRP A 11 31.33 -10.61 -21.54
CA TRP A 11 31.59 -9.39 -20.78
C TRP A 11 32.24 -9.80 -19.46
N GLY A 12 33.54 -9.52 -19.31
CA GLY A 12 34.26 -9.75 -18.06
C GLY A 12 33.49 -9.18 -16.86
N PRO A 13 33.66 -9.73 -15.65
CA PRO A 13 32.92 -9.30 -14.47
C PRO A 13 33.31 -7.86 -14.13
N TRP A 14 32.47 -6.91 -14.55
CA TRP A 14 32.53 -5.54 -14.04
C TRP A 14 32.14 -5.60 -12.57
N ALA A 15 33.14 -5.48 -11.69
CA ALA A 15 32.88 -5.35 -10.26
C ALA A 15 31.92 -4.18 -10.05
N PRO A 16 30.88 -4.31 -9.19
CA PRO A 16 30.00 -3.20 -8.86
C PRO A 16 30.80 -2.00 -8.35
N ARG A 17 30.98 -0.97 -9.19
CA ARG A 17 31.50 0.31 -8.74
C ARG A 17 30.31 1.16 -8.30
N HIS A 18 30.32 1.57 -7.04
CA HIS A 18 29.37 2.56 -6.56
C HIS A 18 29.71 3.92 -7.16
N VAL A 19 28.76 4.53 -7.87
CA VAL A 19 28.87 5.91 -8.36
C VAL A 19 28.70 6.84 -7.16
N SER A 20 29.68 7.73 -6.93
CA SER A 20 29.60 8.66 -5.80
C SER A 20 28.58 9.78 -6.06
N TRP A 21 28.05 10.41 -5.01
CA TRP A 21 27.17 11.58 -5.16
C TRP A 21 27.83 12.73 -5.94
N VAL A 22 29.16 12.85 -5.84
CA VAL A 22 29.95 13.84 -6.58
C VAL A 22 29.95 13.54 -8.08
N GLU A 23 30.14 12.27 -8.46
CA GLU A 23 30.06 11.84 -9.87
C GLU A 23 28.63 12.04 -10.42
N MET A 24 27.59 11.72 -9.65
CA MET A 24 26.20 11.98 -10.06
C MET A 24 25.94 13.47 -10.32
N ALA A 25 26.39 14.33 -9.40
CA ALA A 25 26.29 15.78 -9.54
C ALA A 25 27.09 16.31 -10.74
N PHE A 26 28.27 15.73 -11.00
CA PHE A 26 29.11 16.09 -12.14
C PHE A 26 28.44 15.78 -13.49
N TYR A 27 27.90 14.58 -13.68
CA TYR A 27 27.24 14.21 -14.94
C TYR A 27 25.96 15.01 -15.19
N PHE A 28 25.11 15.18 -14.17
CA PHE A 28 23.89 15.97 -14.27
C PHE A 28 24.20 17.45 -14.50
N GLY A 29 25.06 18.04 -13.65
CA GLY A 29 25.43 19.45 -13.71
C GLY A 29 26.21 19.80 -14.98
N GLY A 30 27.14 18.96 -15.39
CA GLY A 30 27.92 19.14 -16.62
C GLY A 30 27.03 19.13 -17.87
N ALA A 31 26.14 18.13 -18.00
CA ALA A 31 25.22 18.07 -19.12
C ALA A 31 24.23 19.25 -19.14
N LEU A 32 23.75 19.68 -17.96
CA LEU A 32 22.91 20.88 -17.81
C LEU A 32 23.62 22.12 -18.33
N LEU A 33 24.87 22.34 -17.93
CA LEU A 33 25.65 23.50 -18.36
C LEU A 33 25.89 23.48 -19.87
N VAL A 34 26.28 22.34 -20.45
CA VAL A 34 26.53 22.21 -21.89
C VAL A 34 25.26 22.48 -22.69
N ALA A 35 24.13 21.87 -22.30
CA ALA A 35 22.86 22.10 -22.98
C ALA A 35 22.38 23.55 -22.82
N ALA A 36 22.46 24.13 -21.62
CA ALA A 36 22.04 25.51 -21.37
C ALA A 36 22.88 26.53 -22.17
N LEU A 37 24.20 26.36 -22.23
CA LEU A 37 25.09 27.22 -23.00
C LEU A 37 24.86 27.06 -24.51
N GLY A 38 24.71 25.82 -25.00
CA GLY A 38 24.38 25.54 -26.40
C GLY A 38 23.04 26.14 -26.80
N THR A 39 22.01 25.97 -25.98
CA THR A 39 20.69 26.57 -26.21
C THR A 39 20.74 28.09 -26.17
N TRP A 40 21.42 28.68 -25.18
CA TRP A 40 21.63 30.13 -25.10
C TRP A 40 22.32 30.69 -26.36
N TRP A 41 23.33 30.00 -26.87
CA TRP A 41 24.06 30.41 -28.07
C TRP A 41 23.17 30.39 -29.32
N ILE A 42 22.35 29.35 -29.50
CA ILE A 42 21.38 29.26 -30.60
C ILE A 42 20.35 30.39 -30.53
N VAL A 43 19.78 30.63 -29.34
CA VAL A 43 18.81 31.71 -29.11
C VAL A 43 19.44 33.09 -29.38
N LYS A 44 20.67 33.33 -28.92
CA LYS A 44 21.37 34.61 -29.10
C LYS A 44 21.72 34.92 -30.56
N ARG A 45 22.03 33.89 -31.36
CA ARG A 45 22.34 34.08 -32.80
C ARG A 45 21.10 34.35 -33.67
N GLY A 46 19.88 34.33 -33.11
CA GLY A 46 18.66 34.72 -33.81
C GLY A 46 18.36 33.87 -35.05
N GLY A 47 18.42 32.54 -34.89
CA GLY A 47 18.48 31.51 -35.94
C GLY A 47 17.79 31.84 -37.28
N ARG A 48 18.55 31.83 -38.38
CA ARG A 48 18.03 31.93 -39.76
C ARG A 48 17.66 30.57 -40.38
N ILE A 49 17.87 29.48 -39.64
CA ILE A 49 17.77 28.09 -40.11
C ILE A 49 16.82 27.35 -39.15
N GLY A 50 15.87 26.58 -39.67
CA GLY A 50 14.90 25.80 -38.87
C GLY A 50 13.92 26.67 -38.09
N LEU A 51 13.44 27.77 -38.67
CA LEU A 51 12.47 28.68 -38.06
C LEU A 51 11.03 28.17 -38.23
N ASP A 52 10.25 28.30 -37.16
CA ASP A 52 8.82 28.03 -37.20
C ASP A 52 8.00 29.31 -37.36
N GLU A 53 7.53 29.60 -38.57
CA GLU A 53 6.69 30.76 -38.82
C GLU A 53 5.26 30.58 -38.29
N PRO A 54 4.65 31.62 -37.71
CA PRO A 54 3.28 31.58 -37.24
C PRO A 54 2.29 31.42 -38.42
N ASP A 55 1.24 30.62 -38.21
CA ASP A 55 0.14 30.44 -39.17
C ASP A 55 -1.18 30.67 -38.43
N SER A 56 -1.91 31.69 -38.88
CA SER A 56 -3.19 32.19 -38.35
C SER A 56 -4.30 31.15 -38.16
N ARG A 57 -4.15 29.93 -38.70
CA ARG A 57 -5.12 28.84 -38.51
C ARG A 57 -4.73 27.79 -37.47
N ARG A 58 -3.44 27.49 -37.29
CA ARG A 58 -2.97 26.31 -36.52
C ARG A 58 -1.94 26.63 -35.43
N LYS A 59 -1.09 27.63 -35.63
CA LYS A 59 0.04 27.92 -34.72
C LYS A 59 -0.28 29.15 -33.88
N LEU A 60 -0.20 29.00 -32.56
CA LEU A 60 -0.64 30.00 -31.56
C LEU A 60 0.49 30.94 -31.09
N HIS A 61 1.67 30.91 -31.70
CA HIS A 61 2.79 31.81 -31.39
C HIS A 61 2.77 33.04 -32.28
N GLU A 62 3.26 34.17 -31.75
CA GLU A 62 3.21 35.48 -32.45
C GLU A 62 4.51 35.83 -33.20
N LYS A 63 5.63 35.14 -32.90
CA LYS A 63 6.95 35.39 -33.48
C LYS A 63 7.59 34.10 -33.95
N ALA A 64 8.40 34.14 -35.00
CA ALA A 64 9.14 32.95 -35.46
C ALA A 64 10.12 32.46 -34.37
N ILE A 65 10.02 31.18 -34.00
CA ILE A 65 10.82 30.55 -32.94
C ILE A 65 11.70 29.45 -33.56
N PRO A 66 13.01 29.35 -33.23
CA PRO A 66 13.87 28.27 -33.73
C PRO A 66 13.45 26.89 -33.21
N ARG A 67 13.50 25.86 -34.05
CA ARG A 67 13.16 24.45 -33.71
C ARG A 67 14.37 23.56 -33.43
N LEU A 68 15.56 24.12 -33.24
CA LEU A 68 16.82 23.37 -33.11
C LEU A 68 17.19 22.99 -31.66
N GLY A 69 16.20 22.86 -30.77
CA GLY A 69 16.38 22.57 -29.35
C GLY A 69 17.02 21.20 -29.06
N GLY A 70 16.81 20.23 -29.94
CA GLY A 70 17.40 18.89 -29.83
C GLY A 70 18.93 18.84 -29.98
N ALA A 71 19.55 19.78 -30.70
CA ALA A 71 20.98 19.73 -30.99
C ALA A 71 21.86 19.96 -29.74
N PRO A 72 21.61 20.97 -28.88
CA PRO A 72 22.29 21.09 -27.58
C PRO A 72 22.10 19.88 -26.66
N ILE A 73 20.91 19.27 -26.67
CA ILE A 73 20.63 18.07 -25.87
C ILE A 73 21.48 16.89 -26.35
N PHE A 74 21.50 16.64 -27.67
CA PHE A 74 22.32 15.61 -28.29
C PHE A 74 23.81 15.79 -27.95
N LEU A 75 24.33 17.01 -28.10
CA LEU A 75 25.73 17.32 -27.82
C LEU A 75 26.08 17.05 -26.35
N ALA A 76 25.23 17.48 -25.41
CA ALA A 76 25.45 17.27 -23.99
C ALA A 76 25.50 15.78 -23.63
N VAL A 77 24.57 14.98 -24.17
CA VAL A 77 24.52 13.52 -23.92
C VAL A 77 25.67 12.79 -24.60
N ALA A 78 26.04 13.17 -25.82
CA ALA A 78 27.18 12.60 -26.53
C ALA A 78 28.49 12.87 -25.76
N LEU A 79 28.71 14.12 -25.32
CA LEU A 79 29.89 14.49 -24.55
C LEU A 79 29.93 13.78 -23.18
N ALA A 80 28.80 13.72 -22.48
CA ALA A 80 28.72 12.99 -21.21
C ALA A 80 28.99 11.49 -21.38
N SER A 81 28.53 10.89 -22.48
CA SER A 81 28.81 9.48 -22.81
C SER A 81 30.29 9.27 -23.13
N LEU A 82 30.92 10.22 -23.84
CA LEU A 82 32.37 10.22 -24.12
C LEU A 82 33.19 10.29 -22.83
N VAL A 83 32.83 11.21 -21.93
CA VAL A 83 33.50 11.36 -20.63
C VAL A 83 33.30 10.11 -19.77
N ALA A 84 32.09 9.56 -19.74
CA ALA A 84 31.78 8.33 -18.99
C ALA A 84 32.59 7.12 -19.49
N GLY A 85 32.79 7.00 -20.80
CA GLY A 85 33.62 5.94 -21.39
C GLY A 85 35.12 6.12 -21.19
N SER A 86 35.61 7.36 -21.16
CA SER A 86 37.05 7.63 -21.01
C SER A 86 37.52 7.66 -19.56
N ILE A 87 36.67 8.08 -18.61
CA ILE A 87 37.05 8.31 -17.20
C ILE A 87 36.27 7.40 -16.24
N GLY A 88 35.02 7.06 -16.58
CA GLY A 88 34.09 6.33 -15.71
C GLY A 88 34.08 4.81 -15.88
N GLY A 89 34.78 4.27 -16.88
CA GLY A 89 34.76 2.83 -17.19
C GLY A 89 33.49 2.35 -17.90
N LEU A 90 32.77 3.22 -18.63
CA LEU A 90 31.66 2.77 -19.49
C LEU A 90 32.21 1.85 -20.59
N GLY A 91 31.77 0.59 -20.64
CA GLY A 91 32.20 -0.36 -21.67
C GLY A 91 31.72 0.05 -23.06
N TRP A 92 32.57 0.74 -23.82
CA TRP A 92 32.26 1.29 -25.15
C TRP A 92 31.64 0.28 -26.11
N THR A 93 32.17 -0.94 -26.15
CA THR A 93 31.68 -2.02 -27.00
C THR A 93 30.21 -2.39 -26.71
N ARG A 94 29.73 -2.17 -25.47
CA ARG A 94 28.35 -2.48 -25.06
C ARG A 94 27.36 -1.36 -25.37
N TRP A 95 27.80 -0.11 -25.29
CA TRP A 95 26.95 1.08 -25.43
C TRP A 95 27.01 1.73 -26.82
N LEU A 96 28.01 1.39 -27.63
CA LEU A 96 28.16 1.90 -28.99
C LEU A 96 26.92 1.67 -29.88
N PRO A 97 26.26 0.49 -29.88
CA PRO A 97 25.01 0.29 -30.62
C PRO A 97 23.91 1.29 -30.26
N LEU A 98 23.71 1.55 -28.96
CA LEU A 98 22.71 2.50 -28.49
C LEU A 98 23.09 3.94 -28.87
N ALA A 99 24.36 4.31 -28.72
CA ALA A 99 24.84 5.65 -29.08
C ALA A 99 24.66 5.95 -30.57
N VAL A 100 25.04 5.00 -31.44
CA VAL A 100 24.90 5.12 -32.90
C VAL A 100 23.43 5.20 -33.30
N CYS A 101 22.58 4.32 -32.75
CA CYS A 101 21.15 4.34 -33.10
C CYS A 101 20.43 5.59 -32.57
N ASN A 102 20.80 6.11 -31.39
CA ASN A 102 20.29 7.40 -30.90
C ASN A 102 20.74 8.56 -31.79
N ALA A 103 21.98 8.52 -32.31
CA ALA A 103 22.46 9.51 -33.27
C ALA A 103 21.70 9.44 -34.61
N LEU A 104 21.48 8.24 -35.17
CA LEU A 104 20.69 8.04 -36.38
C LEU A 104 19.25 8.54 -36.20
N MET A 105 18.63 8.21 -35.07
CA MET A 105 17.27 8.65 -34.77
C MET A 105 17.16 10.17 -34.64
N PHE A 106 18.12 10.78 -33.95
CA PHE A 106 18.26 12.24 -33.89
C PHE A 106 18.44 12.83 -35.29
N SER A 107 19.30 12.25 -36.14
CA SER A 107 19.53 12.73 -37.51
C SER A 107 18.25 12.70 -38.37
N VAL A 108 17.41 11.67 -38.27
CA VAL A 108 16.13 11.61 -39.01
C VAL A 108 15.25 12.81 -38.66
N GLY A 109 15.09 13.11 -37.36
CA GLY A 109 14.29 14.25 -36.92
C GLY A 109 14.97 15.60 -37.17
N PHE A 110 16.28 15.67 -37.04
CA PHE A 110 17.06 16.90 -37.29
C PHE A 110 17.03 17.29 -38.77
N VAL A 111 17.06 16.32 -39.69
CA VAL A 111 16.85 16.58 -41.12
C VAL A 111 15.44 17.09 -41.35
N ASP A 112 14.43 16.56 -40.65
CA ASP A 112 13.05 17.07 -40.74
C ASP A 112 12.90 18.52 -40.25
N ASP A 113 13.58 18.86 -39.15
CA ASP A 113 13.61 20.22 -38.60
C ASP A 113 14.24 21.23 -39.57
N LEU A 114 15.12 20.76 -40.46
CA LEU A 114 15.75 21.57 -41.51
C LEU A 114 14.95 21.55 -42.83
N LYS A 115 14.33 20.42 -43.17
CA LYS A 115 13.59 20.17 -44.42
C LYS A 115 12.43 19.21 -44.14
N ALA A 116 11.19 19.66 -44.34
CA ALA A 116 10.01 18.86 -44.07
C ALA A 116 10.01 17.52 -44.85
N LEU A 117 10.11 16.41 -44.13
CA LEU A 117 10.05 15.04 -44.64
C LEU A 117 8.60 14.52 -44.56
N GLY A 118 8.19 13.75 -45.57
CA GLY A 118 6.90 13.06 -45.55
C GLY A 118 6.82 12.00 -44.44
N ALA A 119 5.63 11.80 -43.86
CA ALA A 119 5.42 10.85 -42.75
C ALA A 119 5.89 9.41 -43.06
N LYS A 120 5.79 8.97 -44.33
CA LYS A 120 6.30 7.67 -44.77
C LYS A 120 7.83 7.56 -44.65
N VAL A 121 8.56 8.62 -45.02
CA VAL A 121 10.03 8.65 -44.96
C VAL A 121 10.52 8.63 -43.52
N LYS A 122 9.86 9.39 -42.63
CA LYS A 122 10.14 9.38 -41.19
C LYS A 122 9.96 7.99 -40.60
N LEU A 123 8.84 7.32 -40.92
CA LEU A 123 8.54 5.98 -40.42
C LEU A 123 9.53 4.94 -40.93
N ILE A 124 9.95 5.01 -42.20
CA ILE A 124 10.98 4.13 -42.76
C ILE A 124 12.32 4.32 -42.02
N GLY A 125 12.71 5.58 -41.77
CA GLY A 125 13.92 5.89 -40.99
C GLY A 125 13.86 5.31 -39.57
N GLN A 126 12.74 5.50 -38.89
CA GLN A 126 12.53 4.98 -37.53
C GLN A 126 12.57 3.43 -37.47
N ILE A 127 11.87 2.77 -38.40
CA ILE A 127 11.86 1.30 -38.51
C ILE A 127 13.27 0.79 -38.85
N GLY A 128 13.97 1.45 -39.77
CA GLY A 128 15.35 1.11 -40.13
C GLY A 128 16.29 1.20 -38.94
N THR A 129 16.25 2.29 -38.18
CA THR A 129 17.05 2.44 -36.95
C THR A 129 16.69 1.39 -35.89
N ALA A 130 15.40 1.07 -35.71
CA ALA A 130 14.97 0.04 -34.78
C ALA A 130 15.42 -1.38 -35.21
N LEU A 131 15.40 -1.69 -36.51
CA LEU A 131 15.91 -2.94 -37.07
C LEU A 131 17.42 -3.09 -36.87
N ILE A 132 18.18 -2.00 -37.07
CA ILE A 132 19.63 -1.99 -36.79
C ILE A 132 19.86 -2.31 -35.31
N LEU A 133 19.18 -1.62 -34.38
CA LEU A 133 19.35 -1.85 -32.95
C LEU A 133 18.95 -3.28 -32.53
N TYR A 134 17.88 -3.83 -33.11
CA TYR A 134 17.48 -5.23 -32.92
C TYR A 134 18.54 -6.21 -33.43
N SER A 135 19.10 -5.96 -34.63
CA SER A 135 20.16 -6.79 -35.21
C SER A 135 21.46 -6.76 -34.39
N LEU A 136 21.67 -5.65 -33.66
CA LEU A 136 22.74 -5.48 -32.68
C LEU A 136 22.34 -6.00 -31.28
N GLY A 137 21.41 -6.96 -31.21
CA GLY A 137 21.16 -7.78 -30.03
C GLY A 137 20.40 -7.09 -28.89
N VAL A 138 19.76 -5.95 -29.15
CA VAL A 138 18.89 -5.28 -28.18
C VAL A 138 17.43 -5.56 -28.51
N SER A 139 16.85 -6.54 -27.83
CA SER A 139 15.51 -7.07 -28.11
C SER A 139 14.74 -7.47 -26.85
N ILE A 140 13.42 -7.62 -26.98
CA ILE A 140 12.53 -8.18 -25.95
C ILE A 140 12.40 -9.68 -26.20
N ASP A 141 13.34 -10.47 -25.66
CA ASP A 141 13.37 -11.92 -25.94
C ASP A 141 12.52 -12.76 -24.96
N MET A 142 12.41 -12.30 -23.72
CA MET A 142 11.69 -13.00 -22.65
C MET A 142 10.76 -12.05 -21.90
N LEU A 143 9.59 -12.54 -21.50
CA LEU A 143 8.64 -11.83 -20.64
C LEU A 143 8.52 -12.56 -19.31
N SER A 144 8.99 -11.94 -18.23
CA SER A 144 8.85 -12.48 -16.86
C SER A 144 7.39 -12.57 -16.44
N ASN A 145 6.94 -13.69 -15.86
CA ASN A 145 5.57 -13.85 -15.38
C ASN A 145 5.30 -12.89 -14.20
N PRO A 146 4.36 -11.94 -14.29
CA PRO A 146 4.05 -11.01 -13.20
C PRO A 146 3.18 -11.63 -12.08
N PHE A 147 2.73 -12.89 -12.24
CA PHE A 147 1.83 -13.59 -11.31
C PHE A 147 2.45 -14.84 -10.65
N GLY A 148 3.75 -15.07 -10.81
CA GLY A 148 4.46 -16.22 -10.22
C GLY A 148 5.84 -16.43 -10.84
N ASP A 149 6.48 -17.56 -10.52
CA ASP A 149 7.80 -17.89 -11.10
C ASP A 149 7.68 -18.33 -12.57
N GLY A 150 8.59 -17.85 -13.42
CA GLY A 150 8.71 -18.24 -14.84
C GLY A 150 8.97 -17.07 -15.81
N ALA A 151 9.46 -17.38 -17.01
CA ALA A 151 9.63 -16.42 -18.11
C ALA A 151 9.11 -17.04 -19.42
N LEU A 152 8.34 -16.26 -20.20
CA LEU A 152 7.83 -16.64 -21.50
C LEU A 152 8.83 -16.20 -22.59
N ALA A 153 9.44 -17.15 -23.29
CA ALA A 153 10.26 -16.87 -24.46
C ALA A 153 9.37 -16.46 -25.64
N LEU A 154 9.61 -15.29 -26.22
CA LEU A 154 8.74 -14.72 -27.26
C LEU A 154 8.99 -15.30 -28.65
N GLY A 155 10.18 -15.85 -28.91
CA GLY A 155 10.56 -16.36 -30.23
C GLY A 155 10.38 -15.29 -31.31
N TRP A 156 9.64 -15.61 -32.38
CA TRP A 156 9.39 -14.68 -33.49
C TRP A 156 8.60 -13.42 -33.10
N TRP A 157 7.89 -13.42 -31.96
CA TRP A 157 7.21 -12.24 -31.44
C TRP A 157 8.16 -11.19 -30.84
N SER A 158 9.43 -11.54 -30.58
CA SER A 158 10.45 -10.60 -30.08
C SER A 158 10.65 -9.42 -31.04
N LEU A 159 10.75 -9.70 -32.34
CA LEU A 159 10.94 -8.69 -33.39
C LEU A 159 9.79 -7.66 -33.45
N PRO A 160 8.52 -8.05 -33.69
CA PRO A 160 7.44 -7.08 -33.81
C PRO A 160 7.22 -6.29 -32.51
N LEU A 161 7.36 -6.92 -31.33
CA LEU A 161 7.23 -6.21 -30.06
C LEU A 161 8.34 -5.19 -29.82
N THR A 162 9.58 -5.54 -30.13
CA THR A 162 10.72 -4.63 -30.01
C THR A 162 10.60 -3.46 -30.98
N LEU A 163 10.19 -3.72 -32.23
CA LEU A 163 9.96 -2.66 -33.22
C LEU A 163 8.83 -1.72 -32.79
N ILE A 164 7.71 -2.26 -32.32
CA ILE A 164 6.60 -1.45 -31.79
C ILE A 164 7.10 -0.58 -30.65
N TRP A 165 7.87 -1.12 -29.70
CA TRP A 165 8.40 -0.36 -28.57
C TRP A 165 9.33 0.78 -29.01
N LEU A 166 10.33 0.46 -29.83
CA LEU A 166 11.35 1.40 -30.29
C LEU A 166 10.80 2.49 -31.22
N VAL A 167 9.74 2.22 -31.98
CA VAL A 167 9.13 3.20 -32.90
C VAL A 167 7.99 4.00 -32.23
N SER A 168 7.21 3.38 -31.34
CA SER A 168 6.05 4.05 -30.74
C SER A 168 6.45 5.14 -29.75
N ILE A 169 7.44 4.92 -28.90
CA ILE A 169 7.83 5.90 -27.88
C ILE A 169 8.36 7.21 -28.48
N PRO A 170 9.28 7.22 -29.48
CA PRO A 170 9.66 8.43 -30.21
C PRO A 170 8.47 9.20 -30.78
N ASN A 171 7.52 8.50 -31.40
CA ASN A 171 6.33 9.13 -31.98
C ASN A 171 5.39 9.69 -30.90
N ILE A 172 5.24 9.00 -29.76
CA ILE A 172 4.47 9.51 -28.63
C ILE A 172 5.10 10.79 -28.07
N VAL A 173 6.44 10.82 -27.92
CA VAL A 173 7.15 12.03 -27.45
C VAL A 173 7.01 13.18 -28.45
N ASN A 174 7.08 12.91 -29.76
CA ASN A 174 6.83 13.94 -30.77
C ASN A 174 5.39 14.47 -30.72
N LEU A 175 4.39 13.59 -30.58
CA LEU A 175 2.98 14.01 -30.53
C LEU A 175 2.62 14.87 -29.30
N ILE A 176 3.33 14.73 -28.18
CA ILE A 176 3.11 15.57 -27.00
C ILE A 176 3.88 16.89 -27.04
N ASP A 177 4.81 17.09 -27.97
CA ASP A 177 5.59 18.33 -28.14
C ASP A 177 4.75 19.46 -28.79
N GLY A 178 3.49 19.60 -28.35
CA GLY A 178 2.55 20.63 -28.79
C GLY A 178 2.43 21.82 -27.81
N MET A 179 3.15 21.79 -26.69
CA MET A 179 3.14 22.83 -25.66
C MET A 179 4.54 23.08 -25.12
N ASP A 180 4.91 24.36 -25.00
CA ASP A 180 6.13 24.86 -24.33
C ASP A 180 6.43 24.10 -23.03
N GLY A 181 7.62 23.50 -22.94
CA GLY A 181 8.11 22.75 -21.79
C GLY A 181 7.66 21.30 -21.71
N LEU A 182 6.57 20.90 -22.37
CA LEU A 182 5.88 19.65 -22.04
C LEU A 182 6.72 18.39 -22.31
N ALA A 183 7.21 18.22 -23.55
CA ALA A 183 7.98 17.05 -23.94
C ALA A 183 9.32 16.97 -23.19
N GLY A 184 10.01 18.11 -23.03
CA GLY A 184 11.27 18.19 -22.27
C GLY A 184 11.10 17.82 -20.80
N GLY A 185 10.03 18.28 -20.15
CA GLY A 185 9.74 17.96 -18.75
C GLY A 185 9.41 16.48 -18.53
N PHE A 186 8.60 15.89 -19.41
CA PHE A 186 8.30 14.46 -19.35
C PHE A 186 9.54 13.61 -19.61
N GLY A 187 10.35 13.98 -20.61
CA GLY A 187 11.64 13.34 -20.88
C GLY A 187 12.55 13.38 -19.64
N MET A 188 12.63 14.53 -18.96
CA MET A 188 13.46 14.69 -17.76
C MET A 188 13.00 13.77 -16.62
N PHE A 189 11.69 13.73 -16.31
CA PHE A 189 11.17 12.85 -15.26
C PHE A 189 11.37 11.36 -15.60
N LEU A 190 11.20 10.98 -16.86
CA LEU A 190 11.46 9.61 -17.31
C LEU A 190 12.94 9.24 -17.19
N CYS A 191 13.85 10.14 -17.56
CA CYS A 191 15.28 9.92 -17.41
C CYS A 191 15.70 9.85 -15.93
N LEU A 192 15.13 10.66 -15.05
CA LEU A 192 15.33 10.52 -13.60
C LEU A 192 14.80 9.18 -13.07
N THR A 193 13.68 8.71 -13.62
CA THR A 193 13.12 7.39 -13.29
C THR A 193 14.08 6.28 -13.73
N LEU A 194 14.61 6.34 -14.96
CA LEU A 194 15.63 5.40 -15.46
C LEU A 194 16.94 5.46 -14.67
N ALA A 195 17.37 6.65 -14.27
CA ALA A 195 18.54 6.84 -13.41
C ALA A 195 18.36 6.10 -12.08
N PHE A 196 17.20 6.26 -11.44
CA PHE A 196 16.87 5.54 -10.22
C PHE A 196 16.80 4.02 -10.43
N LEU A 197 16.24 3.55 -11.56
CA LEU A 197 16.28 2.12 -11.93
C LEU A 197 17.70 1.61 -12.10
N GLY A 198 18.59 2.40 -12.70
CA GLY A 198 20.01 2.08 -12.82
C GLY A 198 20.69 1.97 -11.46
N TYR A 199 20.43 2.92 -10.56
CA TYR A 199 20.94 2.88 -9.18
C TYR A 199 20.45 1.64 -8.42
N TYR A 200 19.13 1.38 -8.46
CA TYR A 200 18.52 0.25 -7.76
C TYR A 200 18.94 -1.11 -8.34
N GLY A 201 19.06 -1.20 -9.67
CA GLY A 201 19.49 -2.39 -10.38
C GLY A 201 21.00 -2.63 -10.36
N ASN A 202 21.77 -1.79 -9.65
CA ASN A 202 23.24 -1.83 -9.61
C ASN A 202 23.87 -1.74 -11.03
N GLN A 203 23.31 -0.87 -11.87
CA GLN A 203 23.72 -0.57 -13.24
C GLN A 203 24.24 0.88 -13.32
N PRO A 204 25.51 1.11 -12.94
CA PRO A 204 26.09 2.45 -12.86
C PRO A 204 26.15 3.14 -14.23
N ASP A 205 26.25 2.37 -15.31
CA ASP A 205 26.21 2.82 -16.70
C ASP A 205 24.85 3.43 -17.07
N VAL A 206 23.75 2.73 -16.75
CA VAL A 206 22.38 3.25 -16.95
C VAL A 206 22.13 4.50 -16.12
N LEU A 207 22.60 4.50 -14.85
CA LEU A 207 22.48 5.64 -13.95
C LEU A 207 23.13 6.90 -14.53
N VAL A 208 24.39 6.80 -14.95
CA VAL A 208 25.18 7.94 -15.46
C VAL A 208 24.57 8.52 -16.74
N VAL A 209 24.27 7.66 -17.73
CA VAL A 209 23.77 8.10 -19.03
C VAL A 209 22.36 8.71 -18.90
N SER A 210 21.52 8.18 -18.01
CA SER A 210 20.19 8.74 -17.72
C SER A 210 20.25 10.06 -16.95
N LEU A 211 21.19 10.22 -16.01
CA LEU A 211 21.42 11.50 -15.32
C LEU A 211 21.93 12.58 -16.28
N ALA A 212 22.81 12.22 -17.21
CA ALA A 212 23.28 13.13 -18.24
C ALA A 212 22.15 13.62 -19.14
N MET A 213 21.27 12.73 -19.60
CA MET A 213 20.07 13.12 -20.37
C MET A 213 19.13 14.00 -19.54
N ALA A 214 18.88 13.66 -18.27
CA ALA A 214 18.04 14.48 -17.39
C ALA A 214 18.63 15.89 -17.18
N GLY A 215 19.95 16.00 -17.00
CA GLY A 215 20.66 17.27 -16.90
C GLY A 215 20.56 18.09 -18.18
N ALA A 216 20.80 17.47 -19.33
CA ALA A 216 20.68 18.13 -20.64
C ALA A 216 19.26 18.69 -20.88
N LEU A 217 18.23 17.93 -20.51
CA LEU A 217 16.84 18.37 -20.61
C LEU A 217 16.53 19.50 -19.63
N ALA A 218 17.06 19.46 -18.41
CA ALA A 218 16.93 20.56 -17.45
C ALA A 218 17.57 21.86 -18.00
N GLY A 219 18.74 21.76 -18.63
CA GLY A 219 19.42 22.90 -19.27
C GLY A 219 18.62 23.50 -20.43
N PHE A 220 18.03 22.66 -21.28
CA PHE A 220 17.14 23.08 -22.36
C PHE A 220 15.84 23.73 -21.84
N LEU A 221 15.22 23.15 -20.80
CA LEU A 221 13.95 23.62 -20.24
C LEU A 221 13.99 25.07 -19.75
N ILE A 222 15.15 25.56 -19.30
CA ILE A 222 15.35 26.97 -18.91
C ILE A 222 14.88 27.94 -20.02
N PHE A 223 15.03 27.54 -21.29
CA PHE A 223 14.66 28.36 -22.46
C PHE A 223 13.35 27.92 -23.13
N ASN A 224 12.86 26.72 -22.86
CA ASN A 224 11.67 26.14 -23.46
C ASN A 224 10.41 26.26 -22.59
N LEU A 225 10.53 26.59 -21.30
CA LEU A 225 9.38 26.85 -20.44
C LEU A 225 8.52 28.03 -20.97
N PRO A 226 7.18 28.01 -20.78
CA PRO A 226 6.31 29.05 -21.32
C PRO A 226 6.64 30.45 -20.77
N PRO A 227 6.82 31.47 -21.63
CA PRO A 227 6.83 31.42 -23.10
C PRO A 227 8.16 30.91 -23.67
N ALA A 228 8.10 29.92 -24.58
CA ALA A 228 9.29 29.30 -25.15
C ALA A 228 10.10 30.25 -26.04
N LYS A 229 11.42 30.25 -25.87
CA LYS A 229 12.40 30.97 -26.72
C LYS A 229 12.99 30.09 -27.82
N ILE A 230 12.79 28.78 -27.71
CA ILE A 230 13.25 27.75 -28.64
C ILE A 230 12.33 26.53 -28.50
N PHE A 231 12.02 25.88 -29.60
CA PHE A 231 11.27 24.61 -29.64
C PHE A 231 12.22 23.42 -29.71
N LEU A 232 11.75 22.27 -29.23
CA LEU A 232 12.54 21.05 -29.15
C LEU A 232 12.87 20.49 -30.55
N GLY A 233 11.89 20.50 -31.45
CA GLY A 233 12.02 19.97 -32.81
C GLY A 233 11.83 18.45 -32.88
N ASP A 234 11.58 17.94 -34.08
CA ASP A 234 11.44 16.50 -34.37
C ASP A 234 12.73 15.75 -33.98
N GLY A 235 13.90 16.35 -34.20
CA GLY A 235 15.20 15.79 -33.81
C GLY A 235 15.31 15.56 -32.31
N GLY A 236 14.93 16.57 -31.51
CA GLY A 236 14.93 16.46 -30.04
C GLY A 236 13.89 15.47 -29.53
N ALA A 237 12.68 15.48 -30.09
CA ALA A 237 11.62 14.57 -29.69
C ALA A 237 11.95 13.10 -29.98
N TYR A 238 12.48 12.79 -31.17
CA TYR A 238 12.88 11.43 -31.51
C TYR A 238 14.09 10.97 -30.70
N LEU A 239 15.05 11.84 -30.42
CA LEU A 239 16.17 11.54 -29.53
C LEU A 239 15.69 11.14 -28.13
N ILE A 240 14.84 11.96 -27.51
CA ILE A 240 14.32 11.70 -26.15
C ILE A 240 13.55 10.38 -26.11
N GLY A 241 12.61 10.19 -27.04
CA GLY A 241 11.79 8.99 -27.02
C GLY A 241 12.57 7.71 -27.32
N PHE A 242 13.53 7.77 -28.25
CA PHE A 242 14.35 6.60 -28.59
C PHE A 242 15.37 6.29 -27.51
N PHE A 243 15.92 7.30 -26.84
CA PHE A 243 16.77 7.13 -25.67
C PHE A 243 16.03 6.40 -24.55
N ILE A 244 14.82 6.85 -24.21
CA ILE A 244 14.00 6.22 -23.17
C ILE A 244 13.64 4.78 -23.57
N ALA A 245 13.27 4.55 -24.83
CA ALA A 245 12.92 3.22 -25.33
C ALA A 245 14.11 2.25 -25.31
N SER A 246 15.27 2.67 -25.81
CA SER A 246 16.47 1.83 -25.91
C SER A 246 17.14 1.57 -24.55
N VAL A 247 17.26 2.59 -23.69
CA VAL A 247 17.87 2.44 -22.35
C VAL A 247 16.98 1.62 -21.41
N SER A 248 15.66 1.74 -21.50
CA SER A 248 14.73 0.92 -20.70
C SER A 248 14.80 -0.56 -21.07
N LEU A 249 14.93 -0.90 -22.36
CA LEU A 249 15.17 -2.27 -22.82
C LEU A 249 16.49 -2.81 -22.28
N PHE A 250 17.56 -2.02 -22.42
CA PHE A 250 18.89 -2.38 -21.96
C PHE A 250 18.96 -2.63 -20.46
N THR A 251 18.21 -1.86 -19.66
CA THR A 251 18.08 -2.04 -18.21
C THR A 251 17.39 -3.35 -17.84
N SER A 252 16.48 -3.84 -18.68
CA SER A 252 15.57 -4.96 -18.37
C SER A 252 16.20 -6.36 -18.57
N ASN A 253 17.28 -6.47 -19.35
CA ASN A 253 17.98 -7.72 -19.71
C ASN A 253 18.69 -8.45 -18.54
N LYS A 254 18.63 -7.95 -17.28
CA LYS A 254 19.35 -8.53 -16.13
C LYS A 254 18.48 -9.04 -14.96
N GLY A 255 17.14 -9.06 -15.05
CA GLY A 255 16.37 -9.65 -13.93
C GLY A 255 14.85 -9.50 -13.88
N SER A 256 14.19 -8.79 -14.80
CA SER A 256 12.73 -8.85 -15.00
C SER A 256 12.42 -7.88 -16.16
N VAL A 257 12.26 -8.42 -17.37
CA VAL A 257 12.04 -7.60 -18.57
C VAL A 257 10.79 -6.73 -18.43
N ILE A 258 9.73 -7.26 -17.79
CA ILE A 258 8.46 -6.55 -17.64
C ILE A 258 8.57 -5.40 -16.63
N GLY A 259 9.27 -5.57 -15.50
CA GLY A 259 9.27 -4.57 -14.41
C GLY A 259 9.76 -3.19 -14.83
N ALA A 260 10.90 -3.12 -15.53
CA ALA A 260 11.49 -1.83 -15.97
C ALA A 260 10.67 -1.19 -17.11
N LEU A 261 10.20 -1.98 -18.08
CA LEU A 261 9.37 -1.49 -19.19
C LEU A 261 8.01 -1.00 -18.69
N LEU A 262 7.42 -1.70 -17.71
CA LEU A 262 6.15 -1.33 -17.10
C LEU A 262 6.24 0.01 -16.35
N VAL A 263 7.34 0.28 -15.64
CA VAL A 263 7.57 1.59 -15.00
C VAL A 263 7.51 2.70 -16.04
N VAL A 264 8.16 2.51 -17.19
CA VAL A 264 8.18 3.48 -18.29
C VAL A 264 6.80 3.65 -18.93
N ILE A 265 6.06 2.55 -19.16
CA ILE A 265 4.68 2.60 -19.68
C ILE A 265 3.78 3.41 -18.75
N ILE A 266 3.85 3.17 -17.45
CA ILE A 266 3.02 3.86 -16.46
C ILE A 266 3.37 5.34 -16.42
N ALA A 267 4.65 5.68 -16.39
CA ALA A 267 5.11 7.07 -16.42
C ALA A 267 4.70 7.79 -17.72
N LEU A 268 4.72 7.09 -18.87
CA LEU A 268 4.18 7.56 -20.16
C LEU A 268 2.64 7.46 -20.25
N GLY A 269 1.94 7.13 -19.17
CA GLY A 269 0.49 6.93 -19.19
C GLY A 269 -0.29 8.14 -19.72
N VAL A 270 0.12 9.37 -19.36
CA VAL A 270 -0.53 10.59 -19.88
C VAL A 270 -0.31 10.76 -21.39
N PRO A 271 0.93 10.73 -21.92
CA PRO A 271 1.19 10.75 -23.37
C PRO A 271 0.50 9.65 -24.17
N ILE A 272 0.53 8.42 -23.65
CA ILE A 272 -0.08 7.25 -24.28
C ILE A 272 -1.59 7.45 -24.37
N LEU A 273 -2.24 7.90 -23.29
CA LEU A 273 -3.68 8.15 -23.27
C LEU A 273 -4.08 9.31 -24.19
N ASP A 274 -3.30 10.40 -24.23
CA ASP A 274 -3.56 11.52 -25.14
C ASP A 274 -3.53 11.07 -26.61
N THR A 275 -2.50 10.31 -26.97
CA THR A 275 -2.33 9.73 -28.31
C THR A 275 -3.45 8.76 -28.64
N LEU A 276 -3.78 7.85 -27.73
CA LEU A 276 -4.85 6.88 -27.91
C LEU A 276 -6.22 7.57 -28.05
N PHE A 277 -6.51 8.59 -27.25
CA PHE A 277 -7.75 9.36 -27.38
C PHE A 277 -7.80 10.16 -28.68
N ALA A 278 -6.68 10.67 -29.17
CA ALA A 278 -6.61 11.28 -30.49
C ALA A 278 -6.93 10.28 -31.60
N ILE A 279 -6.33 9.08 -31.57
CA ILE A 279 -6.59 8.01 -32.55
C ILE A 279 -8.07 7.59 -32.52
N ILE A 280 -8.61 7.28 -31.34
CA ILE A 280 -10.01 6.86 -31.17
C ILE A 280 -10.96 7.96 -31.67
N ARG A 281 -10.71 9.22 -31.30
CA ARG A 281 -11.54 10.35 -31.73
C ARG A 281 -11.52 10.52 -33.26
N ARG A 282 -10.36 10.41 -33.89
CA ARG A 282 -10.22 10.50 -35.37
C ARG A 282 -10.95 9.36 -36.06
N ALA A 283 -10.79 8.13 -35.54
CA ALA A 283 -11.49 6.95 -36.04
C ALA A 283 -13.02 7.11 -35.94
N ILE A 284 -13.53 7.62 -34.80
CA ILE A 284 -14.96 7.91 -34.61
C ILE A 284 -15.42 9.03 -35.55
N ARG A 285 -14.63 10.10 -35.76
CA ARG A 285 -15.01 11.21 -36.66
C ARG A 285 -14.85 10.89 -38.15
N GLY A 286 -14.41 9.68 -38.52
CA GLY A 286 -14.19 9.29 -39.93
C GLY A 286 -13.12 10.13 -40.65
N VAL A 287 -12.20 10.76 -39.91
CA VAL A 287 -11.04 11.48 -40.45
C VAL A 287 -9.81 10.59 -40.41
N SER A 288 -8.85 10.81 -41.31
CA SER A 288 -7.61 10.03 -41.33
C SER A 288 -6.92 10.09 -39.96
N ILE A 289 -6.44 8.94 -39.48
CA ILE A 289 -5.69 8.82 -38.22
C ILE A 289 -4.42 9.68 -38.28
N PHE A 290 -3.89 9.95 -39.47
CA PHE A 290 -2.68 10.74 -39.70
C PHE A 290 -2.90 12.26 -39.82
N ASN A 291 -4.15 12.75 -39.79
CA ASN A 291 -4.42 14.19 -39.84
C ASN A 291 -4.12 14.85 -38.49
N ALA A 292 -3.48 16.02 -38.48
CA ALA A 292 -3.21 16.78 -37.26
C ALA A 292 -4.52 17.28 -36.60
N ASP A 293 -4.55 17.37 -35.26
CA ASP A 293 -5.74 17.76 -34.48
C ASP A 293 -5.33 18.67 -33.31
N ALA A 294 -6.16 19.68 -32.98
CA ALA A 294 -5.91 20.68 -31.92
C ALA A 294 -6.68 20.38 -30.62
N GLU A 295 -7.03 19.11 -30.38
CA GLU A 295 -7.84 18.67 -29.23
C GLU A 295 -7.11 17.77 -28.22
N HIS A 296 -5.78 17.89 -28.15
CA HIS A 296 -4.95 17.23 -27.14
C HIS A 296 -5.31 17.65 -25.71
N ILE A 297 -4.95 16.82 -24.72
CA ILE A 297 -5.28 17.04 -23.29
C ILE A 297 -4.90 18.46 -22.84
N HIS A 298 -3.75 18.97 -23.27
CA HIS A 298 -3.27 20.29 -22.87
C HIS A 298 -4.14 21.44 -23.43
N HIS A 299 -4.62 21.34 -24.68
CA HIS A 299 -5.60 22.28 -25.24
C HIS A 299 -6.93 22.21 -24.50
N ARG A 300 -7.39 21.02 -24.13
CA ARG A 300 -8.61 20.84 -23.32
C ARG A 300 -8.49 21.50 -21.95
N LEU A 301 -7.33 21.39 -21.29
CA LEU A 301 -7.08 22.09 -20.02
C LEU A 301 -7.13 23.61 -20.19
N ILE A 302 -6.57 24.15 -21.27
CA ILE A 302 -6.63 25.59 -21.58
C ILE A 302 -8.07 26.03 -21.83
N LEU A 303 -8.85 25.28 -22.62
CA LEU A 303 -10.27 25.54 -22.86
C LEU A 303 -11.13 25.50 -21.58
N LEU A 304 -10.68 24.76 -20.56
CA LEU A 304 -11.31 24.70 -19.25
C LEU A 304 -10.92 25.88 -18.32
N GLY A 305 -10.15 26.84 -18.82
CA GLY A 305 -9.76 28.07 -18.12
C GLY A 305 -8.42 27.99 -17.39
N TYR A 306 -7.59 26.97 -17.64
CA TYR A 306 -6.23 26.92 -17.11
C TYR A 306 -5.30 27.81 -17.94
N SER A 307 -4.41 28.57 -17.28
CA SER A 307 -3.30 29.20 -17.98
C SER A 307 -2.30 28.14 -18.47
N LYS A 308 -1.55 28.42 -19.54
CA LYS A 308 -0.55 27.49 -20.11
C LYS A 308 0.39 26.92 -19.03
N GLY A 309 0.90 27.77 -18.14
CA GLY A 309 1.75 27.35 -17.02
C GLY A 309 1.03 26.47 -15.97
N ARG A 310 -0.24 26.73 -15.66
CA ARG A 310 -1.03 25.88 -14.74
C ARG A 310 -1.36 24.52 -15.37
N ALA A 311 -1.61 24.48 -16.68
CA ALA A 311 -1.82 23.23 -17.42
C ALA A 311 -0.53 22.39 -17.41
N LEU A 312 0.61 23.02 -17.71
CA LEU A 312 1.93 22.37 -17.68
C LEU A 312 2.26 21.80 -16.29
N ALA A 313 2.12 22.61 -15.23
CA ALA A 313 2.38 22.16 -13.86
C ALA A 313 1.48 20.99 -13.43
N ALA A 314 0.20 21.01 -13.83
CA ALA A 314 -0.71 19.90 -13.57
C ALA A 314 -0.28 18.62 -14.28
N MET A 315 0.16 18.71 -15.55
CA MET A 315 0.65 17.56 -16.31
C MET A 315 1.96 17.00 -15.72
N TYR A 316 2.88 17.86 -15.29
CA TYR A 316 4.10 17.45 -14.58
C TYR A 316 3.81 16.72 -13.28
N ALA A 317 2.88 17.22 -12.47
CA ALA A 317 2.50 16.59 -11.21
C ALA A 317 1.92 15.18 -11.43
N VAL A 318 1.12 14.99 -12.48
CA VAL A 318 0.57 13.67 -12.83
C VAL A 318 1.69 12.75 -13.33
N CYS A 319 2.57 13.22 -14.20
CA CYS A 319 3.71 12.44 -14.69
C CYS A 319 4.61 11.97 -13.54
N LEU A 320 4.99 12.86 -12.63
CA LEU A 320 5.78 12.52 -11.43
C LEU A 320 5.05 11.49 -10.56
N ALA A 321 3.74 11.65 -10.33
CA ALA A 321 2.95 10.69 -9.56
C ALA A 321 2.93 9.30 -10.23
N LEU A 322 2.77 9.25 -11.55
CA LEU A 322 2.79 7.99 -12.30
C LEU A 322 4.18 7.33 -12.29
N SER A 323 5.26 8.11 -12.42
CA SER A 323 6.64 7.60 -12.26
C SER A 323 6.85 6.98 -10.88
N LEU A 324 6.41 7.65 -9.80
CA LEU A 324 6.52 7.12 -8.44
C LEU A 324 5.68 5.85 -8.24
N VAL A 325 4.49 5.78 -8.86
CA VAL A 325 3.67 4.56 -8.86
C VAL A 325 4.38 3.43 -9.60
N GLY A 326 4.93 3.68 -10.79
CA GLY A 326 5.72 2.69 -11.53
C GLY A 326 6.90 2.15 -10.71
N LEU A 327 7.68 3.03 -10.10
CA LEU A 327 8.79 2.65 -9.21
C LEU A 327 8.30 1.84 -8.00
N SER A 328 7.18 2.23 -7.40
CA SER A 328 6.59 1.50 -6.26
C SER A 328 6.18 0.08 -6.65
N ILE A 329 5.64 -0.12 -7.86
CA ILE A 329 5.30 -1.47 -8.36
C ILE A 329 6.53 -2.35 -8.49
N LEU A 330 7.63 -1.79 -9.00
CA LEU A 330 8.89 -2.52 -9.12
C LEU A 330 9.42 -2.97 -7.74
N MET A 331 9.36 -2.10 -6.74
CA MET A 331 9.81 -2.40 -5.37
C MET A 331 9.01 -3.52 -4.71
N ILE A 332 7.74 -3.66 -5.09
CA ILE A 332 6.82 -4.69 -4.57
C ILE A 332 6.72 -5.88 -5.55
N LYS A 333 7.71 -6.02 -6.46
CA LYS A 333 7.83 -7.09 -7.47
C LYS A 333 6.55 -7.36 -8.28
N GLY A 334 5.77 -6.32 -8.59
CA GLY A 334 4.58 -6.48 -9.45
C GLY A 334 3.33 -7.04 -8.76
N SER A 335 3.35 -7.43 -7.49
CA SER A 335 2.17 -8.01 -6.79
C SER A 335 0.96 -7.06 -6.72
N ALA A 336 1.18 -5.75 -6.73
CA ALA A 336 0.13 -4.74 -6.74
C ALA A 336 -0.40 -4.39 -8.16
N LEU A 337 0.12 -5.03 -9.21
CA LEU A 337 -0.14 -4.67 -10.61
C LEU A 337 -1.64 -4.68 -10.99
N PRO A 338 -2.47 -5.66 -10.58
CA PRO A 338 -3.89 -5.68 -10.95
C PRO A 338 -4.68 -4.54 -10.30
N ILE A 339 -4.37 -4.24 -9.03
CA ILE A 339 -5.04 -3.19 -8.25
C ILE A 339 -4.66 -1.82 -8.83
N VAL A 340 -3.36 -1.59 -9.04
CA VAL A 340 -2.87 -0.34 -9.63
C VAL A 340 -3.36 -0.19 -11.06
N GLY A 341 -3.36 -1.26 -11.85
CA GLY A 341 -3.91 -1.27 -13.20
C GLY A 341 -5.40 -0.91 -13.23
N ALA A 342 -6.21 -1.49 -12.33
CA ALA A 342 -7.62 -1.13 -12.18
C ALA A 342 -7.83 0.34 -11.77
N LEU A 343 -7.00 0.86 -10.87
CA LEU A 343 -7.04 2.25 -10.43
C LEU A 343 -6.60 3.22 -11.53
N LEU A 344 -5.57 2.89 -12.30
CA LEU A 344 -5.11 3.67 -13.46
C LEU A 344 -6.14 3.64 -14.58
N PHE A 345 -6.79 2.50 -14.82
CA PHE A 345 -7.88 2.38 -15.78
C PHE A 345 -9.09 3.25 -15.37
N LEU A 346 -9.49 3.19 -14.10
CA LEU A 346 -10.50 4.09 -13.57
C LEU A 346 -10.06 5.54 -13.75
N LEU A 347 -8.82 5.90 -13.38
CA LEU A 347 -8.26 7.25 -13.58
C LEU A 347 -8.28 7.68 -15.05
N ALA A 348 -8.00 6.80 -16.00
CA ALA A 348 -8.08 7.10 -17.42
C ALA A 348 -9.52 7.40 -17.85
N LEU A 349 -10.49 6.56 -17.45
CA LEU A 349 -11.92 6.77 -17.72
C LEU A 349 -12.43 8.07 -17.09
N THR A 350 -11.95 8.36 -15.89
CA THR A 350 -12.28 9.58 -15.16
C THR A 350 -11.80 10.83 -15.89
N THR A 351 -10.55 10.80 -16.34
CA THR A 351 -9.89 11.89 -17.06
C THR A 351 -10.54 12.12 -18.42
N ALA A 352 -10.86 11.03 -19.13
CA ALA A 352 -11.57 11.08 -20.40
C ALA A 352 -12.92 11.80 -20.29
N ARG A 353 -13.68 11.51 -19.22
CA ARG A 353 -14.95 12.18 -18.96
C ARG A 353 -14.78 13.63 -18.52
N TYR A 354 -13.75 13.94 -17.72
CA TYR A 354 -13.50 15.31 -17.26
C TYR A 354 -13.11 16.26 -18.40
N LEU A 355 -12.21 15.80 -19.28
CA LEU A 355 -11.76 16.57 -20.44
C LEU A 355 -12.82 16.67 -21.55
N GLY A 356 -13.98 16.05 -21.34
CA GLY A 356 -15.11 16.13 -22.25
C GLY A 356 -15.05 15.17 -23.43
N TYR A 357 -14.11 14.20 -23.44
CA TYR A 357 -14.04 13.16 -24.47
C TYR A 357 -15.23 12.20 -24.39
N VAL A 358 -15.79 11.94 -23.20
CA VAL A 358 -16.99 11.11 -23.00
C VAL A 358 -18.07 11.89 -22.24
N ARG A 359 -19.09 12.39 -22.95
CA ARG A 359 -20.18 13.19 -22.36
C ARG A 359 -21.21 12.34 -21.58
N SER A 360 -21.59 11.16 -22.09
CA SER A 360 -22.48 10.21 -21.40
C SER A 360 -22.35 8.79 -21.96
N TRP A 361 -22.19 7.80 -21.07
CA TRP A 361 -22.14 6.37 -21.44
C TRP A 361 -23.41 5.86 -22.13
N SER A 362 -24.58 6.39 -21.73
CA SER A 362 -25.85 6.08 -22.39
C SER A 362 -25.96 6.64 -23.81
N GLN A 363 -25.10 7.61 -24.15
CA GLN A 363 -25.07 8.25 -25.46
C GLN A 363 -23.88 7.82 -26.31
N VAL A 364 -22.98 6.95 -25.81
CA VAL A 364 -21.84 6.47 -26.59
C VAL A 364 -22.35 5.68 -27.80
N ARG A 365 -23.39 4.86 -27.63
CA ARG A 365 -24.01 4.12 -28.75
C ARG A 365 -24.61 5.08 -29.79
N THR A 366 -25.29 6.14 -29.37
CA THR A 366 -25.80 7.16 -30.30
C THR A 366 -24.66 7.94 -30.96
N GLN A 367 -23.62 8.32 -30.23
CA GLN A 367 -22.45 8.99 -30.79
C GLN A 367 -21.69 8.12 -31.80
N ILE A 368 -21.58 6.82 -31.56
CA ILE A 368 -20.99 5.86 -32.51
C ILE A 368 -21.89 5.72 -33.73
N ASN A 369 -23.21 5.62 -33.56
CA ASN A 369 -24.15 5.56 -34.68
C ASN A 369 -24.12 6.84 -35.52
N GLU A 370 -24.14 8.01 -34.89
CA GLU A 370 -23.99 9.33 -35.54
C GLU A 370 -22.62 9.48 -36.23
N ALA A 371 -21.57 8.89 -35.65
CA ALA A 371 -20.24 8.83 -36.25
C ALA A 371 -20.19 7.92 -37.48
N MET A 372 -20.78 6.73 -37.41
CA MET A 372 -20.88 5.81 -38.55
C MET A 372 -21.72 6.41 -39.67
N GLU A 373 -22.82 7.09 -39.34
CA GLU A 373 -23.64 7.78 -40.33
C GLU A 373 -22.88 8.94 -40.99
N ARG A 374 -22.15 9.75 -40.21
CA ARG A 374 -21.25 10.78 -40.76
C ARG A 374 -20.18 10.20 -41.66
N ARG A 375 -19.60 9.04 -41.30
CA ARG A 375 -18.61 8.35 -42.14
C ARG A 375 -19.23 7.87 -43.45
N ARG A 376 -20.41 7.26 -43.41
CA ARG A 376 -21.15 6.82 -44.62
C ARG A 376 -21.45 7.99 -45.54
N GLN A 377 -21.87 9.12 -44.97
CA GLN A 377 -22.14 10.34 -45.74
C GLN A 377 -20.86 10.94 -46.34
N ARG A 378 -19.74 10.95 -45.62
CA ARG A 378 -18.45 11.42 -46.20
C ARG A 378 -17.89 10.46 -47.25
N GLU A 379 -18.02 9.15 -47.07
CA GLU A 379 -17.64 8.16 -48.08
C GLU A 379 -18.54 8.28 -49.33
N PHE A 380 -19.83 8.58 -49.16
CA PHE A 380 -20.74 8.92 -50.25
C PHE A 380 -20.27 10.18 -51.02
N PHE A 381 -19.97 11.28 -50.33
CA PHE A 381 -19.42 12.50 -50.95
C PHE A 381 -18.06 12.23 -51.63
N ARG A 382 -17.18 11.41 -51.05
CA ARG A 382 -15.88 11.02 -51.67
C ARG A 382 -16.04 10.14 -52.89
N ALA A 383 -17.01 9.23 -52.90
CA ALA A 383 -17.29 8.38 -54.04
C ALA A 383 -17.85 9.22 -55.19
N TYR A 384 -18.80 10.11 -54.89
CA TYR A 384 -19.36 11.03 -55.89
C TYR A 384 -18.33 12.04 -56.40
N SER A 385 -17.44 12.56 -55.55
CA SER A 385 -16.31 13.42 -55.96
C SER A 385 -15.41 12.72 -56.98
N ARG A 386 -15.03 11.46 -56.73
CA ARG A 386 -14.25 10.66 -57.69
C ARG A 386 -15.00 10.31 -58.98
N VAL A 387 -16.33 10.17 -58.92
CA VAL A 387 -17.14 10.01 -60.12
C VAL A 387 -17.15 11.31 -60.92
N LEU A 388 -17.24 12.47 -60.25
CA LEU A 388 -17.12 13.77 -60.91
C LEU A 388 -15.76 13.95 -61.57
N ASP A 389 -14.65 13.59 -60.90
CA ASP A 389 -13.30 13.56 -61.51
C ASP A 389 -13.28 12.75 -62.82
N PHE A 390 -13.86 11.54 -62.78
CA PHE A 390 -13.89 10.68 -63.96
C PHE A 390 -14.82 11.20 -65.08
N GLU A 391 -15.93 11.85 -64.73
CA GLU A 391 -16.84 12.45 -65.72
C GLU A 391 -16.26 13.72 -66.35
N VAL A 392 -15.35 14.45 -65.67
CA VAL A 392 -14.56 15.54 -66.28
C VAL A 392 -13.76 15.00 -67.46
N GLU A 393 -13.05 13.87 -67.29
CA GLU A 393 -12.23 13.26 -68.33
C GLU A 393 -13.05 12.67 -69.48
N ARG A 394 -14.33 12.32 -69.23
CA ARG A 394 -15.22 11.65 -70.19
C ARG A 394 -16.08 12.61 -71.02
N CYS A 395 -16.38 13.80 -70.50
CA CYS A 395 -17.21 14.78 -71.18
C CYS A 395 -16.42 15.52 -72.27
N GLY A 396 -16.96 15.56 -73.48
CA GLY A 396 -16.33 16.25 -74.62
C GLY A 396 -16.51 17.78 -74.61
N ASP A 397 -17.40 18.31 -73.78
CA ASP A 397 -17.71 19.73 -73.70
C ASP A 397 -18.15 20.17 -72.29
N LEU A 398 -17.89 21.45 -71.97
CA LEU A 398 -18.17 22.05 -70.66
C LEU A 398 -19.66 22.06 -70.32
N HIS A 399 -20.54 22.13 -71.33
CA HIS A 399 -21.99 22.18 -71.10
C HIS A 399 -22.50 20.83 -70.60
N SER A 400 -22.10 19.73 -71.24
CA SER A 400 -22.40 18.36 -70.82
C SER A 400 -21.89 18.07 -69.41
N PHE A 401 -20.66 18.49 -69.09
CA PHE A 401 -20.12 18.37 -67.74
C PHE A 401 -20.94 19.18 -66.72
N SER A 402 -21.32 20.42 -67.05
CA SER A 402 -22.08 21.29 -66.14
C SER A 402 -23.43 20.69 -65.70
N ILE A 403 -24.10 19.95 -66.60
CA ILE A 403 -25.37 19.26 -66.31
C ILE A 403 -25.15 18.07 -65.37
N LEU A 404 -24.11 17.26 -65.62
CA LEU A 404 -23.75 16.10 -64.78
C LEU A 404 -23.25 16.55 -63.40
N PHE A 405 -22.46 17.61 -63.37
CA PHE A 405 -21.97 18.25 -62.16
C PHE A 405 -23.12 18.78 -61.31
N GLN A 406 -24.10 19.47 -61.91
CA GLN A 406 -25.30 19.92 -61.21
C GLN A 406 -26.12 18.74 -60.65
N HIS A 407 -26.34 17.68 -61.42
CA HIS A 407 -27.03 16.48 -60.93
C HIS A 407 -26.26 15.80 -59.78
N GLY A 408 -24.93 15.78 -59.84
CA GLY A 408 -24.06 15.28 -58.78
C GLY A 408 -24.22 16.07 -57.49
N LEU A 409 -24.21 17.40 -57.59
CA LEU A 409 -24.45 18.30 -56.46
C LEU A 409 -25.85 18.10 -55.85
N GLU A 410 -26.89 17.99 -56.67
CA GLU A 410 -28.26 17.78 -56.21
C GLU A 410 -28.41 16.43 -55.47
N ARG A 411 -27.77 15.36 -55.94
CA ARG A 411 -27.72 14.07 -55.21
C ARG A 411 -26.96 14.13 -53.89
N MET A 412 -26.01 15.05 -53.77
CA MET A 412 -25.32 15.36 -52.51
C MET A 412 -26.11 16.34 -51.63
N GLY A 413 -27.29 16.79 -52.07
CA GLY A 413 -28.14 17.75 -51.35
C GLY A 413 -27.60 19.18 -51.40
N LEU A 414 -26.83 19.54 -52.44
CA LEU A 414 -26.25 20.86 -52.65
C LEU A 414 -26.87 21.50 -53.89
N SER A 415 -26.98 22.83 -53.90
CA SER A 415 -27.43 23.59 -55.08
C SER A 415 -26.47 24.72 -55.42
N MET A 416 -26.40 25.08 -56.70
CA MET A 416 -25.65 26.26 -57.16
C MET A 416 -26.47 27.57 -57.05
N ARG A 417 -27.77 27.46 -56.75
CA ARG A 417 -28.69 28.59 -56.62
C ARG A 417 -29.30 28.64 -55.23
N SER A 418 -29.54 29.86 -54.74
CA SER A 418 -30.29 30.10 -53.51
C SER A 418 -31.75 29.70 -53.68
N HIS A 419 -32.30 29.01 -52.68
CA HIS A 419 -33.72 28.68 -52.56
C HIS A 419 -34.21 28.86 -51.11
N PRO A 420 -35.52 29.01 -50.86
CA PRO A 420 -36.07 29.17 -49.51
C PRO A 420 -35.68 27.96 -48.63
N GLY A 421 -34.99 28.22 -47.52
CA GLY A 421 -34.48 27.17 -46.64
C GLY A 421 -33.05 26.69 -46.96
N SER A 422 -32.31 27.41 -47.80
CA SER A 422 -30.87 27.15 -48.05
C SER A 422 -29.96 28.23 -47.45
N LYS A 423 -28.71 27.87 -47.17
CA LYS A 423 -27.66 28.77 -46.67
C LYS A 423 -26.42 28.67 -47.55
N ALA A 424 -25.85 29.81 -47.90
CA ALA A 424 -24.61 29.88 -48.67
C ALA A 424 -23.40 29.42 -47.83
N GLU A 425 -22.57 28.58 -48.42
CA GLU A 425 -21.26 28.19 -47.92
C GLU A 425 -20.20 28.47 -48.99
N ILE A 426 -19.09 29.07 -48.58
CA ILE A 426 -18.00 29.46 -49.48
C ILE A 426 -16.89 28.44 -49.37
N LEU A 427 -16.65 27.71 -50.46
CA LEU A 427 -15.49 26.86 -50.65
C LEU A 427 -14.32 27.70 -51.16
N LYS A 428 -13.15 27.53 -50.53
CA LYS A 428 -11.91 28.18 -50.97
C LYS A 428 -11.08 27.17 -51.75
N LEU A 429 -10.83 27.47 -53.01
CA LEU A 429 -10.06 26.68 -53.96
C LEU A 429 -8.60 27.19 -53.99
N ALA A 430 -7.72 26.45 -54.67
CA ALA A 430 -6.34 26.84 -54.91
C ALA A 430 -6.26 28.21 -55.63
N ALA A 431 -5.10 28.87 -55.50
CA ALA A 431 -4.82 30.19 -56.09
C ALA A 431 -5.79 31.33 -55.67
N GLY A 432 -6.48 31.19 -54.53
CA GLY A 432 -7.34 32.24 -53.97
C GLY A 432 -8.73 32.33 -54.61
N ARG A 433 -9.12 31.36 -55.46
CA ARG A 433 -10.47 31.28 -56.03
C ARG A 433 -11.47 30.83 -54.95
N SER A 434 -12.73 31.25 -55.09
CA SER A 434 -13.79 30.83 -54.18
C SER A 434 -15.04 30.42 -54.95
N PHE A 435 -15.64 29.31 -54.54
CA PHE A 435 -16.85 28.76 -55.13
C PHE A 435 -17.96 28.74 -54.10
N THR A 436 -19.15 29.26 -54.43
CA THR A 436 -20.27 29.34 -53.48
C THR A 436 -21.29 28.25 -53.78
N LEU A 437 -21.56 27.42 -52.79
CA LEU A 437 -22.60 26.39 -52.84
C LEU A 437 -23.67 26.67 -51.78
N TYR A 438 -24.90 26.30 -52.08
CA TYR A 438 -26.03 26.44 -51.16
C TYR A 438 -26.38 25.07 -50.60
N ARG A 439 -26.35 24.96 -49.27
CA ARG A 439 -26.75 23.76 -48.54
C ARG A 439 -28.12 23.95 -47.89
N PRO A 440 -28.88 22.88 -47.60
CA PRO A 440 -30.11 22.98 -46.83
C PRO A 440 -29.85 23.48 -45.40
N MET A 441 -30.83 24.18 -44.84
CA MET A 441 -30.89 24.55 -43.43
C MET A 441 -31.41 23.36 -42.61
N ASP A 442 -30.50 22.42 -42.33
CA ASP A 442 -30.74 21.29 -41.44
C ASP A 442 -30.10 21.50 -40.05
N ASP A 443 -30.44 20.62 -39.09
CA ASP A 443 -29.88 20.63 -37.73
C ASP A 443 -28.38 20.24 -37.68
N THR A 444 -27.73 20.06 -38.83
CA THR A 444 -26.33 19.65 -38.93
C THR A 444 -25.40 20.83 -38.62
N GLU A 445 -24.39 20.62 -37.76
CA GLU A 445 -23.42 21.67 -37.41
C GLU A 445 -22.71 22.22 -38.67
N PRO A 446 -22.52 23.55 -38.81
CA PRO A 446 -21.86 24.15 -39.98
C PRO A 446 -20.48 23.57 -40.29
N GLY A 447 -19.70 23.22 -39.25
CA GLY A 447 -18.39 22.59 -39.40
C GLY A 447 -18.42 21.22 -40.08
N GLU A 448 -19.51 20.46 -39.97
CA GLU A 448 -19.65 19.16 -40.62
C GLU A 448 -19.92 19.31 -42.12
N TRP A 449 -20.66 20.35 -42.53
CA TRP A 449 -20.85 20.69 -43.94
C TRP A 449 -19.55 21.15 -44.61
N HIS A 450 -18.73 21.96 -43.93
CA HIS A 450 -17.39 22.30 -44.43
C HIS A 450 -16.55 21.04 -44.67
N LEU A 451 -16.51 20.09 -43.73
CA LEU A 451 -15.76 18.84 -43.90
C LEU A 451 -16.28 17.93 -45.03
N ARG A 452 -17.58 17.99 -45.35
CA ARG A 452 -18.16 17.27 -46.50
C ARG A 452 -17.80 17.96 -47.82
N LEU A 453 -17.83 19.28 -47.84
CA LEU A 453 -17.52 20.09 -49.02
C LEU A 453 -16.03 20.11 -49.34
N ASP A 454 -15.15 20.05 -48.34
CA ASP A 454 -13.69 19.94 -48.52
C ASP A 454 -13.28 18.69 -49.33
N VAL A 455 -14.14 17.66 -49.38
CA VAL A 455 -13.93 16.47 -50.20
C VAL A 455 -14.13 16.72 -51.70
N LEU A 456 -14.88 17.77 -52.06
CA LEU A 456 -15.10 18.19 -53.44
C LEU A 456 -13.98 19.12 -53.93
N VAL A 457 -13.19 19.69 -53.02
CA VAL A 457 -12.08 20.60 -53.37
C VAL A 457 -11.14 19.95 -54.38
N PRO A 458 -10.63 18.71 -54.22
CA PRO A 458 -9.74 18.09 -55.22
C PRO A 458 -10.35 18.01 -56.63
N ALA A 459 -11.64 17.68 -56.74
CA ALA A 459 -12.36 17.61 -58.02
C ALA A 459 -12.62 18.97 -58.66
N LEU A 460 -12.47 20.04 -57.87
CA LEU A 460 -12.62 21.43 -58.29
C LEU A 460 -11.28 22.17 -58.40
N ASP A 461 -10.21 21.56 -57.88
CA ASP A 461 -8.84 22.09 -57.82
C ASP A 461 -7.90 21.41 -58.83
N GLU A 462 -8.36 20.42 -59.61
CA GLU A 462 -7.50 19.88 -60.66
C GLU A 462 -7.14 20.97 -61.69
N PRO A 463 -5.86 21.00 -62.12
CA PRO A 463 -5.42 21.92 -63.14
C PRO A 463 -6.11 21.53 -64.44
N ASP A 464 -6.86 22.48 -64.97
CA ASP A 464 -7.34 22.56 -66.34
C ASP A 464 -6.49 21.71 -67.31
N PRO A 465 -7.01 20.62 -67.91
CA PRO A 465 -6.35 19.99 -69.05
C PRO A 465 -6.36 20.92 -70.28
N PHE A 466 -7.12 22.02 -70.22
CA PHE A 466 -7.30 22.99 -71.28
C PHE A 466 -6.97 24.40 -70.82
N GLU A 467 -5.72 24.63 -70.41
CA GLU A 467 -5.18 25.99 -70.44
C GLU A 467 -5.02 26.47 -71.91
N GLU A 468 -6.06 27.08 -72.45
CA GLU A 468 -5.95 28.16 -73.43
C GLU A 468 -6.98 29.29 -73.14
N PRO A 469 -6.65 30.56 -73.43
CA PRO A 469 -7.22 31.71 -72.72
C PRO A 469 -8.58 32.14 -73.31
N ALA A 470 -9.68 31.95 -72.58
CA ALA A 470 -10.99 32.45 -72.99
C ALA A 470 -11.76 33.16 -71.86
N GLN A 471 -11.69 34.50 -71.92
CA GLN A 471 -12.78 35.47 -71.74
C GLN A 471 -13.81 35.29 -70.60
N LYS A 472 -13.72 36.25 -69.66
CA LYS A 472 -14.80 36.94 -68.91
C LYS A 472 -16.18 36.25 -68.85
N LEU A 473 -16.59 35.88 -67.63
CA LEU A 473 -18.00 36.03 -67.22
C LEU A 473 -18.16 37.25 -66.30
N PRO A 474 -19.30 37.97 -66.36
CA PRO A 474 -19.40 39.37 -65.96
C PRO A 474 -19.66 39.54 -64.46
N LEU A 475 -18.93 40.47 -63.86
CA LEU A 475 -19.35 41.17 -62.64
C LEU A 475 -20.70 41.86 -62.88
N LEU A 476 -21.69 41.55 -62.06
CA LEU A 476 -22.84 42.42 -61.84
C LEU A 476 -22.58 43.21 -60.54
N ALA A 477 -22.36 44.50 -60.72
CA ALA A 477 -22.22 45.51 -59.68
C ALA A 477 -23.58 46.10 -59.29
N GLY A 478 -23.61 46.77 -58.13
CA GLY A 478 -24.65 47.71 -57.70
C GLY A 478 -25.03 47.50 -56.24
N GLU A 479 -25.15 48.50 -55.36
CA GLU A 479 -24.70 49.90 -55.25
C GLU A 479 -25.10 50.30 -53.81
N GLU A 480 -24.25 51.13 -53.18
CA GLU A 480 -24.51 52.20 -52.19
C GLU A 480 -25.50 52.03 -51.01
N ALA A 481 -25.05 52.40 -49.79
CA ALA A 481 -25.50 53.64 -49.09
C ALA A 481 -24.90 53.77 -47.68
N GLU A 482 -24.72 55.03 -47.29
CA GLU A 482 -23.95 55.61 -46.20
C GLU A 482 -24.62 55.61 -44.79
N ASP A 483 -23.81 56.05 -43.82
CA ASP A 483 -24.11 56.80 -42.59
C ASP A 483 -24.71 56.12 -41.35
N VAL A 484 -24.02 56.27 -40.21
CA VAL A 484 -24.31 57.29 -39.17
C VAL A 484 -23.38 57.08 -37.96
N GLU A 485 -22.77 58.19 -37.53
CA GLU A 485 -21.94 58.40 -36.34
C GLU A 485 -22.64 58.15 -34.99
N SER A 486 -21.79 58.12 -33.96
CA SER A 486 -22.03 58.51 -32.55
C SER A 486 -22.07 57.39 -31.50
N LEU A 487 -20.92 57.18 -30.86
CA LEU A 487 -20.81 56.60 -29.53
C LEU A 487 -20.30 57.70 -28.59
N PRO A 488 -21.04 58.08 -27.53
CA PRO A 488 -20.43 58.74 -26.39
C PRO A 488 -19.99 57.71 -25.36
N GLN A 489 -18.75 57.88 -24.90
CA GLN A 489 -18.27 57.35 -23.62
C GLN A 489 -19.09 57.94 -22.47
N ARG A 490 -19.39 57.12 -21.45
CA ARG A 490 -19.54 57.59 -20.06
C ARG A 490 -19.37 56.46 -19.06
N ASP A 491 -18.26 56.57 -18.33
CA ASP A 491 -18.07 56.53 -16.88
C ASP A 491 -18.78 55.49 -16.00
N ASP A 492 -17.92 54.89 -15.19
CA ASP A 492 -18.12 54.20 -13.92
C ASP A 492 -19.23 54.77 -13.02
N VAL A 493 -20.12 53.90 -12.52
CA VAL A 493 -20.73 54.02 -11.18
C VAL A 493 -21.04 52.61 -10.62
N GLN A 494 -20.51 52.36 -9.41
CA GLN A 494 -20.88 51.31 -8.46
C GLN A 494 -22.18 51.66 -7.70
N GLU A 495 -22.84 50.64 -7.14
CA GLU A 495 -24.01 50.65 -6.20
C GLU A 495 -25.33 50.24 -6.88
N ASP A 496 -26.25 49.51 -6.24
CA ASP A 496 -26.22 48.59 -5.10
C ASP A 496 -27.51 47.75 -5.23
N ASP A 497 -27.64 46.75 -4.36
CA ASP A 497 -28.79 45.86 -4.19
C ASP A 497 -30.18 46.48 -4.37
N LEU A 498 -31.09 45.75 -5.04
CA LEU A 498 -32.49 45.51 -4.65
C LEU A 498 -33.23 44.80 -5.81
N GLU A 499 -33.50 43.50 -5.66
CA GLU A 499 -34.74 42.93 -6.20
C GLU A 499 -35.13 41.65 -5.45
N ASP A 500 -36.23 41.80 -4.73
CA ASP A 500 -36.98 40.80 -3.98
C ASP A 500 -37.78 39.92 -4.96
N ASP A 501 -37.55 38.61 -4.93
CA ASP A 501 -38.42 37.65 -5.63
C ASP A 501 -39.02 36.65 -4.61
N GLY A 502 -40.30 36.91 -4.32
CA GLY A 502 -41.10 36.43 -3.19
C GLY A 502 -41.53 34.96 -3.22
N THR A 503 -40.65 34.01 -3.58
CA THR A 503 -41.01 32.57 -3.63
C THR A 503 -40.17 31.66 -2.71
N SER A 504 -39.43 32.21 -1.74
CA SER A 504 -38.51 31.42 -0.91
C SER A 504 -38.97 31.02 0.51
N ILE A 505 -40.15 31.45 0.95
CA ILE A 505 -40.54 31.38 2.37
C ILE A 505 -40.85 29.94 2.87
N GLN A 506 -41.28 29.00 2.03
CA GLN A 506 -41.69 27.66 2.51
C GLN A 506 -40.56 26.65 2.81
N THR A 507 -39.27 27.00 2.66
CA THR A 507 -38.17 26.01 2.81
C THR A 507 -37.32 26.12 4.08
N ARG A 508 -37.61 27.04 5.00
CA ARG A 508 -36.70 27.38 6.12
C ARG A 508 -36.98 26.75 7.49
N HIS A 509 -38.08 26.02 7.72
CA HIS A 509 -38.45 25.56 9.08
C HIS A 509 -37.75 24.29 9.62
N TYR A 510 -36.67 23.80 8.98
CA TYR A 510 -36.04 22.52 9.37
C TYR A 510 -34.90 22.61 10.41
N GLU A 511 -34.38 23.80 10.70
CA GLU A 511 -33.26 24.00 11.62
C GLU A 511 -33.80 24.31 13.02
N VAL A 512 -33.34 23.57 14.05
CA VAL A 512 -33.55 23.99 15.43
C VAL A 512 -32.50 25.06 15.69
N PRO A 513 -32.84 26.35 15.80
CA PRO A 513 -31.87 27.38 16.16
C PRO A 513 -31.32 27.05 17.56
N GLY A 514 -30.01 27.19 17.71
CA GLY A 514 -29.33 26.86 18.96
C GLY A 514 -27.86 27.27 18.91
N PRO A 515 -27.28 27.61 20.07
CA PRO A 515 -25.91 28.10 20.17
C PRO A 515 -24.88 27.00 19.88
N ALA A 516 -23.67 27.40 19.46
CA ALA A 516 -22.58 26.49 19.09
C ALA A 516 -22.16 25.57 20.25
N TRP A 517 -22.22 26.08 21.50
CA TRP A 517 -21.81 25.35 22.70
C TRP A 517 -22.55 24.03 22.90
N GLN A 518 -23.81 23.95 22.46
CA GLN A 518 -24.56 22.70 22.49
C GLN A 518 -23.89 21.64 21.60
N GLY A 519 -23.36 22.02 20.44
CA GLY A 519 -22.60 21.12 19.58
C GLY A 519 -21.29 20.64 20.22
N TYR A 520 -20.57 21.53 20.91
CA TYR A 520 -19.38 21.16 21.68
C TYR A 520 -19.73 20.16 22.79
N ALA A 521 -20.77 20.43 23.59
CA ALA A 521 -21.21 19.57 24.68
C ALA A 521 -21.64 18.17 24.21
N PHE A 522 -22.47 18.08 23.16
CA PHE A 522 -22.96 16.78 22.69
C PHE A 522 -21.87 15.91 22.04
N ALA A 523 -20.91 16.53 21.34
CA ALA A 523 -19.78 15.80 20.77
C ALA A 523 -18.71 15.42 21.81
N ALA A 524 -18.67 16.11 22.96
CA ALA A 524 -17.77 15.75 24.05
C ALA A 524 -18.17 14.43 24.72
N VAL A 525 -19.46 14.08 24.76
CA VAL A 525 -19.97 12.82 25.37
C VAL A 525 -19.28 11.56 24.80
N PRO A 526 -19.28 11.29 23.48
CA PRO A 526 -18.59 10.12 22.93
C PRO A 526 -17.06 10.21 23.07
N MET A 527 -16.46 11.40 23.06
CA MET A 527 -15.01 11.54 23.28
C MET A 527 -14.61 11.23 24.73
N ALA A 528 -15.41 11.68 25.69
CA ALA A 528 -15.23 11.35 27.10
C ALA A 528 -15.43 9.85 27.33
N ALA A 529 -16.43 9.23 26.70
CA ALA A 529 -16.65 7.79 26.77
C ALA A 529 -15.41 6.99 26.32
N ILE A 530 -14.79 7.37 25.20
CA ILE A 530 -13.55 6.73 24.72
C ILE A 530 -12.37 7.01 25.66
N LEU A 531 -12.18 8.27 26.09
CA LEU A 531 -11.09 8.66 26.99
C LEU A 531 -11.13 7.89 28.32
N PHE A 532 -12.33 7.59 28.83
CA PHE A 532 -12.53 6.82 30.07
C PHE A 532 -12.68 5.31 29.83
N GLY A 533 -12.08 4.77 28.76
CA GLY A 533 -11.97 3.31 28.54
C GLY A 533 -13.23 2.65 27.97
N ALA A 534 -14.06 3.41 27.25
CA ALA A 534 -15.19 2.92 26.45
C ALA A 534 -16.21 2.04 27.21
N GLY A 535 -16.43 2.29 28.50
CA GLY A 535 -17.37 1.53 29.32
C GLY A 535 -16.89 0.13 29.70
N ARG A 536 -15.58 -0.15 29.66
CA ARG A 536 -15.01 -1.41 30.17
C ARG A 536 -15.10 -1.49 31.69
N GLU A 537 -14.65 -0.42 32.36
CA GLU A 537 -14.73 -0.30 33.80
C GLU A 537 -16.16 0.04 34.25
N THR A 538 -16.59 -0.52 35.38
CA THR A 538 -17.96 -0.32 35.89
C THR A 538 -18.27 1.15 36.18
N TRP A 539 -17.31 1.89 36.75
CA TRP A 539 -17.48 3.33 37.00
C TRP A 539 -17.61 4.14 35.69
N SER A 540 -16.95 3.68 34.62
CA SER A 540 -17.02 4.30 33.29
C SER A 540 -18.40 4.07 32.66
N LYS A 541 -18.96 2.85 32.77
CA LYS A 541 -20.37 2.57 32.39
C LYS A 541 -21.34 3.49 33.13
N ALA A 542 -21.15 3.64 34.44
CA ALA A 542 -21.97 4.52 35.27
C ALA A 542 -21.92 5.98 34.80
N LEU A 543 -20.71 6.51 34.57
CA LEU A 543 -20.49 7.88 34.10
C LEU A 543 -21.11 8.12 32.73
N ILE A 544 -20.83 7.25 31.74
CA ILE A 544 -21.35 7.35 30.37
C ILE A 544 -22.88 7.35 30.37
N THR A 545 -23.47 6.41 31.13
CA THR A 545 -24.92 6.24 31.22
C THR A 545 -25.58 7.44 31.91
N THR A 546 -24.97 7.95 32.97
CA THR A 546 -25.44 9.14 33.68
C THR A 546 -25.39 10.39 32.80
N LEU A 547 -24.28 10.61 32.06
CA LEU A 547 -24.17 11.72 31.12
C LEU A 547 -25.24 11.64 30.03
N LEU A 548 -25.46 10.45 29.47
CA LEU A 548 -26.52 10.23 28.48
C LEU A 548 -27.92 10.50 29.07
N ALA A 549 -28.18 9.99 30.27
CA ALA A 549 -29.44 10.17 30.98
C ALA A 549 -29.79 11.65 31.15
N LEU A 550 -28.82 12.46 31.61
CA LEU A 550 -28.98 13.91 31.74
C LEU A 550 -29.30 14.55 30.38
N VAL A 551 -28.63 14.13 29.30
CA VAL A 551 -28.95 14.64 27.95
C VAL A 551 -30.37 14.31 27.53
N LEU A 552 -30.88 13.11 27.81
CA LEU A 552 -32.24 12.70 27.46
C LEU A 552 -33.30 13.43 28.29
N ILE A 553 -33.05 13.68 29.57
CA ILE A 553 -33.94 14.41 30.48
C ILE A 553 -34.07 15.88 30.04
N PHE A 554 -32.95 16.57 29.85
CA PHE A 554 -32.94 18.00 29.57
C PHE A 554 -33.13 18.33 28.09
N PHE A 555 -32.70 17.45 27.17
CA PHE A 555 -32.67 17.71 25.72
C PHE A 555 -33.43 16.67 24.90
N ALA A 556 -34.60 16.23 25.35
CA ALA A 556 -35.45 15.27 24.64
C ALA A 556 -35.70 15.67 23.15
N PRO A 557 -35.67 14.70 22.21
CA PRO A 557 -35.80 14.97 20.79
C PRO A 557 -37.22 15.39 20.43
N LYS A 558 -37.34 16.26 19.42
CA LYS A 558 -38.63 16.83 18.98
C LYS A 558 -39.27 16.09 17.80
N ARG A 559 -38.59 15.11 17.20
CA ARG A 559 -38.97 14.46 15.93
C ARG A 559 -38.94 12.94 16.03
N LYS A 560 -39.71 12.23 15.21
CA LYS A 560 -39.75 10.76 15.16
C LYS A 560 -38.80 10.20 14.09
N LEU A 561 -38.28 9.00 14.33
CA LEU A 561 -37.63 8.21 13.27
C LEU A 561 -38.68 7.72 12.26
N PRO A 562 -38.34 7.63 10.96
CA PRO A 562 -39.20 6.95 10.00
C PRO A 562 -39.27 5.45 10.31
N GLN A 563 -40.37 4.80 9.90
CA GLN A 563 -40.67 3.41 10.22
C GLN A 563 -39.52 2.44 9.89
N LEU A 564 -38.86 2.61 8.74
CA LEU A 564 -37.72 1.75 8.36
C LEU A 564 -36.54 1.87 9.33
N ALA A 565 -36.17 3.09 9.72
CA ALA A 565 -35.07 3.33 10.65
C ALA A 565 -35.44 2.90 12.08
N LEU A 566 -36.70 3.10 12.46
CA LEU A 566 -37.23 2.64 13.74
C LEU A 566 -37.24 1.12 13.82
N PHE A 567 -37.66 0.42 12.76
CA PHE A 567 -37.61 -1.04 12.68
C PHE A 567 -36.17 -1.56 12.71
N GLY A 568 -35.25 -0.93 11.97
CA GLY A 568 -33.83 -1.30 12.00
C GLY A 568 -33.21 -1.15 13.39
N LEU A 569 -33.47 -0.02 14.06
CA LEU A 569 -32.94 0.26 15.39
C LEU A 569 -33.58 -0.61 16.49
N LEU A 570 -34.92 -0.70 16.52
CA LEU A 570 -35.62 -1.53 17.50
C LEU A 570 -35.39 -3.02 17.25
N GLY A 571 -35.29 -3.45 16.00
CA GLY A 571 -34.91 -4.81 15.65
C GLY A 571 -33.52 -5.15 16.19
N ALA A 572 -32.52 -4.31 15.91
CA ALA A 572 -31.17 -4.51 16.43
C ALA A 572 -31.13 -4.50 17.97
N MET A 573 -31.97 -3.69 18.62
CA MET A 573 -32.00 -3.59 20.09
C MET A 573 -32.81 -4.70 20.77
N LEU A 574 -33.95 -5.12 20.22
CA LEU A 574 -34.90 -6.04 20.89
C LEU A 574 -34.65 -7.51 20.54
N VAL A 575 -34.21 -7.81 19.32
CA VAL A 575 -33.96 -9.20 18.88
C VAL A 575 -32.95 -9.93 19.76
N PRO A 576 -31.85 -9.31 20.26
CA PRO A 576 -30.94 -9.99 21.18
C PRO A 576 -31.61 -10.55 22.45
N LEU A 577 -32.77 -10.01 22.87
CA LEU A 577 -33.53 -10.55 24.00
C LEU A 577 -34.12 -11.93 23.73
N LEU A 578 -34.24 -12.35 22.46
CA LEU A 578 -34.66 -13.71 22.12
C LEU A 578 -33.65 -14.77 22.60
N SER A 579 -32.41 -14.37 22.90
CA SER A 579 -31.41 -15.27 23.49
C SER A 579 -31.80 -15.78 24.90
N PHE A 580 -32.76 -15.14 25.58
CA PHE A 580 -33.30 -15.61 26.86
C PHE A 580 -34.38 -16.69 26.72
N LEU A 581 -34.78 -17.04 25.49
CA LEU A 581 -35.73 -18.15 25.28
C LEU A 581 -35.09 -19.50 25.66
N PRO A 582 -35.88 -20.49 26.11
CA PRO A 582 -35.37 -21.82 26.41
C PRO A 582 -34.68 -22.46 25.21
N ALA A 583 -33.47 -23.00 25.42
CA ALA A 583 -32.67 -23.56 24.32
C ALA A 583 -33.40 -24.70 23.59
N ALA A 584 -34.14 -25.52 24.35
CA ALA A 584 -34.90 -26.67 23.86
C ALA A 584 -36.01 -26.34 22.85
N TRP A 585 -36.42 -25.08 22.72
CA TRP A 585 -37.53 -24.69 21.84
C TRP A 585 -37.14 -24.57 20.38
N LEU A 586 -35.88 -24.24 20.08
CA LEU A 586 -35.46 -23.80 18.74
C LEU A 586 -34.30 -24.60 18.16
N PHE A 587 -33.36 -25.07 18.99
CA PHE A 587 -32.13 -25.72 18.53
C PHE A 587 -31.71 -26.88 19.43
N GLN A 588 -30.90 -27.80 18.88
CA GLN A 588 -30.24 -28.81 19.69
C GLN A 588 -29.12 -28.17 20.53
N THR A 589 -28.94 -28.63 21.76
CA THR A 589 -27.86 -28.15 22.63
C THR A 589 -26.49 -28.49 22.03
N PRO A 590 -25.59 -27.50 21.84
CA PRO A 590 -24.26 -27.75 21.30
C PRO A 590 -23.44 -28.75 22.14
N ALA A 591 -22.61 -29.55 21.48
CA ALA A 591 -21.80 -30.60 22.13
C ALA A 591 -20.87 -30.07 23.23
N TRP A 592 -20.32 -28.87 23.06
CA TRP A 592 -19.46 -28.25 24.09
C TRP A 592 -20.24 -27.92 25.37
N GLN A 593 -21.52 -27.55 25.28
CA GLN A 593 -22.36 -27.29 26.46
C GLN A 593 -22.65 -28.57 27.22
N THR A 594 -22.91 -29.67 26.51
CA THR A 594 -23.11 -30.98 27.14
C THR A 594 -21.84 -31.44 27.85
N THR A 595 -20.66 -31.30 27.24
CA THR A 595 -19.37 -31.61 27.88
C THR A 595 -19.14 -30.76 29.13
N LEU A 596 -19.36 -29.45 29.08
CA LEU A 596 -19.13 -28.59 30.25
C LEU A 596 -20.13 -28.87 31.40
N THR A 597 -21.38 -29.19 31.08
CA THR A 597 -22.40 -29.45 32.11
C THR A 597 -22.33 -30.87 32.68
N GLN A 598 -22.08 -31.88 31.85
CA GLN A 598 -22.07 -33.29 32.26
C GLN A 598 -20.70 -33.74 32.79
N ASP A 599 -19.61 -33.37 32.12
CA ASP A 599 -18.26 -33.87 32.47
C ASP A 599 -17.55 -32.96 33.48
N TRP A 600 -17.85 -31.66 33.48
CA TRP A 600 -17.16 -30.66 34.31
C TRP A 600 -18.06 -29.95 35.35
N GLU A 601 -19.35 -30.29 35.39
CA GLU A 601 -20.35 -29.74 36.31
C GLU A 601 -20.45 -28.19 36.28
N VAL A 602 -20.20 -27.57 35.13
CA VAL A 602 -20.34 -26.12 34.95
C VAL A 602 -21.82 -25.77 34.83
N ALA A 603 -22.32 -24.95 35.75
CA ALA A 603 -23.73 -24.55 35.81
C ALA A 603 -24.08 -23.49 34.74
N LEU A 604 -24.45 -23.92 33.54
CA LEU A 604 -24.91 -23.05 32.45
C LEU A 604 -26.40 -22.74 32.52
N SER A 605 -26.81 -21.64 31.90
CA SER A 605 -28.23 -21.29 31.76
C SER A 605 -28.96 -22.28 30.83
N LYS A 606 -30.25 -22.53 31.09
CA LYS A 606 -31.12 -23.35 30.21
C LYS A 606 -31.70 -22.57 29.01
N THR A 607 -31.25 -21.33 28.81
CA THR A 607 -31.66 -20.47 27.69
C THR A 607 -30.68 -20.57 26.52
N LEU A 608 -30.99 -19.96 25.37
CA LEU A 608 -30.08 -19.94 24.22
C LEU A 608 -28.75 -19.24 24.53
N THR A 609 -28.74 -18.25 25.42
CA THR A 609 -27.48 -17.70 25.96
C THR A 609 -26.93 -18.62 27.05
N PRO A 610 -25.63 -19.00 27.01
CA PRO A 610 -25.03 -19.82 28.05
C PRO A 610 -24.88 -19.06 29.38
N GLN A 611 -24.81 -17.72 29.35
CA GLN A 611 -24.63 -16.86 30.52
C GLN A 611 -25.62 -15.69 30.51
N ALA A 612 -26.82 -15.92 31.04
CA ALA A 612 -27.92 -14.95 31.06
C ALA A 612 -27.55 -13.60 31.71
N ALA A 613 -26.78 -13.61 32.82
CA ALA A 613 -26.37 -12.39 33.51
C ALA A 613 -25.38 -11.54 32.67
N VAL A 614 -24.44 -12.20 31.97
CA VAL A 614 -23.48 -11.53 31.06
C VAL A 614 -24.23 -10.88 29.90
N THR A 615 -25.16 -11.62 29.27
CA THR A 615 -25.97 -11.11 28.17
C THR A 615 -26.89 -9.98 28.59
N LEU A 616 -27.49 -10.04 29.78
CA LEU A 616 -28.35 -8.97 30.29
C LEU A 616 -27.56 -7.67 30.45
N GLU A 617 -26.39 -7.71 31.07
CA GLU A 617 -25.57 -6.51 31.27
C GLU A 617 -25.06 -5.96 29.93
N ALA A 618 -24.56 -6.82 29.04
CA ALA A 618 -24.10 -6.43 27.71
C ALA A 618 -25.24 -5.79 26.90
N TRP A 619 -26.44 -6.36 26.97
CA TRP A 619 -27.64 -5.81 26.34
C TRP A 619 -28.05 -4.45 26.93
N LEU A 620 -28.04 -4.29 28.26
CA LEU A 620 -28.36 -3.02 28.91
C LEU A 620 -27.42 -1.90 28.42
N PHE A 621 -26.12 -2.16 28.35
CA PHE A 621 -25.15 -1.18 27.84
C PHE A 621 -25.30 -0.96 26.33
N PHE A 622 -25.60 -2.01 25.56
CA PHE A 622 -25.90 -1.87 24.13
C PHE A 622 -27.16 -1.02 23.88
N ALA A 623 -28.19 -1.17 24.72
CA ALA A 623 -29.42 -0.37 24.67
C ALA A 623 -29.16 1.10 25.03
N VAL A 624 -28.26 1.39 25.99
CA VAL A 624 -27.77 2.76 26.29
C VAL A 624 -27.18 3.39 25.02
N CYS A 625 -26.26 2.68 24.35
CA CYS A 625 -25.62 3.13 23.10
C CYS A 625 -26.63 3.31 21.95
N CYS A 626 -27.57 2.38 21.77
CA CYS A 626 -28.64 2.48 20.77
C CYS A 626 -29.58 3.65 21.04
N THR A 627 -29.87 3.94 22.32
CA THR A 627 -30.69 5.09 22.72
C THR A 627 -29.98 6.41 22.42
N TRP A 628 -28.66 6.49 22.63
CA TRP A 628 -27.86 7.64 22.20
C TRP A 628 -27.90 7.82 20.69
N LEU A 629 -27.74 6.73 19.92
CA LEU A 629 -27.85 6.78 18.46
C LEU A 629 -29.25 7.25 18.03
N TRP A 630 -30.32 6.74 18.66
CA TRP A 630 -31.69 7.19 18.43
C TRP A 630 -31.83 8.70 18.65
N TRP A 631 -31.30 9.20 19.76
CA TRP A 631 -31.33 10.61 20.10
C TRP A 631 -30.59 11.46 19.05
N CYS A 632 -29.38 11.05 18.66
CA CYS A 632 -28.60 11.72 17.62
C CYS A 632 -29.34 11.79 16.28
N LEU A 633 -30.03 10.71 15.88
CA LEU A 633 -30.78 10.64 14.64
C LEU A 633 -32.06 11.51 14.64
N THR A 634 -32.63 11.81 15.82
CA THR A 634 -33.93 12.50 15.95
C THR A 634 -33.84 13.96 16.41
N ARG A 635 -32.77 14.37 17.10
CA ARG A 635 -32.64 15.70 17.70
C ARG A 635 -32.61 16.85 16.68
N GLY A 636 -31.94 16.63 15.56
CA GLY A 636 -31.67 17.63 14.52
C GLY A 636 -30.73 18.75 14.98
N PHE A 637 -29.61 18.94 14.26
CA PHE A 637 -28.58 19.95 14.59
C PHE A 637 -28.54 21.09 13.57
N SER A 638 -28.31 22.32 14.06
CA SER A 638 -28.02 23.49 13.22
C SER A 638 -26.65 23.35 12.54
N ASP A 639 -26.38 24.12 11.49
CA ASP A 639 -25.07 24.13 10.83
C ASP A 639 -23.92 24.52 11.77
N LEU A 640 -24.20 25.47 12.67
CA LEU A 640 -23.24 25.95 13.67
C LEU A 640 -22.88 24.84 14.66
N GLN A 641 -23.89 24.09 15.13
CA GLN A 641 -23.72 22.95 16.03
C GLN A 641 -22.96 21.80 15.35
N ARG A 642 -23.33 21.43 14.12
CA ARG A 642 -22.63 20.37 13.34
C ARG A 642 -21.15 20.67 13.19
N ARG A 643 -20.81 21.93 12.91
CA ARG A 643 -19.42 22.38 12.81
C ARG A 643 -18.70 22.25 14.15
N ALA A 644 -19.31 22.73 15.24
CA ALA A 644 -18.75 22.59 16.58
C ALA A 644 -18.50 21.11 16.93
N MET A 645 -19.42 20.22 16.56
CA MET A 645 -19.27 18.78 16.76
C MET A 645 -18.08 18.20 15.98
N ILE A 646 -17.94 18.49 14.69
CA ILE A 646 -16.79 18.04 13.88
C ILE A 646 -15.47 18.51 14.49
N GLN A 647 -15.40 19.77 14.92
CA GLN A 647 -14.21 20.32 15.58
C GLN A 647 -13.90 19.59 16.89
N THR A 648 -14.92 19.33 17.72
CA THR A 648 -14.76 18.62 19.00
C THR A 648 -14.27 17.19 18.80
N LEU A 649 -14.85 16.47 17.83
CA LEU A 649 -14.47 15.09 17.52
C LEU A 649 -13.03 15.03 16.96
N ALA A 650 -12.65 16.00 16.11
CA ALA A 650 -11.27 16.12 15.63
C ALA A 650 -10.29 16.39 16.78
N CYS A 651 -10.56 17.39 17.63
CA CYS A 651 -9.71 17.72 18.77
C CYS A 651 -9.62 16.57 19.79
N GLY A 652 -10.74 15.91 20.11
CA GLY A 652 -10.77 14.74 20.99
C GLY A 652 -9.99 13.56 20.43
N GLY A 653 -10.14 13.27 19.14
CA GLY A 653 -9.36 12.23 18.46
C GLY A 653 -7.86 12.53 18.41
N ILE A 654 -7.47 13.80 18.22
CA ILE A 654 -6.07 14.25 18.30
C ILE A 654 -5.51 13.99 19.70
N LEU A 655 -6.24 14.39 20.75
CA LEU A 655 -5.83 14.19 22.15
C LEU A 655 -5.67 12.71 22.47
N ILE A 656 -6.65 11.88 22.11
CA ILE A 656 -6.59 10.42 22.34
C ILE A 656 -5.40 9.81 21.61
N SER A 657 -5.13 10.25 20.37
CA SER A 657 -3.98 9.79 19.60
C SER A 657 -2.64 10.17 20.26
N LEU A 658 -2.51 11.40 20.75
CA LEU A 658 -1.32 11.84 21.51
C LEU A 658 -1.12 11.03 22.78
N LEU A 659 -2.18 10.85 23.59
CA LEU A 659 -2.12 10.05 24.80
C LEU A 659 -1.74 8.60 24.52
N SER A 660 -2.24 8.03 23.41
CA SER A 660 -1.90 6.66 22.98
C SER A 660 -0.43 6.53 22.56
N ILE A 661 0.13 7.55 21.90
CA ILE A 661 1.56 7.60 21.56
C ILE A 661 2.41 7.73 22.82
N LEU A 662 2.03 8.59 23.77
CA LEU A 662 2.77 8.79 25.01
C LEU A 662 2.75 7.54 25.91
N GLU A 663 1.60 6.87 26.00
CA GLU A 663 1.43 5.63 26.75
C GLU A 663 2.22 4.48 26.11
N ALA A 664 2.13 4.30 24.78
CA ALA A 664 2.93 3.31 24.05
C ALA A 664 4.44 3.55 24.16
N SER A 665 4.84 4.81 24.31
CA SER A 665 6.24 5.22 24.52
C SER A 665 6.68 5.13 25.99
N LYS A 666 5.79 4.69 26.90
CA LYS A 666 5.99 4.57 28.36
C LYS A 666 6.28 5.89 29.11
N TRP A 667 5.90 7.04 28.54
CA TRP A 667 6.06 8.35 29.19
C TRP A 667 4.98 8.65 30.23
N ILE A 668 3.78 8.13 30.00
CA ILE A 668 2.63 8.24 30.91
C ILE A 668 2.02 6.88 31.11
N THR A 669 1.28 6.70 32.21
CA THR A 669 0.48 5.51 32.41
C THR A 669 -0.95 5.88 32.79
N ILE A 670 -1.93 5.35 32.06
CA ILE A 670 -3.36 5.63 32.28
C ILE A 670 -3.97 4.38 32.92
N PRO A 671 -4.36 4.39 34.21
CA PRO A 671 -4.71 3.18 34.96
C PRO A 671 -5.95 2.43 34.42
N TRP A 672 -6.91 3.14 33.86
CA TRP A 672 -8.18 2.57 33.36
C TRP A 672 -8.16 2.24 31.87
N TRP A 673 -7.05 2.49 31.18
CA TRP A 673 -6.87 1.97 29.82
C TRP A 673 -6.39 0.52 29.89
N PRO A 674 -6.80 -0.32 28.94
CA PRO A 674 -6.45 -1.73 28.96
C PRO A 674 -4.94 -1.89 28.79
N ARG A 675 -4.25 -2.14 29.91
CA ARG A 675 -2.93 -2.76 29.88
C ARG A 675 -3.16 -4.23 29.63
N ASN A 676 -3.31 -4.58 28.37
CA ASN A 676 -3.37 -5.97 27.98
C ASN A 676 -2.16 -6.67 28.61
N PRO A 677 -2.35 -7.67 29.51
CA PRO A 677 -1.27 -8.57 29.88
C PRO A 677 -0.58 -9.07 28.60
N PRO A 678 0.68 -9.52 28.65
CA PRO A 678 1.36 -10.08 27.46
C PRO A 678 0.59 -11.23 26.79
N GLU A 679 -0.48 -11.72 27.39
CA GLU A 679 -1.43 -12.76 26.98
C GLU A 679 -2.63 -12.22 26.16
N TRP A 680 -2.77 -10.90 26.01
CA TRP A 680 -3.95 -10.22 25.42
C TRP A 680 -3.57 -9.40 24.17
N GLY A 681 -2.34 -9.58 23.68
CA GLY A 681 -1.75 -8.83 22.57
C GLY A 681 -1.21 -7.45 22.98
N ILE A 682 -0.53 -6.74 22.07
CA ILE A 682 -0.01 -5.40 22.33
C ILE A 682 -1.22 -4.44 22.40
N GLY A 683 -1.66 -4.12 23.62
CA GLY A 683 -2.63 -3.05 23.86
C GLY A 683 -2.09 -1.72 23.35
N PHE A 684 -2.94 -0.90 22.75
CA PHE A 684 -2.55 0.41 22.24
C PHE A 684 -3.74 1.37 22.31
N GLY A 685 -3.65 2.34 23.22
CA GLY A 685 -4.72 3.32 23.45
C GLY A 685 -5.89 2.79 24.30
N PRO A 686 -7.06 3.42 24.22
CA PRO A 686 -8.18 3.17 25.13
C PRO A 686 -8.96 1.87 24.87
N PHE A 687 -8.65 1.13 23.80
CA PHE A 687 -9.40 -0.04 23.36
C PHE A 687 -8.63 -1.34 23.59
N ALA A 688 -9.36 -2.42 23.87
CA ALA A 688 -8.79 -3.76 23.99
C ALA A 688 -8.15 -4.21 22.66
N ASN A 689 -8.83 -3.93 21.55
CA ASN A 689 -8.30 -4.11 20.21
C ASN A 689 -7.50 -2.88 19.80
N ARG A 690 -6.19 -3.07 19.58
CA ARG A 690 -5.33 -2.03 19.02
C ARG A 690 -5.85 -1.50 17.67
N ASN A 691 -6.49 -2.33 16.84
CA ASN A 691 -7.01 -1.92 15.54
C ASN A 691 -8.15 -0.88 15.68
N HIS A 692 -8.88 -0.87 16.79
CA HIS A 692 -9.92 0.13 17.05
C HIS A 692 -9.29 1.52 17.30
N ALA A 693 -8.15 1.58 18.00
CA ALA A 693 -7.40 2.82 18.17
C ALA A 693 -6.92 3.38 16.82
N SER A 694 -6.42 2.52 15.93
CA SER A 694 -6.06 2.96 14.57
C SER A 694 -7.25 3.31 13.69
N SER A 695 -8.40 2.66 13.87
CA SER A 695 -9.64 3.01 13.16
C SER A 695 -10.14 4.40 13.59
N LEU A 696 -10.12 4.67 14.89
CA LEU A 696 -10.40 6.01 15.44
C LEU A 696 -9.42 7.06 14.93
N ALA A 697 -8.13 6.75 14.91
CA ALA A 697 -7.10 7.65 14.39
C ALA A 697 -7.29 7.93 12.89
N ALA A 698 -7.64 6.91 12.09
CA ALA A 698 -7.96 7.08 10.67
C ALA A 698 -9.19 7.98 10.46
N MET A 699 -10.27 7.76 11.20
CA MET A 699 -11.45 8.64 11.20
C MET A 699 -11.09 10.08 11.59
N THR A 700 -10.22 10.24 12.60
CA THR A 700 -9.74 11.55 13.07
C THR A 700 -8.98 12.29 11.98
N CYS A 701 -8.12 11.61 11.22
CA CYS A 701 -7.44 12.21 10.06
C CYS A 701 -8.44 12.80 9.05
N VAL A 702 -9.50 12.05 8.70
CA VAL A 702 -10.53 12.56 7.77
C VAL A 702 -11.28 13.76 8.37
N LEU A 703 -11.58 13.73 9.67
CA LEU A 703 -12.20 14.86 10.39
C LEU A 703 -11.29 16.09 10.43
N CYS A 704 -9.98 15.94 10.66
CA CYS A 704 -8.99 17.01 10.60
C CYS A 704 -8.92 17.63 9.21
N ALA A 705 -8.92 16.82 8.16
CA ALA A 705 -8.96 17.31 6.78
C ALA A 705 -10.25 18.09 6.49
N ALA A 706 -11.39 17.59 6.97
CA ALA A 706 -12.68 18.27 6.84
C ALA A 706 -12.75 19.60 7.62
N ALA A 707 -12.22 19.64 8.84
CA ALA A 707 -12.16 20.85 9.66
C ALA A 707 -11.22 21.90 9.05
N THR A 708 -10.06 21.47 8.52
CA THR A 708 -9.13 22.32 7.77
C THR A 708 -9.82 22.97 6.56
N TYR A 709 -10.54 22.17 5.76
CA TYR A 709 -11.27 22.67 4.59
C TYR A 709 -12.36 23.71 4.94
N ASP A 710 -13.17 23.44 5.96
CA ASP A 710 -14.21 24.38 6.41
C ASP A 710 -13.63 25.66 7.03
N ALA A 711 -12.49 25.57 7.72
CA ALA A 711 -11.78 26.73 8.27
C ALA A 711 -11.14 27.60 7.17
N GLN A 712 -10.50 26.99 6.16
CA GLN A 712 -9.94 27.71 5.00
C GLN A 712 -11.02 28.47 4.22
N ARG A 713 -12.16 27.82 3.93
CA ARG A 713 -13.29 28.49 3.25
C ARG A 713 -13.79 29.72 3.99
N ARG A 714 -13.73 29.69 5.32
CA ARG A 714 -14.15 30.80 6.18
C ARG A 714 -13.06 31.83 6.45
N LYS A 715 -11.88 31.66 5.85
CA LYS A 715 -10.70 32.50 6.13
C LYS A 715 -10.33 32.54 7.63
N SER A 716 -10.68 31.50 8.40
CA SER A 716 -10.36 31.41 9.83
C SER A 716 -8.97 30.82 10.01
N ARG A 717 -8.11 31.45 10.83
CA ARG A 717 -6.75 30.95 11.14
C ARG A 717 -6.70 29.55 11.77
N SER A 718 -7.82 29.05 12.28
CA SER A 718 -7.94 27.69 12.83
C SER A 718 -7.62 26.56 11.84
N TRP A 719 -7.55 26.83 10.53
CA TRP A 719 -7.18 25.82 9.54
C TRP A 719 -5.78 25.23 9.78
N LEU A 720 -4.82 26.04 10.27
CA LEU A 720 -3.47 25.58 10.59
C LEU A 720 -3.49 24.55 11.74
N LEU A 721 -4.32 24.79 12.76
CA LEU A 721 -4.45 23.91 13.91
C LEU A 721 -4.95 22.52 13.49
N PHE A 722 -5.96 22.45 12.61
CA PHE A 722 -6.47 21.16 12.12
C PHE A 722 -5.57 20.50 11.08
N LEU A 723 -4.80 21.29 10.31
CA LEU A 723 -3.81 20.74 9.38
C LEU A 723 -2.65 20.08 10.14
N LEU A 724 -2.10 20.77 11.15
CA LEU A 724 -1.07 20.21 12.02
C LEU A 724 -1.62 19.08 12.89
N GLY A 725 -2.87 19.20 13.34
CA GLY A 725 -3.60 18.16 14.05
C GLY A 725 -3.83 16.87 13.24
N PHE A 726 -3.56 16.86 11.93
CA PHE A 726 -3.55 15.63 11.14
C PHE A 726 -2.36 14.71 11.51
N ILE A 727 -1.27 15.28 12.03
CA ILE A 727 -0.01 14.56 12.25
C ILE A 727 -0.11 13.53 13.40
N PRO A 728 -0.63 13.85 14.61
CA PRO A 728 -0.64 12.87 15.70
C PRO A 728 -1.47 11.61 15.43
N PRO A 729 -2.69 11.69 14.87
CA PRO A 729 -3.44 10.48 14.50
C PRO A 729 -2.74 9.68 13.39
N LEU A 730 -2.05 10.33 12.46
CA LEU A 730 -1.25 9.66 11.44
C LEU A 730 -0.09 8.88 12.07
N ILE A 731 0.67 9.49 12.99
CA ILE A 731 1.73 8.82 13.77
C ILE A 731 1.15 7.65 14.59
N CYS A 732 -0.02 7.85 15.21
CA CYS A 732 -0.72 6.86 16.01
C CYS A 732 -1.02 5.57 15.20
N ILE A 733 -1.47 5.70 13.93
CA ILE A 733 -1.66 4.55 13.02
C ILE A 733 -0.33 3.82 12.77
N PHE A 734 0.77 4.55 12.62
CA PHE A 734 2.09 3.99 12.34
C PHE A 734 2.72 3.28 13.55
N VAL A 735 2.71 3.90 14.73
CA VAL A 735 3.23 3.31 15.97
C VAL A 735 2.48 2.02 16.28
N ASN A 736 1.17 2.00 16.07
CA ASN A 736 0.38 0.79 16.26
C ASN A 736 0.63 -0.30 15.19
N THR A 737 1.27 0.07 14.07
CA THR A 737 1.56 -0.81 12.93
C THR A 737 0.32 -1.52 12.33
N SER A 738 -0.87 -0.89 12.44
CA SER A 738 -2.13 -1.49 11.99
C SER A 738 -2.39 -1.25 10.49
N ARG A 739 -2.46 -2.34 9.72
CA ARG A 739 -2.73 -2.33 8.26
C ARG A 739 -4.16 -1.87 7.96
N ALA A 740 -5.13 -2.29 8.76
CA ALA A 740 -6.54 -1.93 8.60
C ALA A 740 -6.77 -0.41 8.79
N GLY A 741 -6.08 0.20 9.75
CA GLY A 741 -6.14 1.65 9.96
C GLY A 741 -5.63 2.47 8.77
N LEU A 742 -4.57 1.99 8.10
CA LEU A 742 -4.04 2.62 6.90
C LEU A 742 -5.03 2.53 5.72
N LEU A 743 -5.64 1.35 5.52
CA LEU A 743 -6.67 1.13 4.49
C LEU A 743 -7.90 2.00 4.74
N LEU A 744 -8.37 2.07 5.99
CA LEU A 744 -9.49 2.93 6.39
C LEU A 744 -9.18 4.42 6.16
N LEU A 745 -7.95 4.87 6.45
CA LEU A 745 -7.51 6.23 6.13
C LEU A 745 -7.60 6.50 4.63
N PHE A 746 -7.07 5.59 3.80
CA PHE A 746 -7.11 5.75 2.34
C PHE A 746 -8.54 5.78 1.80
N LEU A 747 -9.37 4.80 2.20
CA LEU A 747 -10.77 4.71 1.78
C LEU A 747 -11.58 5.93 2.27
N GLY A 748 -11.37 6.35 3.51
CA GLY A 748 -12.02 7.51 4.10
C GLY A 748 -11.65 8.81 3.41
N MET A 749 -10.35 9.03 3.15
CA MET A 749 -9.86 10.23 2.45
C MET A 749 -10.29 10.26 0.99
N THR A 750 -10.23 9.14 0.25
CA THR A 750 -10.73 9.06 -1.14
C THR A 750 -12.24 9.28 -1.20
N THR A 751 -13.02 8.68 -0.29
CA THR A 751 -14.47 8.87 -0.24
C THR A 751 -14.80 10.34 0.06
N TRP A 752 -14.17 10.93 1.07
CA TRP A 752 -14.37 12.33 1.43
C TRP A 752 -13.98 13.28 0.28
N LEU A 753 -12.78 13.12 -0.28
CA LEU A 753 -12.31 13.94 -1.41
C LEU A 753 -13.17 13.72 -2.66
N GLY A 754 -13.64 12.50 -2.91
CA GLY A 754 -14.62 12.18 -3.95
C GLY A 754 -15.92 12.96 -3.79
N THR A 755 -16.45 13.08 -2.58
CA THR A 755 -17.65 13.91 -2.33
C THR A 755 -17.39 15.42 -2.49
N ILE A 756 -16.18 15.92 -2.22
CA ILE A 756 -15.78 17.30 -2.54
C ILE A 756 -15.65 17.49 -4.05
N ALA A 757 -15.12 16.47 -4.73
CA ALA A 757 -14.83 16.48 -6.14
C ALA A 757 -16.12 16.55 -6.99
N MET A 758 -17.23 15.95 -6.53
CA MET A 758 -18.54 15.96 -7.22
C MET A 758 -19.13 17.37 -7.55
N ARG A 759 -18.41 18.46 -7.32
CA ARG A 759 -18.82 19.88 -7.47
C ARG A 759 -18.44 20.58 -8.79
N ARG A 760 -18.51 19.91 -9.94
CA ARG A 760 -17.72 20.23 -11.16
C ARG A 760 -16.23 19.93 -10.90
N GLY A 761 -15.65 19.13 -11.79
CA GLY A 761 -14.28 18.64 -11.62
C GLY A 761 -14.15 17.40 -10.74
N PHE A 762 -15.14 16.49 -10.78
CA PHE A 762 -15.16 15.21 -10.06
C PHE A 762 -13.86 14.43 -10.18
N PHE A 763 -13.17 14.56 -11.29
CA PHE A 763 -11.97 13.78 -11.54
C PHE A 763 -10.67 14.57 -11.40
N GLN A 764 -10.69 15.90 -11.53
CA GLN A 764 -9.51 16.74 -11.22
C GLN A 764 -9.15 16.72 -9.74
N LYS A 765 -10.16 16.78 -8.87
CA LYS A 765 -9.93 16.76 -7.42
C LYS A 765 -9.68 15.35 -6.90
N LEU A 766 -10.25 14.34 -7.57
CA LEU A 766 -9.90 12.94 -7.33
C LEU A 766 -8.43 12.67 -7.70
N ALA A 767 -7.95 13.16 -8.85
CA ALA A 767 -6.56 13.03 -9.26
C ALA A 767 -5.59 13.66 -8.25
N VAL A 768 -5.82 14.91 -7.81
CA VAL A 768 -4.98 15.55 -6.78
C VAL A 768 -5.01 14.80 -5.44
N SER A 769 -6.18 14.29 -5.04
CA SER A 769 -6.31 13.49 -3.82
C SER A 769 -5.59 12.15 -3.91
N SER A 770 -5.71 11.46 -5.05
CA SER A 770 -5.03 10.21 -5.32
C SER A 770 -3.51 10.44 -5.35
N SER A 771 -3.04 11.52 -5.99
CA SER A 771 -1.62 11.87 -6.03
C SER A 771 -1.03 12.17 -4.65
N LEU A 772 -1.75 12.90 -3.77
CA LEU A 772 -1.27 13.13 -2.40
C LEU A 772 -1.24 11.84 -1.57
N ILE A 773 -2.24 10.97 -1.76
CA ILE A 773 -2.33 9.63 -1.18
C ILE A 773 -1.18 8.75 -1.63
N PHE A 774 -0.85 8.76 -2.92
CA PHE A 774 0.27 8.00 -3.48
C PHE A 774 1.61 8.58 -3.07
N VAL A 775 1.77 9.91 -2.98
CA VAL A 775 3.00 10.55 -2.47
C VAL A 775 3.23 10.17 -1.01
N ILE A 776 2.19 10.18 -0.18
CA ILE A 776 2.30 9.72 1.21
C ILE A 776 2.65 8.22 1.24
N ALA A 777 1.95 7.38 0.48
CA ALA A 777 2.24 5.95 0.40
C ALA A 777 3.69 5.67 -0.08
N SER A 778 4.18 6.40 -1.08
CA SER A 778 5.53 6.25 -1.63
C SER A 778 6.62 6.78 -0.69
N LEU A 779 6.42 7.95 -0.05
CA LEU A 779 7.34 8.48 0.97
C LEU A 779 7.48 7.51 2.17
N LEU A 780 6.40 6.80 2.51
CA LEU A 780 6.37 5.81 3.58
C LEU A 780 7.08 4.50 3.22
N VAL A 781 7.02 4.07 1.95
CA VAL A 781 7.79 2.91 1.46
C VAL A 781 9.29 3.23 1.42
N LEU A 782 9.65 4.47 1.06
CA LEU A 782 11.03 4.97 1.04
C LEU A 782 11.65 5.10 2.44
N SER A 783 10.86 5.17 3.52
CA SER A 783 11.35 5.37 4.89
C SER A 783 11.94 4.11 5.56
N GLY A 784 12.00 2.95 4.89
CA GLY A 784 12.85 1.83 5.30
C GLY A 784 12.53 1.12 6.62
N GLY A 785 11.28 1.17 7.12
CA GLY A 785 10.88 0.55 8.39
C GLY A 785 10.19 -0.84 8.27
N ASN A 786 9.75 -1.40 9.40
CA ASN A 786 8.95 -2.65 9.50
C ASN A 786 7.72 -2.71 8.55
N VAL A 787 7.28 -1.57 8.02
CA VAL A 787 6.23 -1.45 6.99
C VAL A 787 6.69 -1.99 5.63
N SER A 788 7.94 -1.77 5.22
CA SER A 788 8.49 -2.32 3.97
C SER A 788 8.63 -3.84 4.03
N LYS A 789 9.07 -4.39 5.18
CA LYS A 789 9.10 -5.84 5.42
C LYS A 789 7.71 -6.47 5.32
N ARG A 790 6.65 -5.76 5.74
CA ARG A 790 5.24 -6.22 5.67
C ARG A 790 4.59 -6.06 4.29
N LEU A 791 5.09 -5.18 3.45
CA LEU A 791 4.68 -5.01 2.05
C LEU A 791 5.57 -5.80 1.07
N SER A 792 6.61 -6.47 1.58
CA SER A 792 7.42 -7.41 0.80
C SER A 792 6.61 -8.64 0.41
N GLU A 793 7.06 -9.37 -0.61
CA GLU A 793 6.48 -10.66 -1.04
C GLU A 793 6.32 -11.63 0.14
N LYS A 794 7.28 -11.65 1.08
CA LYS A 794 7.19 -12.44 2.31
C LYS A 794 6.12 -11.88 3.25
N GLY A 795 5.98 -10.57 3.37
CA GLY A 795 4.96 -9.91 4.21
C GLY A 795 3.52 -9.93 3.67
N ILE A 796 3.35 -10.05 2.34
CA ILE A 796 2.09 -10.26 1.62
C ILE A 796 1.74 -11.75 1.58
N ALA A 797 2.72 -12.63 1.38
CA ALA A 797 2.54 -14.07 1.60
C ALA A 797 2.11 -14.29 3.05
N ASP A 798 2.86 -13.79 4.03
CA ASP A 798 2.52 -13.78 5.46
C ASP A 798 1.20 -13.04 5.76
N PHE A 799 0.64 -12.22 4.86
CA PHE A 799 -0.70 -11.65 5.02
C PHE A 799 -1.79 -12.63 4.60
N ALA A 800 -1.57 -13.30 3.47
CA ALA A 800 -2.45 -14.34 2.96
C ALA A 800 -2.34 -15.63 3.79
N THR A 801 -1.17 -15.87 4.39
CA THR A 801 -0.82 -17.02 5.23
C THR A 801 -0.71 -16.67 6.71
N ASP A 802 -1.12 -15.47 7.17
CA ASP A 802 -1.22 -15.14 8.61
C ASP A 802 -2.29 -16.04 9.23
N GLN A 803 -1.91 -17.28 9.55
CA GLN A 803 -2.80 -18.32 10.06
C GLN A 803 -3.58 -17.81 11.29
N GLY A 804 -3.01 -16.85 12.03
CA GLY A 804 -3.60 -16.20 13.19
C GLY A 804 -4.85 -15.35 12.94
N ARG A 805 -5.00 -14.69 11.78
CA ARG A 805 -6.12 -13.72 11.55
C ARG A 805 -7.22 -14.25 10.68
N SER A 806 -6.85 -14.86 9.56
CA SER A 806 -7.82 -15.58 8.71
C SER A 806 -8.41 -16.75 9.49
N GLY A 807 -7.60 -17.44 10.30
CA GLY A 807 -8.06 -18.48 11.22
C GLY A 807 -9.16 -18.01 12.17
N VAL A 808 -8.95 -16.91 12.92
CA VAL A 808 -9.96 -16.39 13.87
C VAL A 808 -11.25 -16.01 13.16
N PHE A 809 -11.17 -15.41 11.97
CA PHE A 809 -12.34 -15.07 11.16
C PHE A 809 -13.12 -16.33 10.75
N PHE A 810 -12.44 -17.34 10.20
CA PHE A 810 -13.07 -18.60 9.78
C PHE A 810 -13.60 -19.42 10.94
N GLU A 811 -12.89 -19.51 12.06
CA GLU A 811 -13.37 -20.20 13.25
C GLU A 811 -14.54 -19.48 13.90
N THR A 812 -14.55 -18.14 13.90
CA THR A 812 -15.71 -17.37 14.36
C THR A 812 -16.92 -17.62 13.46
N LEU A 813 -16.71 -17.66 12.14
CA LEU A 813 -17.79 -17.97 11.21
C LEU A 813 -18.31 -19.40 11.44
N LYS A 814 -17.42 -20.38 11.66
CA LYS A 814 -17.78 -21.75 12.02
C LYS A 814 -18.61 -21.81 13.31
N MET A 815 -18.17 -21.12 14.37
CA MET A 815 -18.92 -20.97 15.61
C MET A 815 -20.30 -20.34 15.38
N THR A 816 -20.39 -19.36 14.49
CA THR A 816 -21.66 -18.70 14.13
C THR A 816 -22.61 -19.64 13.40
N LEU A 817 -22.11 -20.58 12.60
CA LEU A 817 -22.95 -21.55 11.88
C LEU A 817 -23.72 -22.49 12.81
N ASP A 818 -23.26 -22.68 14.05
CA ASP A 818 -23.98 -23.45 15.08
C ASP A 818 -25.18 -22.68 15.67
N SER A 819 -25.16 -21.33 15.64
CA SER A 819 -26.29 -20.48 16.06
C SER A 819 -26.46 -19.26 15.13
N PRO A 820 -26.87 -19.46 13.87
CA PRO A 820 -26.82 -18.41 12.86
C PRO A 820 -27.91 -17.35 13.04
N TRP A 821 -29.03 -17.70 13.67
CA TRP A 821 -30.21 -16.82 13.74
C TRP A 821 -30.17 -15.83 14.91
N ILE A 822 -29.90 -16.33 16.12
CA ILE A 822 -29.96 -15.56 17.39
C ILE A 822 -28.54 -15.32 17.95
N GLY A 823 -27.52 -16.04 17.46
CA GLY A 823 -26.17 -15.97 17.99
C GLY A 823 -26.02 -16.67 19.34
N ILE A 824 -24.87 -16.49 19.98
CA ILE A 824 -24.53 -17.08 21.29
C ILE A 824 -24.94 -16.19 22.48
N GLY A 825 -25.60 -15.06 22.23
CA GLY A 825 -25.94 -14.04 23.23
C GLY A 825 -24.82 -13.00 23.40
N LEU A 826 -25.22 -11.72 23.53
CA LEU A 826 -24.30 -10.58 23.70
C LEU A 826 -23.33 -10.79 24.88
N GLY A 827 -22.06 -10.40 24.68
CA GLY A 827 -20.99 -10.48 25.67
C GLY A 827 -20.37 -11.87 25.89
N ASN A 828 -20.79 -12.91 25.16
CA ASN A 828 -20.29 -14.28 25.37
C ASN A 828 -19.11 -14.68 24.48
N PHE A 829 -18.69 -13.87 23.50
CA PHE A 829 -17.65 -14.25 22.55
C PHE A 829 -16.36 -14.73 23.23
N GLU A 830 -15.81 -13.95 24.17
CA GLU A 830 -14.56 -14.27 24.89
C GLU A 830 -14.64 -15.64 25.62
N ALA A 831 -15.81 -15.96 26.17
CA ALA A 831 -16.02 -17.16 26.96
C ALA A 831 -16.28 -18.40 26.10
N VAL A 832 -16.95 -18.24 24.96
CA VAL A 832 -17.38 -19.36 24.10
C VAL A 832 -16.36 -19.68 23.01
N PHE A 833 -15.70 -18.67 22.43
CA PHE A 833 -14.77 -18.85 21.31
C PHE A 833 -13.66 -19.90 21.56
N PRO A 834 -13.02 -19.97 22.76
CA PRO A 834 -12.02 -21.00 23.05
C PRO A 834 -12.51 -22.45 22.93
N GLN A 835 -13.82 -22.69 23.06
CA GLN A 835 -14.42 -24.02 22.92
C GLN A 835 -14.49 -24.50 21.46
N PHE A 836 -14.38 -23.57 20.51
CA PHE A 836 -14.43 -23.82 19.06
C PHE A 836 -13.07 -23.72 18.39
N SER A 837 -12.15 -23.00 19.02
CA SER A 837 -10.85 -22.71 18.41
C SER A 837 -9.92 -23.90 18.47
N THR A 838 -9.38 -24.25 17.31
CA THR A 838 -8.32 -25.25 17.15
C THR A 838 -6.96 -24.62 16.93
N MET A 839 -6.89 -23.28 16.98
CA MET A 839 -5.69 -22.54 16.65
C MET A 839 -4.60 -22.72 17.71
N SER A 840 -3.44 -23.19 17.26
CA SER A 840 -2.23 -23.41 18.05
C SER A 840 -1.51 -22.11 18.44
N ALA A 841 -2.23 -21.09 18.90
CA ALA A 841 -1.64 -19.88 19.46
C ALA A 841 -1.78 -19.87 21.00
N PRO A 842 -1.08 -20.77 21.73
CA PRO A 842 -1.31 -21.05 23.15
C PRO A 842 -1.07 -19.87 24.10
N ARG A 843 -0.56 -18.74 23.58
CA ARG A 843 -0.15 -17.56 24.36
C ARG A 843 -1.18 -16.44 24.40
N TYR A 844 -2.16 -16.43 23.50
CA TYR A 844 -3.08 -15.30 23.38
C TYR A 844 -4.53 -15.74 23.35
N ARG A 845 -5.36 -15.12 24.21
CA ARG A 845 -6.81 -15.31 24.16
C ARG A 845 -7.42 -14.29 23.18
N HIS A 846 -8.30 -14.76 22.31
CA HIS A 846 -8.99 -13.90 21.36
C HIS A 846 -10.22 -13.27 22.01
N LEU A 847 -10.19 -11.94 22.20
CA LEU A 847 -11.27 -11.18 22.83
C LEU A 847 -12.34 -10.73 21.83
N HIS A 848 -12.02 -10.75 20.54
CA HIS A 848 -12.89 -10.29 19.46
C HIS A 848 -12.54 -10.98 18.14
N PRO A 849 -13.49 -11.05 17.20
CA PRO A 849 -13.27 -11.64 15.88
C PRO A 849 -12.65 -10.68 14.84
N GLU A 850 -12.08 -9.57 15.28
CA GLU A 850 -11.41 -8.53 14.46
C GLU A 850 -12.35 -7.76 13.50
N SER A 851 -13.65 -8.07 13.51
CA SER A 851 -14.71 -7.40 12.75
C SER A 851 -15.95 -7.20 13.61
N ASP A 852 -16.39 -5.95 13.76
CA ASP A 852 -17.59 -5.60 14.55
C ASP A 852 -18.88 -6.22 13.98
N LEU A 853 -18.98 -6.34 12.65
CA LEU A 853 -20.13 -6.98 12.01
C LEU A 853 -20.14 -8.49 12.25
N LEU A 854 -18.95 -9.12 12.21
CA LEU A 854 -18.81 -10.54 12.53
C LEU A 854 -19.06 -10.79 14.02
N TRP A 855 -18.66 -9.85 14.88
CA TRP A 855 -18.93 -9.92 16.32
C TRP A 855 -20.43 -9.82 16.62
N LEU A 856 -21.10 -8.84 16.01
CA LEU A 856 -22.56 -8.69 16.12
C LEU A 856 -23.30 -9.91 15.55
N LEU A 857 -22.78 -10.51 14.49
CA LEU A 857 -23.31 -11.75 13.93
C LEU A 857 -23.11 -12.94 14.87
N ALA A 858 -21.92 -13.12 15.44
CA ALA A 858 -21.62 -14.22 16.33
C ALA A 858 -22.48 -14.16 17.61
N GLU A 859 -22.60 -12.97 18.22
CA GLU A 859 -23.31 -12.83 19.49
C GLU A 859 -24.81 -12.54 19.35
N GLY A 860 -25.23 -11.80 18.32
CA GLY A 860 -26.63 -11.41 18.09
C GLY A 860 -27.32 -12.14 16.94
N GLY A 861 -26.60 -12.90 16.13
CA GLY A 861 -27.14 -13.64 14.99
C GLY A 861 -27.59 -12.76 13.82
N LEU A 862 -28.03 -13.41 12.74
CA LEU A 862 -28.55 -12.77 11.53
C LEU A 862 -29.77 -11.88 11.83
N LEU A 863 -30.61 -12.27 12.78
CA LEU A 863 -31.80 -11.51 13.13
C LEU A 863 -31.46 -10.17 13.81
N THR A 864 -30.28 -10.02 14.42
CA THR A 864 -29.78 -8.74 14.93
C THR A 864 -29.00 -7.97 13.87
N LEU A 865 -28.16 -8.68 13.10
CA LEU A 865 -27.31 -8.07 12.07
C LEU A 865 -28.14 -7.44 10.93
N LEU A 866 -29.18 -8.11 10.43
CA LEU A 866 -29.96 -7.63 9.29
C LEU A 866 -30.68 -6.28 9.60
N PRO A 867 -31.40 -6.11 10.73
CA PRO A 867 -31.91 -4.81 11.14
C PRO A 867 -30.83 -3.74 11.32
N ALA A 868 -29.67 -4.09 11.87
CA ALA A 868 -28.54 -3.16 12.02
C ALA A 868 -28.00 -2.71 10.66
N LEU A 869 -27.86 -3.63 9.69
CA LEU A 869 -27.47 -3.31 8.32
C LEU A 869 -28.53 -2.47 7.60
N LEU A 870 -29.82 -2.74 7.80
CA LEU A 870 -30.92 -1.91 7.29
C LEU A 870 -30.87 -0.49 7.85
N LEU A 871 -30.58 -0.34 9.15
CA LEU A 871 -30.38 0.97 9.78
C LEU A 871 -29.17 1.70 9.17
N LEU A 872 -28.02 1.03 9.04
CA LEU A 872 -26.81 1.59 8.42
C LEU A 872 -27.06 1.99 6.96
N PHE A 873 -27.79 1.17 6.20
CA PHE A 873 -28.18 1.45 4.83
C PHE A 873 -29.12 2.65 4.74
N TRP A 874 -30.11 2.75 5.63
CA TRP A 874 -30.98 3.92 5.71
C TRP A 874 -30.22 5.19 6.10
N ILE A 875 -29.29 5.10 7.06
CA ILE A 875 -28.41 6.19 7.47
C ILE A 875 -27.59 6.66 6.25
N PHE A 876 -27.01 5.74 5.49
CA PHE A 876 -26.29 6.02 4.25
C PHE A 876 -27.16 6.74 3.22
N LEU A 877 -28.36 6.23 2.90
CA LEU A 877 -29.29 6.86 1.96
C LEU A 877 -29.78 8.24 2.41
N SER A 878 -29.95 8.42 3.72
CA SER A 878 -30.48 9.65 4.30
C SER A 878 -29.53 10.85 4.21
N THR A 879 -28.23 10.61 4.06
CA THR A 879 -27.22 11.68 3.97
C THR A 879 -27.14 12.39 2.61
N GLY A 880 -27.70 11.81 1.55
CA GLY A 880 -27.84 12.52 0.28
C GLY A 880 -28.20 11.64 -0.91
N PRO A 881 -28.61 12.23 -2.05
CA PRO A 881 -28.68 11.51 -3.30
C PRO A 881 -27.24 11.37 -3.80
N TRP A 882 -26.64 10.21 -3.59
CA TRP A 882 -25.30 9.87 -4.08
C TRP A 882 -25.23 9.98 -5.62
N PHE A 883 -26.38 9.80 -6.29
CA PHE A 883 -26.54 9.87 -7.73
C PHE A 883 -27.82 10.68 -8.06
N GLY A 884 -27.69 11.93 -8.51
CA GLY A 884 -28.85 12.77 -8.85
C GLY A 884 -28.57 13.81 -9.93
N LYS A 885 -29.48 13.93 -10.91
CA LYS A 885 -29.39 14.87 -12.04
C LYS A 885 -29.26 16.33 -11.57
N LYS A 886 -28.43 17.09 -12.30
CA LYS A 886 -28.16 18.54 -12.14
C LYS A 886 -29.48 19.34 -12.17
N LYS A 887 -30.09 19.63 -11.02
CA LYS A 887 -30.90 20.85 -10.87
C LYS A 887 -30.05 21.88 -10.14
N LYS A 888 -29.94 23.09 -10.71
CA LYS A 888 -29.32 24.28 -10.10
C LYS A 888 -29.86 24.41 -8.67
N ARG A 889 -29.08 24.01 -7.67
CA ARG A 889 -29.43 24.12 -6.25
C ARG A 889 -28.33 24.93 -5.56
N LYS A 890 -28.74 25.99 -4.86
CA LYS A 890 -27.90 26.99 -4.15
C LYS A 890 -26.68 26.34 -3.48
N SER A 891 -25.50 26.94 -3.69
CA SER A 891 -24.17 26.48 -3.26
C SER A 891 -24.10 26.09 -1.77
N GLY A 892 -24.82 26.80 -0.90
CA GLY A 892 -24.85 26.52 0.54
C GLY A 892 -25.44 25.17 0.94
N MET A 893 -26.37 24.60 0.18
CA MET A 893 -27.00 23.31 0.53
C MET A 893 -26.06 22.12 0.28
N GLN A 894 -25.04 22.29 -0.56
CA GLN A 894 -24.07 21.26 -0.91
C GLN A 894 -22.89 21.24 0.08
N ASP A 895 -22.52 22.38 0.69
CA ASP A 895 -21.50 22.47 1.77
C ASP A 895 -21.97 21.76 3.04
N ARG A 896 -23.29 21.81 3.28
CA ARG A 896 -23.95 21.09 4.36
C ARG A 896 -23.86 19.56 4.21
N ARG A 897 -23.96 19.01 2.98
CA ARG A 897 -23.93 17.56 2.75
C ARG A 897 -22.58 16.93 3.07
N LEU A 898 -21.50 17.62 2.72
CA LEU A 898 -20.13 17.22 3.01
C LEU A 898 -19.87 17.12 4.52
N ARG A 899 -20.31 18.13 5.27
CA ARG A 899 -20.25 18.09 6.74
C ARG A 899 -21.11 16.98 7.33
N ASN A 900 -22.25 16.64 6.71
CA ASN A 900 -23.12 15.57 7.17
C ASN A 900 -22.59 14.17 6.87
N ALA A 901 -21.94 13.96 5.71
CA ALA A 901 -21.27 12.69 5.38
C ALA A 901 -20.06 12.45 6.30
N MET A 902 -19.33 13.51 6.63
CA MET A 902 -18.25 13.46 7.63
C MET A 902 -18.74 13.27 9.06
N GLY A 903 -19.91 13.83 9.37
CA GLY A 903 -20.62 13.58 10.62
C GLY A 903 -21.21 12.18 10.75
N LEU A 904 -21.39 11.45 9.64
CA LEU A 904 -21.79 10.04 9.60
C LEU A 904 -20.62 9.11 9.92
N LEU A 905 -19.41 9.41 9.41
CA LEU A 905 -18.19 8.74 9.83
C LEU A 905 -17.98 8.88 11.36
N ALA A 906 -18.34 10.03 11.92
CA ALA A 906 -18.21 10.29 13.36
C ALA A 906 -19.49 10.00 14.19
N GLY A 907 -20.56 9.44 13.60
CA GLY A 907 -21.77 9.00 14.30
C GLY A 907 -22.77 10.06 14.79
N VAL A 908 -22.42 11.36 14.87
CA VAL A 908 -23.25 12.35 15.59
C VAL A 908 -23.93 13.41 14.70
N ALA A 909 -23.51 13.62 13.43
CA ALA A 909 -23.92 14.80 12.64
C ALA A 909 -24.81 14.50 11.40
N ILE A 910 -25.75 13.55 11.51
CA ILE A 910 -26.62 13.15 10.39
C ILE A 910 -27.72 14.22 10.14
N ARG A 911 -28.12 14.42 8.87
CA ARG A 911 -29.32 15.20 8.49
C ARG A 911 -30.28 14.26 7.77
N PRO A 912 -31.21 13.60 8.47
CA PRO A 912 -32.21 12.81 7.79
C PRO A 912 -33.07 13.74 6.93
N ARG A 913 -33.34 13.33 5.70
CA ARG A 913 -34.28 14.02 4.83
C ARG A 913 -35.69 13.81 5.36
N ARG A 914 -36.36 14.91 5.74
CA ARG A 914 -37.77 14.95 6.17
C ARG A 914 -38.08 13.93 7.27
N LEU A 915 -37.75 14.27 8.52
CA LEU A 915 -38.35 13.58 9.66
C LEU A 915 -39.76 14.13 9.87
N PRO A 916 -40.77 13.28 10.10
CA PRO A 916 -42.12 13.74 10.45
C PRO A 916 -42.10 14.46 11.80
N ASP A 917 -42.87 15.55 11.89
CA ASP A 917 -43.08 16.25 13.15
C ASP A 917 -43.88 15.36 14.10
N ALA A 918 -43.40 15.20 15.33
CA ALA A 918 -44.12 14.44 16.34
C ALA A 918 -45.27 15.29 16.89
N SER A 919 -46.44 14.69 17.14
CA SER A 919 -47.38 15.22 18.13
C SER A 919 -46.61 15.42 19.44
N ALA A 920 -46.32 16.67 19.80
CA ALA A 920 -45.07 17.02 20.49
C ALA A 920 -44.92 16.52 21.94
N MET A 921 -45.98 16.02 22.59
CA MET A 921 -46.01 15.73 24.02
C MET A 921 -45.57 14.29 24.39
N PRO A 922 -46.15 13.20 23.82
CA PRO A 922 -45.94 11.84 24.34
C PRO A 922 -44.52 11.32 24.13
N GLN A 923 -43.89 11.65 22.99
CA GLN A 923 -42.51 11.23 22.72
C GLN A 923 -41.51 11.91 23.66
N ARG A 924 -41.70 13.19 23.97
CA ARG A 924 -40.80 13.92 24.89
C ARG A 924 -40.89 13.34 26.29
N ILE A 925 -42.10 13.00 26.73
CA ILE A 925 -42.33 12.31 27.99
C ILE A 925 -41.62 10.94 27.97
N ALA A 926 -41.79 10.15 26.92
CA ALA A 926 -41.13 8.85 26.79
C ALA A 926 -39.59 8.93 26.87
N PHE A 927 -38.96 9.90 26.18
CA PHE A 927 -37.51 10.10 26.25
C PHE A 927 -37.03 10.62 27.62
N ARG A 928 -37.82 11.47 28.28
CA ARG A 928 -37.50 11.92 29.64
C ARG A 928 -37.63 10.80 30.66
N LEU A 929 -38.69 9.99 30.58
CA LEU A 929 -38.87 8.80 31.39
C LEU A 929 -37.74 7.78 31.13
N GLY A 930 -37.39 7.56 29.86
CA GLY A 930 -36.23 6.75 29.49
C GLY A 930 -34.92 7.30 30.07
N GLY A 931 -34.74 8.63 30.05
CA GLY A 931 -33.62 9.29 30.71
C GLY A 931 -33.59 9.08 32.22
N ILE A 932 -34.74 9.13 32.92
CA ILE A 932 -34.84 8.82 34.35
C ILE A 932 -34.48 7.34 34.61
N MET A 933 -34.98 6.42 33.79
CA MET A 933 -34.62 4.99 33.89
C MET A 933 -33.12 4.76 33.69
N LEU A 934 -32.51 5.46 32.72
CA LEU A 934 -31.07 5.40 32.50
C LEU A 934 -30.28 6.05 33.65
N LEU A 935 -30.81 7.09 34.30
CA LEU A 935 -30.19 7.69 35.48
C LEU A 935 -30.15 6.70 36.64
N LEU A 936 -31.26 5.96 36.86
CA LEU A 936 -31.32 4.88 37.85
C LEU A 936 -30.32 3.77 37.51
N LEU A 937 -30.26 3.33 36.24
CA LEU A 937 -29.29 2.33 35.78
C LEU A 937 -27.83 2.79 35.98
N GLY A 938 -27.53 4.05 35.68
CA GLY A 938 -26.23 4.67 35.96
C GLY A 938 -25.90 4.65 37.45
N GLY A 939 -26.89 4.93 38.31
CA GLY A 939 -26.78 4.79 39.77
C GLY A 939 -26.52 3.35 40.23
N LEU A 940 -27.15 2.35 39.61
CA LEU A 940 -26.88 0.94 39.89
C LEU A 940 -25.44 0.55 39.54
N TRP A 941 -24.95 0.94 38.36
CA TRP A 941 -23.54 0.72 38.01
C TRP A 941 -22.58 1.49 38.93
N ALA A 942 -22.93 2.71 39.36
CA ALA A 942 -22.13 3.45 40.34
C ALA A 942 -22.06 2.71 41.68
N ALA A 943 -23.16 2.14 42.16
CA ALA A 943 -23.18 1.33 43.37
C ALA A 943 -22.28 0.08 43.23
N ILE A 944 -22.29 -0.59 42.07
CA ILE A 944 -21.39 -1.72 41.80
C ILE A 944 -19.93 -1.28 41.78
N ALA A 945 -19.61 -0.13 41.18
CA ALA A 945 -18.27 0.43 41.19
C ALA A 945 -17.78 0.76 42.61
N LEU A 946 -18.69 1.09 43.53
CA LEU A 946 -18.43 1.29 44.95
C LEU A 946 -18.37 -0.02 45.75
N GLY A 947 -18.56 -1.18 45.10
CA GLY A 947 -18.45 -2.51 45.72
C GLY A 947 -19.78 -3.14 46.16
N HIS A 948 -20.92 -2.57 45.75
CA HIS A 948 -22.25 -3.12 46.04
C HIS A 948 -22.82 -3.85 44.81
N PRO A 949 -22.82 -5.20 44.77
CA PRO A 949 -23.24 -5.99 43.61
C PRO A 949 -24.78 -6.04 43.48
N VAL A 950 -25.40 -4.92 43.08
CA VAL A 950 -26.86 -4.74 43.04
C VAL A 950 -27.54 -5.30 41.78
N LEU A 951 -26.79 -5.50 40.68
CA LEU A 951 -27.29 -6.05 39.41
C LEU A 951 -26.40 -7.24 38.99
N PRO A 952 -26.95 -8.41 38.64
CA PRO A 952 -26.14 -9.55 38.21
C PRO A 952 -25.50 -9.28 36.84
N GLY A 953 -24.23 -9.66 36.69
CA GLY A 953 -23.47 -9.46 35.46
C GLY A 953 -21.96 -9.47 35.69
N THR A 954 -21.21 -9.19 34.63
CA THR A 954 -19.74 -9.04 34.62
C THR A 954 -19.23 -8.02 35.63
N SER A 955 -19.87 -6.85 35.72
CA SER A 955 -19.43 -5.78 36.62
C SER A 955 -19.62 -6.17 38.09
N ALA A 956 -20.71 -6.87 38.43
CA ALA A 956 -20.94 -7.34 39.80
C ALA A 956 -20.03 -8.53 40.17
N ALA A 957 -19.81 -9.48 39.25
CA ALA A 957 -18.85 -10.56 39.44
C ALA A 957 -17.43 -10.02 39.66
N GLY A 958 -17.03 -9.00 38.89
CA GLY A 958 -15.76 -8.30 39.08
C GLY A 958 -15.64 -7.60 40.43
N ALA A 959 -16.69 -6.90 40.88
CA ALA A 959 -16.73 -6.26 42.19
C ALA A 959 -16.64 -7.29 43.36
N LEU A 960 -17.34 -8.42 43.22
CA LEU A 960 -17.26 -9.54 44.15
C LEU A 960 -15.84 -10.12 44.22
N ARG A 961 -15.20 -10.32 43.07
CA ARG A 961 -13.80 -10.78 42.98
C ARG A 961 -12.82 -9.82 43.62
N GLN A 962 -12.93 -8.52 43.36
CA GLN A 962 -12.08 -7.52 43.99
C GLN A 962 -12.26 -7.52 45.52
N ARG A 963 -13.50 -7.64 46.00
CA ARG A 963 -13.80 -7.71 47.44
C ARG A 963 -13.26 -8.99 48.08
N ALA A 964 -13.38 -10.12 47.41
CA ALA A 964 -12.84 -11.40 47.85
C ALA A 964 -11.30 -11.38 47.91
N GLY A 965 -10.64 -10.77 46.92
CA GLY A 965 -9.18 -10.55 46.95
C GLY A 965 -8.76 -9.70 48.15
N LYS A 966 -9.42 -8.57 48.39
CA LYS A 966 -9.17 -7.74 49.58
C LYS A 966 -9.38 -8.51 50.88
N LEU A 967 -10.42 -9.34 50.97
CA LEU A 967 -10.68 -10.17 52.16
C LEU A 967 -9.61 -11.23 52.37
N ALA A 968 -9.16 -11.88 51.29
CA ALA A 968 -8.07 -12.83 51.31
C ALA A 968 -6.76 -12.19 51.79
N ASP A 969 -6.46 -10.97 51.34
CA ASP A 969 -5.25 -10.23 51.74
C ASP A 969 -5.35 -9.67 53.17
N SER A 970 -6.56 -9.32 53.64
CA SER A 970 -6.81 -8.75 54.98
C SER A 970 -6.89 -9.77 56.13
N GLY A 971 -6.59 -11.05 55.88
CA GLY A 971 -6.54 -12.09 56.90
C GLY A 971 -7.87 -12.79 57.25
N SER A 972 -8.92 -12.60 56.46
CA SER A 972 -10.20 -13.34 56.59
C SER A 972 -10.58 -14.12 55.31
N PRO A 973 -9.71 -15.04 54.84
CA PRO A 973 -9.89 -15.73 53.55
C PRO A 973 -11.16 -16.60 53.49
N ALA A 974 -11.69 -17.07 54.61
CA ALA A 974 -12.92 -17.87 54.63
C ALA A 974 -14.15 -17.09 54.12
N GLY A 975 -14.17 -15.76 54.33
CA GLY A 975 -15.21 -14.88 53.80
C GLY A 975 -15.11 -14.62 52.29
N ALA A 976 -13.99 -15.01 51.64
CA ALA A 976 -13.78 -14.82 50.21
C ALA A 976 -14.47 -15.91 49.36
N LEU A 977 -14.61 -17.14 49.87
CA LEU A 977 -15.20 -18.26 49.12
C LEU A 977 -16.67 -18.03 48.73
N PRO A 978 -17.59 -17.61 49.62
CA PRO A 978 -18.97 -17.36 49.23
C PRO A 978 -19.13 -16.22 48.20
N LEU A 979 -18.19 -15.27 48.19
CA LEU A 979 -18.15 -14.20 47.19
C LEU A 979 -17.71 -14.74 45.82
N MET A 980 -16.74 -15.66 45.79
CA MET A 980 -16.33 -16.37 44.58
C MET A 980 -17.46 -17.24 44.04
N ASP A 981 -18.17 -17.98 44.90
CA ASP A 981 -19.31 -18.82 44.49
C ASP A 981 -20.41 -17.99 43.83
N ARG A 982 -20.73 -16.82 44.42
CA ARG A 982 -21.66 -15.86 43.80
C ARG A 982 -21.15 -15.30 42.48
N ALA A 983 -19.85 -15.02 42.36
CA ALA A 983 -19.28 -14.54 41.10
C ALA A 983 -19.36 -15.62 40.01
N ILE A 984 -19.07 -16.88 40.35
CA ILE A 984 -19.17 -18.04 39.44
C ILE A 984 -20.61 -18.27 38.99
N GLN A 985 -21.60 -18.14 39.87
CA GLN A 985 -23.02 -18.23 39.47
C GLN A 985 -23.41 -17.19 38.41
N MET A 986 -22.78 -16.01 38.41
CA MET A 986 -23.03 -14.96 37.42
C MET A 986 -22.22 -15.15 36.14
N MET A 987 -21.00 -15.69 36.24
CA MET A 987 -20.05 -15.90 35.14
C MET A 987 -19.47 -17.31 35.15
N PRO A 988 -20.29 -18.35 34.90
CA PRO A 988 -19.88 -19.74 35.06
C PRO A 988 -18.85 -20.19 34.03
N MET A 989 -18.65 -19.45 32.94
CA MET A 989 -17.69 -19.78 31.89
C MET A 989 -16.34 -19.05 32.01
N ASP A 990 -16.17 -18.19 33.02
CA ASP A 990 -14.91 -17.49 33.20
C ASP A 990 -13.97 -18.29 34.11
N PHE A 991 -12.98 -18.90 33.47
CA PHE A 991 -12.00 -19.78 34.11
C PHE A 991 -11.28 -19.13 35.30
N ARG A 992 -11.14 -17.78 35.30
CA ARG A 992 -10.38 -17.04 36.31
C ARG A 992 -10.99 -17.20 37.69
N PHE A 993 -12.32 -17.22 37.80
CA PHE A 993 -12.97 -17.39 39.10
C PHE A 993 -12.73 -18.79 39.67
N TYR A 994 -12.70 -19.83 38.83
CA TYR A 994 -12.37 -21.18 39.29
C TYR A 994 -10.91 -21.28 39.71
N TYR A 995 -9.99 -20.72 38.91
CA TYR A 995 -8.57 -20.69 39.24
C TYR A 995 -8.32 -19.97 40.58
N GLU A 996 -8.90 -18.79 40.77
CA GLU A 996 -8.74 -18.03 42.02
C GLU A 996 -9.42 -18.73 43.21
N ARG A 997 -10.59 -19.34 43.01
CA ARG A 997 -11.25 -20.14 44.04
C ARG A 997 -10.39 -21.34 44.42
N ALA A 998 -9.77 -22.05 43.46
CA ALA A 998 -8.84 -23.14 43.73
C ALA A 998 -7.65 -22.68 44.58
N CYS A 999 -7.04 -21.53 44.23
CA CYS A 999 -5.96 -20.94 45.01
C CYS A 999 -6.41 -20.61 46.45
N LEU A 1000 -7.61 -20.07 46.62
CA LEU A 1000 -8.18 -19.78 47.94
C LEU A 1000 -8.45 -21.05 48.75
N ARG A 1001 -8.96 -22.12 48.11
CA ARG A 1001 -9.20 -23.42 48.76
C ARG A 1001 -7.92 -24.02 49.32
N LEU A 1002 -6.82 -23.97 48.56
CA LEU A 1002 -5.51 -24.44 49.02
C LEU A 1002 -4.97 -23.60 50.18
N ARG A 1003 -5.05 -22.27 50.09
CA ARG A 1003 -4.67 -21.36 51.19
C ARG A 1003 -5.45 -21.61 52.47
N LEU A 1004 -6.70 -22.04 52.36
CA LEU A 1004 -7.60 -22.34 53.47
C LEU A 1004 -7.49 -23.77 54.00
N GLY A 1005 -6.65 -24.61 53.40
CA GLY A 1005 -6.52 -26.03 53.78
C GLY A 1005 -7.77 -26.87 53.49
N GLN A 1006 -8.61 -26.47 52.54
CA GLN A 1006 -9.72 -27.31 52.06
C GLN A 1006 -9.21 -28.58 51.35
N PRO A 1007 -10.03 -29.62 51.17
CA PRO A 1007 -9.62 -30.84 50.49
C PRO A 1007 -8.97 -30.55 49.14
N LYS A 1008 -7.78 -31.12 48.91
CA LYS A 1008 -7.01 -30.95 47.66
C LYS A 1008 -7.82 -31.34 46.41
N ALA A 1009 -8.73 -32.30 46.55
CA ALA A 1009 -9.65 -32.72 45.50
C ALA A 1009 -10.55 -31.57 45.00
N ASP A 1010 -11.03 -30.70 45.90
CA ASP A 1010 -11.90 -29.58 45.56
C ASP A 1010 -11.13 -28.48 44.81
N ALA A 1011 -9.88 -28.24 45.19
CA ALA A 1011 -9.00 -27.33 44.47
C ALA A 1011 -8.61 -27.89 43.09
N LEU A 1012 -8.30 -29.19 43.02
CA LEU A 1012 -7.98 -29.87 41.76
C LEU A 1012 -9.17 -29.84 40.78
N MET A 1013 -10.39 -30.04 41.27
CA MET A 1013 -11.59 -29.94 40.44
C MET A 1013 -11.74 -28.54 39.85
N ASP A 1014 -11.53 -27.48 40.64
CA ASP A 1014 -11.60 -26.10 40.14
C ASP A 1014 -10.49 -25.75 39.16
N PHE A 1015 -9.26 -26.19 39.40
CA PHE A 1015 -8.19 -26.06 38.40
C PHE A 1015 -8.54 -26.81 37.10
N SER A 1016 -9.14 -28.00 37.22
CA SER A 1016 -9.54 -28.79 36.06
C SER A 1016 -10.66 -28.11 35.27
N ARG A 1017 -11.66 -27.52 35.95
CA ARG A 1017 -12.67 -26.65 35.32
C ARG A 1017 -12.03 -25.45 34.63
N ALA A 1018 -11.06 -24.80 35.26
CA ALA A 1018 -10.35 -23.68 34.65
C ALA A 1018 -9.64 -24.09 33.34
N ARG A 1019 -8.97 -25.25 33.34
CA ARG A 1019 -8.33 -25.81 32.14
C ARG A 1019 -9.34 -26.21 31.05
N ALA A 1020 -10.52 -26.71 31.41
CA ALA A 1020 -11.57 -27.08 30.47
C ALA A 1020 -12.26 -25.87 29.82
N LEU A 1021 -12.45 -24.79 30.59
CA LEU A 1021 -13.07 -23.55 30.11
C LEU A 1021 -12.18 -22.78 29.12
N ASP A 1022 -10.87 -22.97 29.16
CA ASP A 1022 -9.93 -22.41 28.19
C ASP A 1022 -8.92 -23.46 27.71
N PRO A 1023 -9.29 -24.31 26.73
CA PRO A 1023 -8.49 -25.49 26.35
C PRO A 1023 -7.22 -25.14 25.56
N ALA A 1024 -7.18 -23.97 24.92
CA ALA A 1024 -6.03 -23.52 24.13
C ALA A 1024 -5.02 -22.71 24.95
N TYR A 1025 -5.45 -22.08 26.05
CA TYR A 1025 -4.60 -21.20 26.84
C TYR A 1025 -3.65 -21.97 27.76
N ALA A 1026 -2.37 -22.00 27.39
CA ALA A 1026 -1.34 -22.77 28.10
C ALA A 1026 -0.81 -22.09 29.39
N PRO A 1027 -0.70 -20.75 29.51
CA PRO A 1027 -0.13 -20.10 30.70
C PRO A 1027 -0.85 -20.43 32.01
N THR A 1028 -2.17 -20.64 32.02
CA THR A 1028 -2.89 -21.06 33.23
C THR A 1028 -2.39 -22.40 33.78
N CYS A 1029 -2.01 -23.32 32.89
CA CYS A 1029 -1.47 -24.63 33.27
C CYS A 1029 -0.06 -24.50 33.87
N TYR A 1030 0.72 -23.53 33.38
CA TYR A 1030 2.02 -23.19 33.95
C TYR A 1030 1.89 -22.59 35.36
N THR A 1031 1.05 -21.56 35.52
CA THR A 1031 0.87 -20.89 36.82
C THR A 1031 0.24 -21.80 37.85
N GLU A 1032 -0.67 -22.69 37.45
CA GLU A 1032 -1.20 -23.73 38.32
C GLU A 1032 -0.07 -24.60 38.87
N GLY A 1033 0.81 -25.11 38.00
CA GLY A 1033 1.89 -25.99 38.43
C GLY A 1033 2.85 -25.30 39.39
N VAL A 1034 3.18 -24.02 39.13
CA VAL A 1034 3.99 -23.21 40.06
C VAL A 1034 3.27 -23.05 41.41
N PHE A 1035 1.96 -22.79 41.41
CA PHE A 1035 1.20 -22.61 42.65
C PHE A 1035 1.13 -23.89 43.49
N TRP A 1036 1.06 -25.07 42.88
CA TRP A 1036 1.07 -26.35 43.59
C TRP A 1036 2.37 -26.63 44.34
N LEU A 1037 3.51 -26.07 43.92
CA LEU A 1037 4.81 -26.28 44.58
C LEU A 1037 4.81 -25.83 46.05
N ASP A 1038 4.05 -24.78 46.36
CA ASP A 1038 3.94 -24.24 47.73
C ASP A 1038 3.09 -25.13 48.66
N TYR A 1039 2.39 -26.14 48.13
CA TYR A 1039 1.45 -26.99 48.90
C TYR A 1039 1.74 -28.47 48.74
N ASP A 1040 1.61 -29.01 47.52
CA ASP A 1040 1.87 -30.40 47.20
C ASP A 1040 2.50 -30.49 45.80
N PRO A 1041 3.85 -30.55 45.74
CA PRO A 1041 4.60 -30.50 44.49
C PRO A 1041 4.16 -31.56 43.47
N GLN A 1042 3.70 -32.74 43.90
CA GLN A 1042 3.32 -33.82 42.98
C GLN A 1042 2.18 -33.44 42.04
N TYR A 1043 1.28 -32.55 42.48
CA TYR A 1043 0.17 -32.07 41.67
C TYR A 1043 0.61 -31.06 40.59
N ALA A 1044 1.80 -30.44 40.73
CA ALA A 1044 2.35 -29.52 39.72
C ALA A 1044 2.50 -30.19 38.35
N VAL A 1045 2.81 -31.49 38.34
CA VAL A 1045 2.98 -32.31 37.14
C VAL A 1045 1.70 -32.34 36.29
N ILE A 1046 0.51 -32.25 36.89
CA ILE A 1046 -0.77 -32.30 36.17
C ILE A 1046 -0.91 -31.08 35.26
N GLY A 1047 -0.76 -29.88 35.83
CA GLY A 1047 -0.79 -28.63 35.08
C GLY A 1047 0.32 -28.57 34.04
N TRP A 1048 1.55 -28.91 34.42
CA TRP A 1048 2.69 -28.87 33.49
C TRP A 1048 2.64 -29.91 32.36
N ARG A 1049 2.04 -31.08 32.58
CA ARG A 1049 1.77 -32.04 31.50
C ARG A 1049 0.82 -31.45 30.47
N GLU A 1050 -0.25 -30.82 30.94
CA GLU A 1050 -1.25 -30.21 30.09
C GLU A 1050 -0.70 -28.98 29.34
N LEU A 1051 0.18 -28.20 29.98
CA LEU A 1051 0.96 -27.12 29.36
C LEU A 1051 1.76 -27.62 28.15
N LEU A 1052 2.53 -28.70 28.31
CA LEU A 1052 3.35 -29.26 27.21
C LEU A 1052 2.50 -29.95 26.14
N ARG A 1053 1.30 -30.45 26.49
CA ARG A 1053 0.32 -30.93 25.50
C ARG A 1053 -0.22 -29.79 24.64
N ARG A 1054 -0.45 -28.61 25.24
CA ARG A 1054 -0.99 -27.41 24.55
C ARG A 1054 0.06 -26.62 23.78
N ASP A 1055 1.29 -26.55 24.27
CA ASP A 1055 2.43 -25.91 23.62
C ASP A 1055 3.68 -26.82 23.61
N PRO A 1056 3.73 -27.83 22.72
CA PRO A 1056 4.84 -28.80 22.67
C PRO A 1056 6.16 -28.19 22.19
N ALA A 1057 6.09 -27.15 21.36
CA ALA A 1057 7.24 -26.51 20.75
C ALA A 1057 7.92 -25.49 21.68
N GLY A 1058 7.21 -25.05 22.73
CA GLY A 1058 7.77 -24.21 23.79
C GLY A 1058 8.52 -22.98 23.28
N ALA A 1059 8.03 -22.27 22.27
CA ALA A 1059 8.67 -21.10 21.65
C ALA A 1059 10.11 -21.30 21.10
N PRO A 1060 10.41 -20.87 19.86
CA PRO A 1060 11.80 -20.65 19.46
C PRO A 1060 12.37 -19.43 20.22
N GLY A 1061 13.31 -19.63 21.15
CA GLY A 1061 14.05 -18.56 21.86
C GLY A 1061 14.47 -18.89 23.30
N ASP A 1062 15.31 -18.02 23.91
CA ASP A 1062 16.04 -18.23 25.19
C ASP A 1062 15.22 -18.54 26.48
N TYR A 1063 13.88 -18.63 26.42
CA TYR A 1063 13.01 -18.86 27.60
C TYR A 1063 11.75 -19.71 27.27
N GLY A 1064 11.92 -21.01 27.05
CA GLY A 1064 10.79 -21.96 26.98
C GLY A 1064 10.24 -22.30 28.39
N TYR A 1065 8.91 -22.46 28.52
CA TYR A 1065 8.25 -22.78 29.80
C TYR A 1065 8.89 -23.98 30.53
N TYR A 1066 9.38 -24.97 29.78
CA TYR A 1066 10.04 -26.14 30.35
C TYR A 1066 11.30 -25.79 31.15
N ARG A 1067 12.16 -24.88 30.66
CA ARG A 1067 13.33 -24.39 31.41
C ARG A 1067 12.90 -23.72 32.73
N GLN A 1068 11.81 -22.95 32.69
CA GLN A 1068 11.26 -22.32 33.90
C GLN A 1068 10.76 -23.38 34.89
N MET A 1069 10.03 -24.40 34.42
CA MET A 1069 9.58 -25.53 35.25
C MET A 1069 10.76 -26.21 35.96
N LEU A 1070 11.86 -26.47 35.25
CA LEU A 1070 13.07 -27.07 35.83
C LEU A 1070 13.67 -26.18 36.93
N ASN A 1071 13.74 -24.87 36.70
CA ASN A 1071 14.25 -23.92 37.69
C ASN A 1071 13.40 -23.89 38.96
N TYR A 1072 12.06 -23.83 38.83
CA TYR A 1072 11.16 -23.83 39.99
C TYR A 1072 11.13 -25.17 40.72
N SER A 1073 11.44 -26.27 40.03
CA SER A 1073 11.44 -27.62 40.61
C SER A 1073 12.74 -27.98 41.33
N TYR A 1074 13.76 -27.13 41.28
CA TYR A 1074 15.06 -27.40 41.90
C TYR A 1074 14.99 -27.81 43.39
N PRO A 1075 14.15 -27.16 44.23
CA PRO A 1075 13.98 -27.55 45.64
C PRO A 1075 13.23 -28.88 45.87
N HIS A 1076 12.62 -29.46 44.83
CA HIS A 1076 11.67 -30.57 44.90
C HIS A 1076 12.21 -31.82 44.18
N PRO A 1077 13.06 -32.64 44.83
CA PRO A 1077 13.70 -33.80 44.20
C PRO A 1077 12.69 -34.84 43.68
N GLU A 1078 11.52 -34.95 44.29
CA GLU A 1078 10.42 -35.83 43.87
C GLU A 1078 9.88 -35.50 42.47
N LEU A 1079 10.10 -34.29 41.95
CA LEU A 1079 9.63 -33.88 40.63
C LEU A 1079 10.60 -34.23 39.49
N ARG A 1080 11.83 -34.65 39.79
CA ARG A 1080 12.84 -34.90 38.75
C ARG A 1080 12.45 -36.04 37.80
N ALA A 1081 12.00 -37.18 38.34
CA ALA A 1081 11.54 -38.31 37.53
C ALA A 1081 10.27 -37.98 36.71
N PRO A 1082 9.22 -37.37 37.29
CA PRO A 1082 8.08 -36.88 36.53
C PRO A 1082 8.45 -35.89 35.42
N LEU A 1083 9.32 -34.91 35.67
CA LEU A 1083 9.75 -33.92 34.67
C LEU A 1083 10.52 -34.58 33.52
N TRP A 1084 11.44 -35.51 33.81
CA TRP A 1084 12.10 -36.30 32.78
C TRP A 1084 11.10 -37.05 31.88
N SER A 1085 10.03 -37.61 32.48
CA SER A 1085 8.98 -38.28 31.72
C SER A 1085 8.14 -37.33 30.85
N LEU A 1086 8.04 -36.05 31.23
CA LEU A 1086 7.33 -35.02 30.48
C LEU A 1086 8.12 -34.51 29.26
N ALA A 1087 9.44 -34.67 29.23
CA ALA A 1087 10.27 -34.36 28.07
C ALA A 1087 10.08 -35.39 26.94
N THR A 1088 9.02 -35.22 26.16
CA THR A 1088 8.68 -36.12 25.04
C THR A 1088 9.57 -35.91 23.82
N THR A 1089 10.07 -34.70 23.60
CA THR A 1089 10.97 -34.36 22.48
C THR A 1089 12.44 -34.39 22.90
N THR A 1090 13.33 -34.64 21.94
CA THR A 1090 14.78 -34.66 22.15
C THR A 1090 15.31 -33.34 22.71
N ASP A 1091 14.83 -32.21 22.19
CA ASP A 1091 15.29 -30.88 22.62
C ASP A 1091 14.93 -30.60 24.08
N LEU A 1092 13.75 -31.03 24.55
CA LEU A 1092 13.36 -30.93 25.96
C LEU A 1092 14.20 -31.85 26.85
N LYS A 1093 14.56 -33.04 26.38
CA LYS A 1093 15.46 -33.95 27.12
C LYS A 1093 16.85 -33.34 27.27
N PHE A 1094 17.39 -32.70 26.24
CA PHE A 1094 18.67 -31.98 26.33
C PHE A 1094 18.58 -30.79 27.28
N GLU A 1095 17.46 -30.08 27.29
CA GLU A 1095 17.23 -29.00 28.24
C GLU A 1095 17.18 -29.49 29.69
N PHE A 1096 16.57 -30.66 29.94
CA PHE A 1096 16.63 -31.33 31.24
C PHE A 1096 18.09 -31.67 31.61
N LEU A 1097 18.82 -32.35 30.73
CA LEU A 1097 20.20 -32.78 30.98
C LEU A 1097 21.16 -31.61 31.29
N ARG A 1098 20.94 -30.44 30.70
CA ARG A 1098 21.69 -29.21 31.01
C ARG A 1098 21.55 -28.75 32.47
N THR A 1099 20.44 -29.08 33.12
CA THR A 1099 20.16 -28.66 34.50
C THR A 1099 20.64 -29.67 35.55
N VAL A 1100 20.95 -30.92 35.13
CA VAL A 1100 21.36 -31.99 36.05
C VAL A 1100 22.82 -31.81 36.45
N GLN A 1101 23.06 -31.53 37.72
CA GLN A 1101 24.43 -31.41 38.26
C GLN A 1101 24.96 -32.72 38.87
N ALA A 1102 24.08 -33.62 39.31
CA ALA A 1102 24.48 -34.88 39.93
C ALA A 1102 24.83 -35.95 38.88
N ARG A 1103 26.07 -36.43 38.91
CA ARG A 1103 26.60 -37.42 37.94
C ARG A 1103 25.74 -38.69 37.86
N ASP A 1104 25.31 -39.25 38.99
CA ASP A 1104 24.52 -40.49 39.02
C ASP A 1104 23.14 -40.33 38.37
N GLU A 1105 22.55 -39.14 38.47
CA GLU A 1105 21.27 -38.81 37.86
C GLU A 1105 21.42 -38.56 36.36
N PHE A 1106 22.48 -37.84 35.96
CA PHE A 1106 22.82 -37.64 34.56
C PHE A 1106 23.04 -38.98 33.86
N GLU A 1107 23.83 -39.88 34.46
CA GLU A 1107 24.09 -41.23 33.95
C GLU A 1107 22.82 -42.07 33.82
N ARG A 1108 21.89 -41.97 34.78
CA ARG A 1108 20.60 -42.67 34.71
C ARG A 1108 19.76 -42.19 33.52
N CYS A 1109 19.69 -40.88 33.31
CA CYS A 1109 18.96 -40.27 32.20
C CYS A 1109 19.63 -40.58 30.85
N LEU A 1110 20.95 -40.51 30.80
CA LEU A 1110 21.75 -40.86 29.62
C LEU A 1110 21.57 -42.34 29.25
N ARG A 1111 21.64 -43.26 30.21
CA ARG A 1111 21.36 -44.68 29.97
C ARG A 1111 19.97 -44.90 29.43
N SER A 1112 18.97 -44.21 29.95
CA SER A 1112 17.60 -44.26 29.41
C SER A 1112 17.54 -43.81 27.95
N LEU A 1113 18.29 -42.78 27.56
CA LEU A 1113 18.36 -42.28 26.18
C LEU A 1113 19.08 -43.27 25.27
N LEU A 1114 20.24 -43.79 25.68
CA LEU A 1114 21.04 -44.75 24.92
C LEU A 1114 20.34 -46.11 24.77
N THR A 1115 19.55 -46.54 25.76
CA THR A 1115 18.75 -47.77 25.64
C THR A 1115 17.65 -47.64 24.58
N GLN A 1116 17.05 -46.45 24.46
CA GLN A 1116 16.04 -46.17 23.43
C GLN A 1116 16.66 -45.97 22.04
N GLN A 1117 17.89 -45.42 21.97
CA GLN A 1117 18.57 -45.06 20.73
C GLN A 1117 20.07 -45.41 20.78
N PRO A 1118 20.45 -46.69 20.70
CA PRO A 1118 21.82 -47.14 20.94
C PRO A 1118 22.84 -46.58 19.94
N GLU A 1119 22.42 -46.26 18.71
CA GLU A 1119 23.29 -45.70 17.67
C GLU A 1119 23.15 -44.18 17.48
N LEU A 1120 22.23 -43.53 18.20
CA LEU A 1120 21.90 -42.10 18.08
C LEU A 1120 21.53 -41.63 16.66
N LYS A 1121 21.04 -42.53 15.79
CA LYS A 1121 20.71 -42.25 14.38
C LYS A 1121 19.64 -41.19 14.17
N SER A 1122 18.73 -41.01 15.12
CA SER A 1122 17.65 -40.01 15.09
C SER A 1122 18.11 -38.60 15.47
N LEU A 1123 19.36 -38.43 15.91
CA LEU A 1123 19.93 -37.12 16.23
C LEU A 1123 20.73 -36.59 15.05
N ASP A 1124 20.53 -35.31 14.71
CA ASP A 1124 21.40 -34.64 13.74
C ASP A 1124 22.84 -34.46 14.29
N PRO A 1125 23.84 -34.12 13.44
CA PRO A 1125 25.21 -33.89 13.89
C PRO A 1125 25.35 -32.88 15.04
N THR A 1126 24.59 -31.78 14.99
CA THR A 1126 24.62 -30.72 16.01
C THR A 1126 24.03 -31.15 17.36
N GLN A 1127 22.97 -31.96 17.33
CA GLN A 1127 22.35 -32.58 18.50
C GLN A 1127 23.27 -33.62 19.14
N ARG A 1128 24.00 -34.41 18.33
CA ARG A 1128 25.02 -35.36 18.83
C ARG A 1128 26.20 -34.64 19.47
N GLU A 1129 26.71 -33.58 18.84
CA GLU A 1129 27.75 -32.73 19.44
C GLU A 1129 27.30 -32.14 20.79
N THR A 1130 26.05 -31.67 20.86
CA THR A 1130 25.45 -31.15 22.11
C THR A 1130 25.39 -32.22 23.19
N LEU A 1131 24.90 -33.43 22.88
CA LEU A 1131 24.82 -34.54 23.83
C LEU A 1131 26.21 -34.96 24.34
N PHE A 1132 27.20 -35.09 23.45
CA PHE A 1132 28.57 -35.43 23.84
C PHE A 1132 29.19 -34.35 24.71
N THR A 1133 28.91 -33.08 24.43
CA THR A 1133 29.37 -31.96 25.25
C THR A 1133 28.80 -32.06 26.67
N LEU A 1134 27.50 -32.32 26.80
CA LEU A 1134 26.85 -32.50 28.10
C LEU A 1134 27.37 -33.73 28.84
N TRP A 1135 27.60 -34.84 28.13
CA TRP A 1135 28.17 -36.05 28.71
C TRP A 1135 29.59 -35.81 29.22
N TYR A 1136 30.43 -35.07 28.48
CA TYR A 1136 31.76 -34.71 28.93
C TYR A 1136 31.75 -33.79 30.17
N GLN A 1137 30.76 -32.90 30.27
CA GLN A 1137 30.65 -31.94 31.37
C GLN A 1137 30.08 -32.56 32.66
N HIS A 1138 29.06 -33.41 32.55
CA HIS A 1138 28.26 -33.84 33.70
C HIS A 1138 28.28 -35.36 33.95
N GLY A 1139 28.70 -36.17 32.98
CA GLY A 1139 28.73 -37.63 33.07
C GLY A 1139 30.14 -38.22 33.22
N ASN A 1140 30.27 -39.49 32.89
CA ASN A 1140 31.54 -40.22 32.89
C ASN A 1140 32.37 -39.89 31.65
N GLN A 1141 33.38 -39.04 31.84
CA GLN A 1141 34.31 -38.64 30.78
C GLN A 1141 35.03 -39.83 30.14
N GLU A 1142 35.55 -40.77 30.93
CA GLU A 1142 36.30 -41.93 30.41
C GLU A 1142 35.43 -42.82 29.52
N ALA A 1143 34.16 -43.01 29.90
CA ALA A 1143 33.21 -43.79 29.11
C ALA A 1143 32.89 -43.11 27.77
N LEU A 1144 32.73 -41.78 27.76
CA LEU A 1144 32.53 -41.03 26.51
C LEU A 1144 33.77 -41.11 25.61
N ILE A 1145 34.96 -40.88 26.17
CA ILE A 1145 36.21 -40.91 25.40
C ILE A 1145 36.42 -42.29 24.79
N SER A 1146 36.24 -43.37 25.56
CA SER A 1146 36.30 -44.74 25.05
C SER A 1146 35.27 -44.99 23.94
N ALA A 1147 34.05 -44.46 24.07
CA ALA A 1147 33.02 -44.58 23.04
C ALA A 1147 33.39 -43.82 21.74
N LEU A 1148 33.96 -42.61 21.84
CA LEU A 1148 34.44 -41.83 20.69
C LEU A 1148 35.68 -42.47 20.04
N GLU A 1149 36.53 -43.15 20.81
CA GLU A 1149 37.67 -43.92 20.32
C GLU A 1149 37.23 -45.21 19.63
N THR A 1150 36.12 -45.83 20.03
CA THR A 1150 35.68 -47.10 19.45
C THR A 1150 34.74 -46.91 18.25
N ASN A 1151 33.88 -45.89 18.29
CA ASN A 1151 32.87 -45.65 17.25
C ASN A 1151 33.28 -44.52 16.29
N ARG A 1152 33.66 -44.90 15.06
CA ARG A 1152 34.11 -43.95 14.02
C ARG A 1152 33.08 -42.86 13.70
N LYS A 1153 31.78 -43.19 13.62
CA LYS A 1153 30.74 -42.20 13.31
C LYS A 1153 30.56 -41.20 14.43
N TRP A 1154 30.62 -41.63 15.69
CA TRP A 1154 30.52 -40.72 16.83
C TRP A 1154 31.76 -39.84 16.95
N ARG A 1155 32.93 -40.36 16.56
CA ARG A 1155 34.16 -39.58 16.44
C ARG A 1155 34.01 -38.43 15.45
N ASP A 1156 33.38 -38.66 14.30
CA ASP A 1156 33.19 -37.62 13.28
C ASP A 1156 32.36 -36.42 13.78
N ASP A 1157 31.43 -36.62 14.71
CA ASP A 1157 30.64 -35.55 15.33
C ASP A 1157 31.21 -35.06 16.67
N GLY A 1158 32.00 -35.89 17.36
CA GLY A 1158 32.58 -35.62 18.69
C GLY A 1158 34.08 -35.31 18.71
N TRP A 1159 34.72 -35.18 17.54
CA TRP A 1159 36.18 -35.03 17.41
C TRP A 1159 36.75 -33.84 18.19
N ARG A 1160 35.98 -32.74 18.33
CA ARG A 1160 36.40 -31.55 19.07
C ARG A 1160 36.62 -31.86 20.55
N ILE A 1161 35.69 -32.61 21.15
CA ILE A 1161 35.75 -33.03 22.56
C ILE A 1161 36.93 -33.99 22.77
N LEU A 1162 37.10 -34.94 21.86
CA LEU A 1162 38.21 -35.90 21.90
C LEU A 1162 39.58 -35.20 21.78
N ALA A 1163 39.72 -34.25 20.85
CA ALA A 1163 40.94 -33.50 20.65
C ALA A 1163 41.25 -32.57 21.85
N GLU A 1164 40.23 -31.90 22.41
CA GLU A 1164 40.38 -31.12 23.65
C GLU A 1164 40.79 -31.98 24.85
N HIS A 1165 40.27 -33.21 24.96
CA HIS A 1165 40.62 -34.12 26.04
C HIS A 1165 42.11 -34.51 25.99
N TYR A 1166 42.62 -34.91 24.83
CA TYR A 1166 44.05 -35.21 24.67
C TYR A 1166 44.94 -34.00 24.99
N ALA A 1167 44.55 -32.80 24.54
CA ALA A 1167 45.29 -31.59 24.84
C ALA A 1167 45.30 -31.23 26.34
N ARG A 1168 44.19 -31.45 27.06
CA ARG A 1168 44.13 -31.26 28.52
C ARG A 1168 45.06 -32.23 29.27
N ASN A 1169 45.23 -33.44 28.73
CA ASN A 1169 46.16 -34.44 29.27
C ASN A 1169 47.60 -34.28 28.77
N SER A 1170 47.94 -33.12 28.18
CA SER A 1170 49.26 -32.81 27.61
C SER A 1170 49.70 -33.69 26.42
N ASP A 1171 48.80 -34.46 25.82
CA ASP A 1171 49.04 -35.22 24.59
C ASP A 1171 48.64 -34.38 23.36
N PHE A 1172 49.45 -33.34 23.11
CA PHE A 1172 49.21 -32.42 22.00
C PHE A 1172 49.37 -33.09 20.63
N GLN A 1173 50.15 -34.18 20.56
CA GLN A 1173 50.36 -34.93 19.32
C GLN A 1173 49.06 -35.62 18.89
N ARG A 1174 48.41 -36.37 19.78
CA ARG A 1174 47.11 -37.00 19.49
C ARG A 1174 46.00 -35.97 19.29
N ALA A 1175 46.03 -34.85 20.02
CA ALA A 1175 45.08 -33.76 19.83
C ALA A 1175 45.13 -33.20 18.39
N CYS A 1176 46.34 -32.89 17.90
CA CYS A 1176 46.54 -32.40 16.53
C CYS A 1176 46.17 -33.46 15.48
N GLN A 1177 46.55 -34.72 15.69
CA GLN A 1177 46.21 -35.83 14.78
C GLN A 1177 44.69 -36.06 14.69
N THR A 1178 43.96 -35.87 15.78
CA THR A 1178 42.50 -36.01 15.83
C THR A 1178 41.79 -34.87 15.09
N ALA A 1179 42.30 -33.64 15.19
CA ALA A 1179 41.70 -32.47 14.55
C ALA A 1179 41.98 -32.39 13.03
N LEU A 1180 43.16 -32.85 12.59
CA LEU A 1180 43.65 -32.67 11.22
C LEU A 1180 42.68 -33.11 10.11
N PRO A 1181 41.97 -34.25 10.18
CA PRO A 1181 41.07 -34.71 9.12
C PRO A 1181 39.81 -33.85 8.96
N TYR A 1182 39.40 -33.13 9.99
CA TYR A 1182 38.15 -32.36 10.04
C TYR A 1182 38.34 -30.87 9.71
N LEU A 1183 39.59 -30.44 9.55
CA LEU A 1183 39.95 -29.07 9.17
C LEU A 1183 40.13 -29.00 7.65
N PRO A 1184 39.42 -28.13 6.92
CA PRO A 1184 39.52 -28.06 5.47
C PRO A 1184 40.89 -27.50 5.05
N SER A 1185 41.64 -28.25 4.24
CA SER A 1185 42.86 -27.75 3.60
C SER A 1185 42.50 -26.76 2.50
N VAL A 1186 42.87 -25.49 2.64
CA VAL A 1186 42.61 -24.49 1.60
C VAL A 1186 43.93 -23.85 1.18
N ILE A 1187 44.47 -24.32 0.06
CA ILE A 1187 45.01 -23.50 -1.04
C ILE A 1187 44.82 -24.34 -2.33
N ARG A 1188 43.98 -23.86 -3.27
CA ARG A 1188 44.20 -24.13 -4.69
C ARG A 1188 45.05 -22.96 -5.20
N THR A 1189 46.17 -23.30 -5.84
CA THR A 1189 47.12 -22.36 -6.42
C THR A 1189 46.42 -21.42 -7.42
N SER A 1190 46.65 -20.11 -7.30
CA SER A 1190 46.53 -19.21 -8.45
C SER A 1190 47.93 -19.12 -9.07
N PRO A 1191 48.17 -19.70 -10.26
CA PRO A 1191 49.44 -19.54 -10.95
C PRO A 1191 49.51 -18.11 -11.48
N GLY A 1192 50.29 -17.26 -10.82
CA GLY A 1192 50.42 -15.87 -11.22
C GLY A 1192 51.42 -15.08 -10.39
N THR A 1193 52.58 -14.85 -11.01
CA THR A 1193 53.46 -13.68 -10.89
C THR A 1193 54.38 -13.54 -9.65
N SER A 1194 55.65 -13.89 -9.88
CA SER A 1194 56.87 -13.67 -9.08
C SER A 1194 57.28 -14.78 -8.10
N THR A 1195 58.38 -15.49 -8.43
CA THR A 1195 59.09 -16.47 -7.57
C THR A 1195 60.27 -15.87 -6.81
N ASP A 1196 60.48 -14.54 -6.89
CA ASP A 1196 61.62 -13.89 -6.25
C ASP A 1196 61.28 -13.49 -4.81
N VAL A 1197 61.64 -14.37 -3.87
CA VAL A 1197 61.40 -14.21 -2.42
C VAL A 1197 61.94 -12.88 -1.87
N PRO A 1198 63.15 -12.39 -2.22
CA PRO A 1198 63.65 -11.09 -1.78
C PRO A 1198 62.74 -9.92 -2.18
N THR A 1199 62.15 -9.97 -3.38
CA THR A 1199 61.22 -8.93 -3.85
C THR A 1199 59.90 -8.99 -3.09
N LEU A 1200 59.35 -10.19 -2.87
CA LEU A 1200 58.13 -10.37 -2.08
C LEU A 1200 58.32 -9.98 -0.61
N GLU A 1201 59.49 -10.27 -0.02
CA GLU A 1201 59.85 -9.90 1.33
C GLU A 1201 59.92 -8.38 1.50
N ARG A 1202 60.58 -7.66 0.57
CA ARG A 1202 60.58 -6.19 0.54
C ARG A 1202 59.16 -5.62 0.39
N THR A 1203 58.34 -6.24 -0.45
CA THR A 1203 56.98 -5.76 -0.76
C THR A 1203 56.02 -5.96 0.41
N PHE A 1204 56.22 -7.02 1.21
CA PHE A 1204 55.51 -7.25 2.46
C PHE A 1204 56.02 -6.32 3.58
N LEU A 1205 57.33 -6.09 3.68
CA LEU A 1205 57.89 -5.13 4.64
C LEU A 1205 57.39 -3.69 4.41
N TYR A 1206 57.14 -3.31 3.15
CA TYR A 1206 56.61 -2.00 2.79
C TYR A 1206 55.13 -1.81 3.16
N ASN A 1207 54.36 -2.90 3.23
CA ASN A 1207 52.95 -2.87 3.66
C ASN A 1207 52.61 -4.11 4.52
N PRO A 1208 53.02 -4.12 5.80
CA PRO A 1208 52.92 -5.30 6.66
C PRO A 1208 51.49 -5.62 7.11
N THR A 1209 50.52 -4.76 6.79
CA THR A 1209 49.10 -4.95 7.13
C THR A 1209 48.28 -5.64 6.04
N ASP A 1210 48.88 -5.92 4.88
CA ASP A 1210 48.21 -6.59 3.78
C ASP A 1210 48.37 -8.12 3.88
N ALA A 1211 47.32 -8.79 4.36
CA ALA A 1211 47.30 -10.24 4.55
C ALA A 1211 47.53 -11.02 3.24
N ARG A 1212 47.16 -10.45 2.08
CA ARG A 1212 47.32 -11.12 0.78
C ARG A 1212 48.79 -11.26 0.39
N ARG A 1213 49.58 -10.20 0.62
CA ARG A 1213 51.03 -10.21 0.37
C ARG A 1213 51.77 -11.17 1.30
N ALA A 1214 51.31 -11.29 2.55
CA ALA A 1214 51.85 -12.26 3.50
C ALA A 1214 51.62 -13.71 3.01
N ILE A 1215 50.44 -13.99 2.46
CA ILE A 1215 50.11 -15.31 1.89
C ILE A 1215 50.97 -15.61 0.65
N GLU A 1216 51.16 -14.63 -0.24
CA GLU A 1216 51.99 -14.77 -1.45
C GLU A 1216 53.47 -15.04 -1.09
N LEU A 1217 54.02 -14.31 -0.11
CA LEU A 1217 55.37 -14.54 0.41
C LEU A 1217 55.52 -15.92 1.07
N PHE A 1218 54.55 -16.31 1.91
CA PHE A 1218 54.50 -17.63 2.55
C PHE A 1218 54.53 -18.77 1.51
N GLN A 1219 53.73 -18.66 0.45
CA GLN A 1219 53.68 -19.68 -0.59
C GLN A 1219 55.01 -19.81 -1.33
N ALA A 1220 55.66 -18.69 -1.65
CA ALA A 1220 56.99 -18.68 -2.28
C ALA A 1220 58.05 -19.32 -1.36
N GLN A 1221 58.08 -18.95 -0.07
CA GLN A 1221 59.00 -19.52 0.93
C GLN A 1221 58.78 -21.03 1.12
N LYS A 1222 57.52 -21.46 1.25
CA LYS A 1222 57.13 -22.88 1.37
C LYS A 1222 57.57 -23.69 0.13
N SER A 1223 57.46 -23.11 -1.07
CA SER A 1223 57.88 -23.77 -2.31
C SER A 1223 59.40 -23.92 -2.47
N GLN A 1224 60.19 -23.05 -1.83
CA GLN A 1224 61.67 -23.11 -1.81
C GLN A 1224 62.23 -23.90 -0.62
N GLY A 1225 61.37 -24.47 0.23
CA GLY A 1225 61.78 -25.23 1.42
C GLY A 1225 62.22 -24.37 2.62
N ASP A 1226 62.04 -23.04 2.57
CA ASP A 1226 62.33 -22.14 3.69
C ASP A 1226 61.18 -22.15 4.72
N LEU A 1227 61.17 -23.20 5.56
CA LEU A 1227 60.17 -23.38 6.60
C LEU A 1227 60.25 -22.33 7.71
N ASP A 1228 61.46 -21.84 8.03
CA ASP A 1228 61.67 -20.83 9.07
C ASP A 1228 61.20 -19.45 8.63
N GLY A 1229 61.45 -19.07 7.37
CA GLY A 1229 60.85 -17.89 6.75
C GLY A 1229 59.33 -17.98 6.70
N ALA A 1230 58.78 -19.12 6.26
CA ALA A 1230 57.35 -19.36 6.17
C ALA A 1230 56.62 -19.22 7.52
N VAL A 1231 57.18 -19.78 8.61
CA VAL A 1231 56.63 -19.63 9.96
C VAL A 1231 56.62 -18.18 10.40
N ARG A 1232 57.74 -17.44 10.25
CA ARG A 1232 57.82 -16.02 10.62
C ARG A 1232 56.83 -15.14 9.86
N THR A 1233 56.63 -15.44 8.57
CA THR A 1233 55.67 -14.73 7.72
C THR A 1233 54.23 -14.97 8.20
N LEU A 1234 53.86 -16.21 8.50
CA LEU A 1234 52.53 -16.55 8.98
C LEU A 1234 52.26 -16.06 10.41
N GLU A 1235 53.24 -16.11 11.32
CA GLU A 1235 53.12 -15.53 12.68
C GLU A 1235 52.72 -14.04 12.62
N LYS A 1236 53.32 -13.29 11.67
CA LYS A 1236 52.95 -11.89 11.40
C LYS A 1236 51.59 -11.77 10.71
N ALA A 1237 51.29 -12.62 9.73
CA ALA A 1237 50.01 -12.58 9.02
C ALA A 1237 48.81 -12.80 9.95
N VAL A 1238 48.98 -13.62 10.98
CA VAL A 1238 47.95 -13.99 11.96
C VAL A 1238 47.59 -12.84 12.91
N THR A 1239 48.45 -11.84 13.07
CA THR A 1239 48.18 -10.64 13.90
C THR A 1239 47.44 -9.54 13.14
N ILE A 1240 47.27 -9.67 11.81
CA ILE A 1240 46.57 -8.69 10.97
C ILE A 1240 45.04 -8.76 11.24
N PRO A 1241 44.37 -7.63 11.55
CA PRO A 1241 42.92 -7.58 11.69
C PRO A 1241 42.19 -8.01 10.41
N GLY A 1242 41.26 -8.95 10.50
CA GLY A 1242 40.51 -9.46 9.34
C GLY A 1242 41.24 -10.55 8.52
N ALA A 1243 42.40 -11.03 8.99
CA ALA A 1243 43.11 -12.15 8.37
C ALA A 1243 42.20 -13.41 8.27
N PRO A 1244 42.18 -14.09 7.11
CA PRO A 1244 41.41 -15.32 6.93
C PRO A 1244 41.74 -16.40 7.97
N ALA A 1245 40.71 -17.07 8.51
CA ALA A 1245 40.84 -18.05 9.59
C ALA A 1245 41.76 -19.26 9.24
N TYR A 1246 41.94 -19.56 7.95
CA TYR A 1246 42.80 -20.66 7.49
C TYR A 1246 44.31 -20.39 7.67
N ILE A 1247 44.75 -19.14 7.80
CA ILE A 1247 46.17 -18.80 8.00
C ILE A 1247 46.71 -19.42 9.29
N ARG A 1248 45.90 -19.44 10.36
CA ARG A 1248 46.25 -20.10 11.63
C ARG A 1248 46.34 -21.62 11.49
N GLN A 1249 45.56 -22.21 10.58
CA GLN A 1249 45.59 -23.65 10.31
C GLN A 1249 46.86 -24.06 9.56
N GLU A 1250 47.29 -23.25 8.59
CA GLU A 1250 48.59 -23.45 7.91
C GLU A 1250 49.76 -23.27 8.88
N LEU A 1251 49.72 -22.26 9.75
CA LEU A 1251 50.73 -22.05 10.78
C LEU A 1251 50.82 -23.24 11.75
N ALA A 1252 49.67 -23.77 12.19
CA ALA A 1252 49.62 -24.97 13.02
C ALA A 1252 50.24 -26.19 12.30
N THR A 1253 49.98 -26.36 11.01
CA THR A 1253 50.54 -27.45 10.20
C THR A 1253 52.07 -27.34 10.07
N LEU A 1254 52.61 -26.13 9.92
CA LEU A 1254 54.07 -25.91 9.92
C LEU A 1254 54.71 -26.25 11.27
N TYR A 1255 54.06 -25.89 12.39
CA TYR A 1255 54.55 -26.27 13.72
C TYR A 1255 54.51 -27.79 13.94
N MET A 1256 53.51 -28.49 13.40
CA MET A 1256 53.50 -29.96 13.40
C MET A 1256 54.69 -30.56 12.63
N LEU A 1257 55.04 -29.99 11.47
CA LEU A 1257 56.22 -30.41 10.70
C LEU A 1257 57.53 -30.18 11.46
N LYS A 1258 57.56 -29.13 12.31
CA LYS A 1258 58.68 -28.84 13.22
C LYS A 1258 58.64 -29.62 14.54
N GLN A 1259 57.70 -30.56 14.70
CA GLN A 1259 57.44 -31.32 15.92
C GLN A 1259 57.07 -30.48 17.16
N ASP A 1260 56.66 -29.22 16.98
CA ASP A 1260 56.14 -28.36 18.05
C ASP A 1260 54.61 -28.50 18.13
N PHE A 1261 54.16 -29.64 18.68
CA PHE A 1261 52.74 -29.97 18.76
C PHE A 1261 51.94 -29.05 19.70
N ARG A 1262 52.61 -28.42 20.68
CA ARG A 1262 51.95 -27.50 21.61
C ARG A 1262 51.51 -26.22 20.88
N ARG A 1263 52.43 -25.57 20.16
CA ARG A 1263 52.10 -24.37 19.36
C ARG A 1263 51.17 -24.69 18.19
N ALA A 1264 51.28 -25.89 17.63
CA ALA A 1264 50.32 -26.36 16.62
C ALA A 1264 48.89 -26.42 17.16
N TRP A 1265 48.70 -27.02 18.34
CA TRP A 1265 47.38 -27.12 18.97
C TRP A 1265 46.79 -25.75 19.35
N GLU A 1266 47.60 -24.84 19.92
CA GLU A 1266 47.16 -23.48 20.27
C GLU A 1266 46.59 -22.74 19.05
N ASN A 1267 47.27 -22.83 17.89
CA ASN A 1267 46.82 -22.22 16.66
C ASN A 1267 45.57 -22.91 16.06
N PHE A 1268 45.45 -24.24 16.15
CA PHE A 1268 44.23 -24.94 15.77
C PHE A 1268 43.05 -24.55 16.66
N ARG A 1269 43.25 -24.47 17.98
CA ARG A 1269 42.21 -24.09 18.94
C ARG A 1269 41.66 -22.68 18.67
N GLU A 1270 42.53 -21.71 18.41
CA GLU A 1270 42.10 -20.35 18.06
C GLU A 1270 41.42 -20.27 16.68
N ALA A 1271 41.85 -21.08 15.71
CA ALA A 1271 41.17 -21.19 14.41
C ALA A 1271 39.75 -21.75 14.54
N MET A 1272 39.52 -22.65 15.51
CA MET A 1272 38.20 -23.21 15.81
C MET A 1272 37.27 -22.25 16.56
N GLN A 1273 37.79 -21.28 17.31
CA GLN A 1273 36.98 -20.29 18.06
C GLN A 1273 36.51 -19.11 17.20
N LYS A 1274 37.17 -18.83 16.07
CA LYS A 1274 36.82 -17.73 15.14
C LYS A 1274 35.85 -18.15 14.02
N ARG A 1275 35.45 -19.43 13.98
CA ARG A 1275 34.36 -19.96 13.16
C ARG A 1275 33.11 -20.06 14.00
#